data_AF-A0A6L8ELN4-F1
#
_entry.id   AF-A0A6L8ELN4-F1
#
_cell.length_a   1.000
_cell.length_b   1.000
_cell.length_c   1.000
_cell.angle_alpha   90.00
_cell.angle_beta   90.00
_cell.angle_gamma   90.00
#
_symmetry.space_group_name_H-M   'P 1'
#
loop_
_entity.id
_entity.type
_entity.pdbx_description
1 polymer ?
#
loop_
_entity_poly.entity_id
_entity_poly.type
_entity_poly.pdbx_seq_one_letter_code
_entity_poly.pdbx_strand_id
1 'polypeptide(L)'
;CHNGEINTVRGNTNWMHARESLCDSELFGPDLKKIFPVVIEGGSDSAVFDNVMEFLHMTGRPLAHAILMMIPEAWSGHETMNEERKAFYEYHACLMEPWDGPASIAFTDGEVIGAVLDRNGLRPSRYYVTHDDMVVMASEVGVLDVAPENVKLKERLHPGRIFLVDTREGRIIDDSELKQRYIDEHPYGRWLQRNLMPLENLPNPKNIHGTDPDTLMQRQQAFGYTHEELRILVAPMAGNGEEPVGSMGTDAALAVLSNRPRLLYDYFKQLFAQVTNPPLDGIREELVTQVSTTIGPEANLLQPGPESCKRVRIPSPLLTNAELARIRDMNLPGFRTRTIPILYPVAAGGTGLDRALHDVYEQVDRAIEEGYSYIILSDRGVNAELAPIPALLATAGVHHHLIRNGNRTRVGVVLESGEPREVHHFAVLTGYGIEAVNPYLVFESISGLIGEGFVPEMQFDKAVANYIKAVNKGLIKTMSKMGISTVQSYRGAQIFEAIGLDKDFVDHYFTWTASRIGGIGLDLVAKESSMRHHNAFPDRPVKRPDLEWGGEYQWRRDGEYHLFNPETVFRLQHSTRTGQYRIFKEYTGLVDDQSRNLATLRGLMQFKPADEPIPLEEVEPIENIMKRFSTGAMSYGSISKEAHETLAIAMNRIGGKSNTGEGGEDPVRYTPDENGDLRRSAIKQVASGRFGVTSEYLVNADDLQIKMAQGAKPGEGGQLPGPKVYPWIAEVRHSTPWVGLISPPPHHDIYSIEDLAQLIHDLKNSNPEARVHVKLVAEVGVGTVAAGVSKAHSDVVLISGYDGGTGASPVSSLKHAGLPWELGLAETQQVLVQNKLRDRIVVQTDGQLKTGRDVVIAALLGAEEFGFSTAPLVVSGCIMMRVCHLNTCPVGVATQDKGLREKFNGKPEFVENFFRFIAEEMRELMAQLGFRTVDEMVGRSDRLDMNKAIDHWKAKGLDFTNILYKPEMGPEVGIYHSQGQDHGLEKSLDVTTLVPLCKQTLETREPVDIILPIRNTNRTTGTILGYEITKRYGAAGLPEDTVRVHFNGSAGMSFGAFVPGGVTLTLEGDSNDYIGKGLSGGKIIVYPPRASTFVPEENILIGNVALYGATSGEGYFRGIAGERFCVRNSGVHAVVEGVGDHGCEYMTGGRVVIIGRTGRNFAAGMSGGIAYVLDEDEDFHIRCNRQMVHLEAVEEEEDVRTIRQLLARHVQYTHSSVGRRILDNWREYQGRFVKVMPRDYKIVLEAIRKGKENGLSEEEAIMAAAHG
;
A
#
# COMPACT_ATOMS: atom_id res chain seq x y z
N CYS A 1 19.61 9.39 -16.92
CA CYS A 1 19.73 8.13 -16.14
C CYS A 1 18.75 8.18 -14.99
N HIS A 2 18.04 7.09 -14.71
CA HIS A 2 17.00 7.01 -13.68
C HIS A 2 17.21 5.76 -12.82
N ASN A 3 17.23 5.93 -11.51
CA ASN A 3 17.06 4.85 -10.54
C ASN A 3 15.74 5.04 -9.81
N GLY A 4 14.83 4.08 -9.96
CA GLY A 4 13.45 4.20 -9.48
C GLY A 4 12.45 3.57 -10.44
N GLU A 5 11.17 3.93 -10.28
CA GLU A 5 10.04 3.46 -11.08
C GLU A 5 8.99 4.57 -11.19
N ILE A 6 8.57 4.93 -12.41
CA ILE A 6 7.51 5.93 -12.62
C ILE A 6 6.13 5.26 -12.55
N ASN A 7 5.49 5.29 -11.38
CA ASN A 7 4.21 4.62 -11.13
C ASN A 7 3.00 5.23 -11.86
N THR A 8 3.16 6.41 -12.45
CA THR A 8 2.15 7.12 -13.25
C THR A 8 2.34 6.98 -14.75
N VAL A 9 3.35 6.22 -15.21
CA VAL A 9 3.80 6.18 -16.61
C VAL A 9 2.67 5.94 -17.62
N ARG A 10 1.69 5.10 -17.28
CA ARG A 10 0.55 4.81 -18.16
C ARG A 10 -0.33 6.05 -18.37
N GLY A 11 -0.65 6.78 -17.29
CA GLY A 11 -1.39 8.04 -17.39
C GLY A 11 -0.62 9.09 -18.18
N ASN A 12 0.66 9.25 -17.87
CA ASN A 12 1.52 10.23 -18.53
C ASN A 12 1.65 9.96 -20.04
N THR A 13 1.79 8.68 -20.42
CA THR A 13 1.82 8.24 -21.82
C THR A 13 0.50 8.58 -22.51
N ASN A 14 -0.64 8.23 -21.91
CA ASN A 14 -1.96 8.50 -22.46
C ASN A 14 -2.20 10.01 -22.69
N TRP A 15 -1.80 10.85 -21.73
CA TRP A 15 -1.93 12.31 -21.86
C TRP A 15 -0.97 12.87 -22.90
N MET A 16 0.24 12.34 -23.03
CA MET A 16 1.16 12.75 -24.09
C MET A 16 0.57 12.44 -25.47
N HIS A 17 0.03 11.24 -25.69
CA HIS A 17 -0.67 10.90 -26.94
C HIS A 17 -1.83 11.88 -27.23
N ALA A 18 -2.60 12.27 -26.21
CA ALA A 18 -3.68 13.24 -26.38
C ALA A 18 -3.20 14.67 -26.68
N ARG A 19 -1.98 15.04 -26.26
CA ARG A 19 -1.38 16.37 -26.47
C ARG A 19 -0.68 16.52 -27.81
N GLU A 20 -0.27 15.44 -28.45
CA GLU A 20 0.38 15.46 -29.79
C GLU A 20 -0.45 16.25 -30.82
N SER A 21 -1.78 16.17 -30.75
CA SER A 21 -2.68 16.91 -31.66
C SER A 21 -2.69 18.43 -31.46
N LEU A 22 -2.29 18.92 -30.27
CA LEU A 22 -2.22 20.34 -29.93
C LEU A 22 -0.81 20.92 -30.05
N CYS A 23 0.22 20.07 -30.15
CA CYS A 23 1.60 20.51 -30.19
C CYS A 23 1.92 21.21 -31.51
N ASP A 24 2.41 22.44 -31.40
CA ASP A 24 2.93 23.25 -32.50
C ASP A 24 4.24 23.91 -32.07
N SER A 25 5.24 23.96 -32.95
CA SER A 25 6.58 24.45 -32.64
C SER A 25 7.16 25.23 -33.81
N GLU A 26 7.56 26.48 -33.56
CA GLU A 26 8.27 27.29 -34.56
C GLU A 26 9.66 26.73 -34.91
N LEU A 27 10.32 26.00 -33.99
CA LEU A 27 11.66 25.46 -34.20
C LEU A 27 11.69 24.29 -35.20
N PHE A 28 10.70 23.41 -35.11
CA PHE A 28 10.57 22.26 -36.01
C PHE A 28 9.61 22.50 -37.17
N GLY A 29 8.69 23.46 -37.04
CA GLY A 29 7.66 23.75 -38.03
C GLY A 29 6.93 22.48 -38.49
N PRO A 30 6.76 22.26 -39.81
CA PRO A 30 6.09 21.06 -40.34
C PRO A 30 6.76 19.73 -39.97
N ASP A 31 8.06 19.74 -39.64
CA ASP A 31 8.82 18.53 -39.33
C ASP A 31 8.50 17.97 -37.94
N LEU A 32 7.81 18.71 -37.07
CA LEU A 32 7.34 18.24 -35.77
C LEU A 32 6.55 16.93 -35.88
N LYS A 33 5.74 16.79 -36.94
CA LYS A 33 4.95 15.58 -37.20
C LYS A 33 5.78 14.32 -37.45
N LYS A 34 7.06 14.46 -37.81
CA LYS A 34 7.99 13.32 -38.00
C LYS A 34 8.44 12.72 -36.67
N ILE A 35 8.27 13.45 -35.57
CA ILE A 35 8.67 13.05 -34.22
C ILE A 35 7.57 12.22 -33.56
N PHE A 36 6.32 12.31 -34.04
CA PHE A 36 5.20 11.58 -33.45
C PHE A 36 5.18 10.09 -33.86
N PRO A 37 4.84 9.17 -32.94
CA PRO A 37 4.55 9.42 -31.52
C PRO A 37 5.80 9.76 -30.71
N VAL A 38 5.70 10.72 -29.77
CA VAL A 38 6.82 11.11 -28.88
C VAL A 38 7.22 9.94 -27.99
N VAL A 39 6.22 9.19 -27.51
CA VAL A 39 6.44 8.00 -26.69
C VAL A 39 6.55 6.77 -27.59
N ILE A 40 7.72 6.13 -27.59
CA ILE A 40 7.98 4.90 -28.32
C ILE A 40 7.41 3.70 -27.54
N GLU A 41 6.53 2.93 -28.19
CA GLU A 41 5.96 1.71 -27.60
C GLU A 41 7.05 0.67 -27.26
N GLY A 42 6.89 -0.01 -26.13
CA GLY A 42 7.81 -1.04 -25.66
C GLY A 42 9.08 -0.52 -24.97
N GLY A 43 9.26 0.81 -24.86
CA GLY A 43 10.28 1.40 -24.00
C GLY A 43 10.01 1.16 -22.51
N SER A 44 11.07 1.17 -21.69
CA SER A 44 10.90 1.22 -20.23
C SER A 44 10.33 2.57 -19.79
N ASP A 45 9.80 2.63 -18.57
CA ASP A 45 9.35 3.87 -17.93
C ASP A 45 10.38 5.02 -18.02
N SER A 46 11.65 4.67 -17.83
CA SER A 46 12.81 5.56 -17.88
C SER A 46 13.06 6.08 -19.29
N ALA A 47 12.91 5.22 -20.30
CA ALA A 47 13.02 5.63 -21.70
C ALA A 47 11.85 6.53 -22.11
N VAL A 48 10.63 6.23 -21.63
CA VAL A 48 9.46 7.06 -21.87
C VAL A 48 9.61 8.45 -21.24
N PHE A 49 10.14 8.53 -20.01
CA PHE A 49 10.47 9.80 -19.37
C PHE A 49 11.51 10.58 -20.18
N ASP A 50 12.59 9.92 -20.61
CA ASP A 50 13.66 10.53 -21.40
C ASP A 50 13.15 11.09 -22.74
N ASN A 51 12.30 10.34 -23.46
CA ASN A 51 11.70 10.80 -24.72
C ASN A 51 10.93 12.12 -24.55
N VAL A 52 10.11 12.22 -23.49
CA VAL A 52 9.31 13.44 -23.24
C VAL A 52 10.19 14.59 -22.76
N MET A 53 11.17 14.30 -21.91
CA MET A 53 12.14 15.29 -21.44
C MET A 53 12.97 15.85 -22.61
N GLU A 54 13.50 15.00 -23.47
CA GLU A 54 14.25 15.37 -24.68
C GLU A 54 13.35 16.18 -25.62
N PHE A 55 12.12 15.73 -25.84
CA PHE A 55 11.14 16.46 -26.67
C PHE A 55 10.91 17.89 -26.17
N LEU A 56 10.71 18.07 -24.86
CA LEU A 56 10.56 19.40 -24.26
C LEU A 56 11.83 20.25 -24.38
N HIS A 57 13.00 19.65 -24.21
CA HIS A 57 14.27 20.34 -24.30
C HIS A 57 14.57 20.80 -25.73
N MET A 58 14.48 19.88 -26.70
CA MET A 58 14.77 20.12 -28.12
C MET A 58 13.79 21.11 -28.75
N THR A 59 12.58 21.26 -28.19
CA THR A 59 11.57 22.23 -28.61
C THR A 59 11.72 23.61 -27.95
N GLY A 60 12.82 23.84 -27.23
CA GLY A 60 13.26 25.17 -26.80
C GLY A 60 13.24 25.43 -25.30
N ARG A 61 12.84 24.45 -24.48
CA ARG A 61 12.82 24.61 -23.02
C ARG A 61 14.20 24.31 -22.41
N PRO A 62 14.71 25.12 -21.47
CA PRO A 62 15.90 24.76 -20.71
C PRO A 62 15.74 23.41 -19.99
N LEU A 63 16.79 22.59 -19.99
CA LEU A 63 16.75 21.22 -19.46
C LEU A 63 16.24 21.17 -18.00
N ALA A 64 16.79 22.01 -17.12
CA ALA A 64 16.35 22.07 -15.72
C ALA A 64 14.88 22.51 -15.57
N HIS A 65 14.37 23.37 -16.46
CA HIS A 65 12.96 23.77 -16.45
C HIS A 65 12.05 22.62 -16.89
N ALA A 66 12.43 21.86 -17.92
CA ALA A 66 11.70 20.65 -18.31
C ALA A 66 11.61 19.65 -17.15
N ILE A 67 12.72 19.42 -16.44
CA ILE A 67 12.77 18.55 -15.26
C ILE A 67 11.83 19.06 -14.14
N LEU A 68 11.87 20.35 -13.79
CA LEU A 68 11.01 20.93 -12.76
C LEU A 68 9.51 20.91 -13.13
N MET A 69 9.19 20.87 -14.43
CA MET A 69 7.81 20.72 -14.90
C MET A 69 7.33 19.27 -14.80
N MET A 70 8.18 18.30 -15.16
CA MET A 70 7.84 16.87 -15.11
C MET A 70 7.85 16.31 -13.69
N ILE A 71 8.80 16.74 -12.84
CA ILE A 71 8.95 16.34 -11.44
C ILE A 71 8.82 17.58 -10.55
N PRO A 72 7.59 18.13 -10.38
CA PRO A 72 7.38 19.32 -9.60
C PRO A 72 7.43 19.04 -8.09
N GLU A 73 7.80 20.08 -7.35
CA GLU A 73 7.71 20.09 -5.89
C GLU A 73 6.28 19.85 -5.39
N ALA A 74 6.15 19.36 -4.16
CA ALA A 74 4.88 19.39 -3.44
C ALA A 74 4.53 20.83 -3.04
N TRP A 75 3.71 21.53 -3.84
CA TRP A 75 3.38 22.95 -3.67
C TRP A 75 1.98 23.22 -3.07
N SER A 76 0.97 22.39 -3.39
CA SER A 76 -0.45 22.67 -3.05
C SER A 76 -0.77 22.66 -1.55
N GLY A 77 0.11 22.13 -0.70
CA GLY A 77 -0.02 22.11 0.75
C GLY A 77 1.17 22.75 1.49
N HIS A 78 2.05 23.46 0.77
CA HIS A 78 3.30 23.97 1.35
C HIS A 78 3.10 25.37 1.95
N GLU A 79 2.72 25.43 3.22
CA GLU A 79 2.36 26.69 3.91
C GLU A 79 3.46 27.76 3.84
N THR A 80 4.73 27.36 3.99
CA THR A 80 5.89 28.29 4.01
C THR A 80 6.48 28.60 2.63
N MET A 81 5.93 28.07 1.53
CA MET A 81 6.46 28.34 0.19
C MET A 81 6.03 29.74 -0.25
N ASN A 82 6.95 30.48 -0.88
CA ASN A 82 6.64 31.80 -1.45
C ASN A 82 5.54 31.69 -2.53
N GLU A 83 4.60 32.65 -2.53
CA GLU A 83 3.47 32.73 -3.46
C GLU A 83 3.88 32.78 -4.94
N GLU A 84 5.00 33.42 -5.29
CA GLU A 84 5.52 33.45 -6.67
C GLU A 84 5.97 32.06 -7.12
N ARG A 85 6.60 31.28 -6.24
CA ARG A 85 6.99 29.88 -6.49
C ARG A 85 5.77 28.97 -6.56
N LYS A 86 4.76 29.18 -5.70
CA LYS A 86 3.47 28.48 -5.81
C LYS A 86 2.80 28.76 -7.14
N ALA A 87 2.77 30.03 -7.56
CA ALA A 87 2.19 30.44 -8.84
C ALA A 87 2.92 29.82 -10.04
N PHE A 88 4.26 29.70 -9.98
CA PHE A 88 5.02 28.97 -11.00
C PHE A 88 4.53 27.52 -11.11
N TYR A 89 4.47 26.77 -10.01
CA TYR A 89 4.04 25.37 -10.06
C TYR A 89 2.55 25.19 -10.37
N GLU A 90 1.67 26.06 -9.87
CA GLU A 90 0.23 26.03 -10.19
C GLU A 90 -0.02 26.28 -11.69
N TYR A 91 0.76 27.17 -12.32
CA TYR A 91 0.71 27.37 -13.76
C TYR A 91 1.17 26.13 -14.53
N HIS A 92 2.29 25.53 -14.15
CA HIS A 92 2.82 24.33 -14.83
C HIS A 92 1.93 23.10 -14.63
N ALA A 93 1.24 22.99 -13.49
CA ALA A 93 0.22 21.98 -13.26
C ALA A 93 -0.97 22.10 -14.24
N CYS A 94 -1.19 23.26 -14.87
CA CYS A 94 -2.18 23.38 -15.95
C CYS A 94 -1.71 22.80 -17.29
N LEU A 95 -0.40 22.61 -17.47
CA LEU A 95 0.25 22.14 -18.70
C LEU A 95 0.51 20.63 -18.67
N MET A 96 0.97 20.12 -17.53
CA MET A 96 1.45 18.75 -17.41
C MET A 96 1.18 18.21 -15.99
N GLU A 97 0.73 16.98 -15.93
CA GLU A 97 0.64 16.19 -14.69
C GLU A 97 2.04 15.74 -14.21
N PRO A 98 2.24 15.63 -12.89
CA PRO A 98 3.48 15.08 -12.36
C PRO A 98 3.75 13.64 -12.83
N TRP A 99 5.00 13.40 -13.21
CA TRP A 99 5.57 12.06 -13.43
C TRP A 99 6.04 11.51 -12.07
N ASP A 100 5.08 10.94 -11.34
CA ASP A 100 5.25 10.46 -9.97
C ASP A 100 5.83 9.03 -9.89
N GLY A 101 6.37 8.71 -8.71
CA GLY A 101 7.05 7.44 -8.39
C GLY A 101 8.42 7.67 -7.75
N PRO A 102 9.04 6.65 -7.11
CA PRO A 102 10.42 6.78 -6.62
C PRO A 102 11.34 7.14 -7.77
N ALA A 103 12.13 8.20 -7.63
CA ALA A 103 13.06 8.59 -8.68
C ALA A 103 14.28 9.32 -8.10
N SER A 104 15.46 8.84 -8.48
CA SER A 104 16.68 9.64 -8.52
C SER A 104 17.14 9.75 -9.97
N ILE A 105 17.00 10.95 -10.53
CA ILE A 105 17.31 11.22 -11.93
C ILE A 105 18.58 12.06 -12.01
N ALA A 106 19.55 11.58 -12.78
CA ALA A 106 20.71 12.34 -13.22
C ALA A 106 20.57 12.66 -14.73
N PHE A 107 20.74 13.92 -15.09
CA PHE A 107 20.53 14.44 -16.44
C PHE A 107 21.67 15.35 -16.88
N THR A 108 21.88 15.46 -18.19
CA THR A 108 22.88 16.33 -18.81
C THR A 108 22.56 16.58 -20.28
N ASP A 109 22.90 17.76 -20.77
CA ASP A 109 22.94 18.13 -22.19
C ASP A 109 24.40 18.17 -22.74
N GLY A 110 25.37 17.77 -21.93
CA GLY A 110 26.80 17.87 -22.21
C GLY A 110 27.48 19.13 -21.64
N GLU A 111 26.71 20.10 -21.15
CA GLU A 111 27.25 21.36 -20.59
C GLU A 111 26.85 21.55 -19.12
N VAL A 112 25.60 21.22 -18.79
CA VAL A 112 25.14 21.12 -17.41
C VAL A 112 25.04 19.67 -16.98
N ILE A 113 25.34 19.42 -15.72
CA ILE A 113 25.15 18.11 -15.07
C ILE A 113 24.26 18.35 -13.87
N GLY A 114 23.09 17.72 -13.84
CA GLY A 114 22.16 17.92 -12.73
C GLY A 114 21.54 16.63 -12.25
N ALA A 115 20.92 16.72 -11.07
CA ALA A 115 20.16 15.65 -10.49
C ALA A 115 18.96 16.16 -9.69
N VAL A 116 17.91 15.36 -9.65
CA VAL A 116 16.68 15.64 -8.89
C VAL A 116 16.17 14.36 -8.25
N LEU A 117 15.48 14.51 -7.12
CA LEU A 117 14.68 13.45 -6.51
C LEU A 117 13.20 13.65 -6.83
N ASP A 118 12.46 12.57 -6.78
CA ASP A 118 11.00 12.64 -6.70
C ASP A 118 10.53 13.48 -5.50
N ARG A 119 9.26 13.88 -5.53
CA ARG A 119 8.69 14.80 -4.55
C ARG A 119 8.65 14.26 -3.12
N ASN A 120 8.75 12.94 -2.96
CA ASN A 120 8.73 12.23 -1.68
C ASN A 120 10.14 11.82 -1.22
N GLY A 121 11.15 11.92 -2.11
CA GLY A 121 12.54 11.53 -1.86
C GLY A 121 12.69 10.06 -1.53
N LEU A 122 12.09 9.18 -2.33
CA LEU A 122 12.02 7.75 -2.06
C LEU A 122 13.29 6.98 -2.46
N ARG A 123 14.25 7.63 -3.13
CA ARG A 123 15.55 7.04 -3.48
C ARG A 123 16.71 7.80 -2.83
N PRO A 124 17.76 7.10 -2.37
CA PRO A 124 18.93 7.75 -1.80
C PRO A 124 19.78 8.37 -2.92
N SER A 125 20.24 9.60 -2.70
CA SER A 125 21.25 10.24 -3.53
C SER A 125 22.08 11.18 -2.68
N ARG A 126 23.38 10.91 -2.60
CA ARG A 126 24.34 11.60 -1.74
C ARG A 126 25.48 12.15 -2.58
N TYR A 127 26.04 13.27 -2.15
CA TYR A 127 27.17 13.86 -2.84
C TYR A 127 28.21 14.45 -1.90
N TYR A 128 29.44 14.46 -2.40
CA TYR A 128 30.60 15.09 -1.78
C TYR A 128 31.08 16.23 -2.64
N VAL A 129 31.51 17.30 -1.99
CA VAL A 129 32.33 18.34 -2.62
C VAL A 129 33.69 18.32 -1.92
N THR A 130 34.77 18.27 -2.69
CA THR A 130 36.13 18.32 -2.17
C THR A 130 36.69 19.74 -2.17
N HIS A 131 37.84 19.96 -1.51
CA HIS A 131 38.52 21.27 -1.54
C HIS A 131 39.19 21.59 -2.88
N ASP A 132 39.40 20.58 -3.73
CA ASP A 132 39.83 20.71 -5.13
C ASP A 132 38.66 20.74 -6.13
N ASP A 133 37.45 21.08 -5.65
CA ASP A 133 36.22 21.31 -6.43
C ASP A 133 35.73 20.09 -7.24
N MET A 134 36.12 18.87 -6.86
CA MET A 134 35.54 17.64 -7.39
C MET A 134 34.18 17.38 -6.73
N VAL A 135 33.17 17.09 -7.55
CA VAL A 135 31.84 16.67 -7.11
C VAL A 135 31.67 15.18 -7.39
N VAL A 136 31.35 14.40 -6.36
CA VAL A 136 31.05 12.97 -6.49
C VAL A 136 29.63 12.76 -6.02
N MET A 137 28.74 12.27 -6.89
CA MET A 137 27.37 11.90 -6.54
C MET A 137 27.16 10.41 -6.75
N ALA A 138 26.53 9.76 -5.78
CA ALA A 138 26.19 8.34 -5.84
C ALA A 138 24.99 8.02 -4.93
N SER A 139 24.37 6.86 -5.15
CA SER A 139 23.29 6.38 -4.28
C SER A 139 23.78 6.06 -2.86
N GLU A 140 25.05 5.65 -2.71
CA GLU A 140 25.66 5.29 -1.44
C GLU A 140 26.90 6.13 -1.09
N VAL A 141 27.18 6.28 0.21
CA VAL A 141 28.47 6.79 0.70
C VAL A 141 29.57 5.74 0.56
N GLY A 142 30.84 6.18 0.52
CA GLY A 142 32.01 5.30 0.52
C GLY A 142 32.33 4.59 -0.80
N VAL A 143 31.76 5.07 -1.92
CA VAL A 143 31.96 4.48 -3.27
C VAL A 143 33.35 4.76 -3.86
N LEU A 144 33.97 5.87 -3.47
CA LEU A 144 35.32 6.29 -3.85
C LEU A 144 36.13 6.61 -2.59
N ASP A 145 37.43 6.35 -2.65
CA ASP A 145 38.36 6.66 -1.56
C ASP A 145 38.74 8.15 -1.63
N VAL A 146 38.15 8.95 -0.73
CA VAL A 146 38.41 10.40 -0.61
C VAL A 146 38.95 10.67 0.79
N ALA A 147 40.12 11.29 0.86
CA ALA A 147 40.75 11.64 2.13
C ALA A 147 39.82 12.54 2.97
N PRO A 148 39.56 12.22 4.27
CA PRO A 148 38.64 12.99 5.11
C PRO A 148 38.96 14.48 5.19
N GLU A 149 40.24 14.84 5.20
CA GLU A 149 40.73 16.22 5.20
C GLU A 149 40.47 16.97 3.88
N ASN A 150 40.27 16.24 2.77
CA ASN A 150 39.94 16.83 1.48
C ASN A 150 38.42 17.04 1.28
N VAL A 151 37.58 16.53 2.19
CA VAL A 151 36.13 16.69 2.09
C VAL A 151 35.72 18.06 2.63
N LYS A 152 35.13 18.87 1.75
CA LYS A 152 34.61 20.21 2.08
C LYS A 152 33.15 20.14 2.53
N LEU A 153 32.33 19.32 1.87
CA LEU A 153 30.90 19.16 2.15
C LEU A 153 30.47 17.70 1.92
N LYS A 154 29.64 17.17 2.81
CA LYS A 154 28.87 15.94 2.65
C LYS A 154 27.39 16.27 2.77
N GLU A 155 26.66 16.04 1.69
CA GLU A 155 25.25 16.40 1.62
C GLU A 155 24.47 15.37 0.79
N ARG A 156 23.14 15.51 0.78
CA ARG A 156 22.22 14.69 0.00
C ARG A 156 21.31 15.53 -0.88
N LEU A 157 20.69 14.89 -1.86
CA LEU A 157 19.55 15.50 -2.53
C LEU A 157 18.36 15.53 -1.58
N HIS A 158 17.63 16.64 -1.60
CA HIS A 158 16.40 16.82 -0.84
C HIS A 158 15.20 16.71 -1.78
N PRO A 159 14.08 16.12 -1.32
CA PRO A 159 12.84 16.09 -2.10
C PRO A 159 12.47 17.50 -2.59
N GLY A 160 12.23 17.62 -3.89
CA GLY A 160 11.86 18.89 -4.51
C GLY A 160 12.99 19.90 -4.75
N ARG A 161 14.24 19.60 -4.40
CA ARG A 161 15.40 20.41 -4.80
C ARG A 161 16.09 19.84 -6.02
N ILE A 162 16.63 20.73 -6.85
CA ILE A 162 17.45 20.37 -8.02
C ILE A 162 18.91 20.72 -7.73
N PHE A 163 19.79 19.74 -7.94
CA PHE A 163 21.23 19.96 -7.91
C PHE A 163 21.71 20.19 -9.34
N LEU A 164 22.49 21.24 -9.57
CA LEU A 164 22.97 21.59 -10.90
C LEU A 164 24.42 22.09 -10.86
N VAL A 165 25.28 21.47 -11.65
CA VAL A 165 26.64 21.92 -11.94
C VAL A 165 26.66 22.48 -13.34
N ASP A 166 27.09 23.73 -13.48
CA ASP A 166 27.32 24.36 -14.78
C ASP A 166 28.82 24.38 -15.07
N THR A 167 29.23 23.61 -16.08
CA THR A 167 30.66 23.49 -16.44
C THR A 167 31.19 24.71 -17.20
N ARG A 168 30.31 25.54 -17.76
CA ARG A 168 30.68 26.81 -18.41
C ARG A 168 30.89 27.90 -17.36
N GLU A 169 30.04 27.97 -16.34
CA GLU A 169 30.20 28.91 -15.22
C GLU A 169 31.25 28.43 -14.19
N GLY A 170 31.57 27.13 -14.19
CA GLY A 170 32.57 26.54 -13.30
C GLY A 170 32.12 26.49 -11.84
N ARG A 171 30.81 26.34 -11.58
CA ARG A 171 30.25 26.33 -10.22
C ARG A 171 28.99 25.46 -10.10
N ILE A 172 28.66 25.14 -8.86
CA ILE A 172 27.34 24.59 -8.48
C ILE A 172 26.35 25.77 -8.43
N ILE A 173 25.23 25.66 -9.13
CA ILE A 173 24.15 26.65 -9.11
C ILE A 173 23.21 26.31 -7.96
N ASP A 174 22.90 27.29 -7.11
CA ASP A 174 21.97 27.08 -6.00
C ASP A 174 20.53 26.84 -6.50
N ASP A 175 19.79 25.94 -5.82
CA ASP A 175 18.38 25.62 -6.12
C ASP A 175 17.50 26.87 -6.16
N SER A 176 17.70 27.78 -5.22
CA SER A 176 16.90 28.99 -5.06
C SER A 176 17.21 29.98 -6.18
N GLU A 177 18.50 30.15 -6.52
CA GLU A 177 18.94 30.99 -7.63
C GLU A 177 18.34 30.50 -8.97
N LEU A 178 18.44 29.20 -9.23
CA LEU A 178 17.95 28.58 -10.45
C LEU A 178 16.43 28.72 -10.58
N LYS A 179 15.68 28.41 -9.51
CA LYS A 179 14.22 28.51 -9.52
C LYS A 179 13.74 29.95 -9.64
N GLN A 180 14.39 30.90 -8.96
CA GLN A 180 14.02 32.30 -9.06
C GLN A 180 14.12 32.81 -10.51
N ARG A 181 15.15 32.38 -11.25
CA ARG A 181 15.29 32.69 -12.68
C ARG A 181 14.06 32.27 -13.50
N TYR A 182 13.52 31.08 -13.27
CA TYR A 182 12.33 30.58 -13.99
C TYR A 182 11.03 31.17 -13.48
N ILE A 183 10.93 31.47 -12.18
CA ILE A 183 9.78 32.15 -11.57
C ILE A 183 9.63 33.56 -12.15
N ASP A 184 10.74 34.27 -12.37
CA ASP A 184 10.75 35.65 -12.87
C ASP A 184 10.58 35.79 -14.39
N GLU A 185 10.64 34.67 -15.13
CA GLU A 185 10.54 34.67 -16.59
C GLU A 185 9.20 35.25 -17.09
N HIS A 186 8.12 34.94 -16.38
CA HIS A 186 6.77 35.37 -16.72
C HIS A 186 5.95 35.74 -15.48
N PRO A 187 4.94 36.62 -15.60
CA PRO A 187 4.10 37.02 -14.47
C PRO A 187 3.02 35.96 -14.17
N TYR A 188 3.42 34.74 -13.80
CA TYR A 188 2.54 33.58 -13.61
C TYR A 188 1.35 33.86 -12.69
N GLY A 189 1.57 34.55 -11.56
CA GLY A 189 0.48 34.93 -10.64
C GLY A 189 -0.58 35.81 -11.30
N ARG A 190 -0.19 36.72 -12.20
CA ARG A 190 -1.15 37.55 -12.97
C ARG A 190 -1.89 36.73 -14.02
N TRP A 191 -1.23 35.75 -14.64
CA TRP A 191 -1.88 34.84 -15.59
C TRP A 191 -2.93 33.98 -14.91
N LEU A 192 -2.57 33.37 -13.77
CA LEU A 192 -3.47 32.58 -12.95
C LEU A 192 -4.68 33.41 -12.49
N GLN A 193 -4.47 34.58 -11.90
CA GLN A 193 -5.56 35.43 -11.39
C GLN A 193 -6.57 35.83 -12.48
N ARG A 194 -6.13 35.98 -13.74
CA ARG A 194 -6.99 36.40 -14.86
C ARG A 194 -7.71 35.24 -15.55
N ASN A 195 -7.09 34.06 -15.58
CA ASN A 195 -7.52 32.97 -16.44
C ASN A 195 -7.97 31.72 -15.67
N LEU A 196 -7.36 31.41 -14.52
CA LEU A 196 -7.76 30.28 -13.70
C LEU A 196 -8.93 30.69 -12.80
N MET A 197 -10.13 30.23 -13.12
CA MET A 197 -11.37 30.67 -12.47
C MET A 197 -11.71 29.74 -11.29
N PRO A 198 -11.72 30.21 -10.04
CA PRO A 198 -12.22 29.43 -8.92
C PRO A 198 -13.71 29.14 -9.09
N LEU A 199 -14.14 27.91 -8.78
CA LEU A 199 -15.55 27.47 -8.85
C LEU A 199 -16.53 28.41 -8.13
N GLU A 200 -16.14 28.93 -6.98
CA GLU A 200 -16.92 29.88 -6.16
C GLU A 200 -17.15 31.24 -6.84
N ASN A 201 -16.25 31.63 -7.75
CA ASN A 201 -16.32 32.89 -8.50
C ASN A 201 -17.18 32.76 -9.78
N LEU A 202 -17.66 31.56 -10.11
CA LEU A 202 -18.59 31.38 -11.23
C LEU A 202 -19.94 32.04 -10.93
N PRO A 203 -20.69 32.47 -11.97
CA PRO A 203 -22.00 33.08 -11.80
C PRO A 203 -22.94 32.22 -10.95
N ASN A 204 -23.79 32.86 -10.15
CA ASN A 204 -24.81 32.13 -9.39
C ASN A 204 -25.73 31.37 -10.37
N PRO A 205 -26.08 30.11 -10.05
CA PRO A 205 -26.89 29.29 -10.93
C PRO A 205 -28.32 29.85 -11.03
N LYS A 206 -28.92 29.75 -12.22
CA LYS A 206 -30.30 30.16 -12.49
C LYS A 206 -31.29 29.19 -11.85
N ASN A 207 -30.95 27.90 -11.85
CA ASN A 207 -31.77 26.85 -11.28
C ASN A 207 -30.88 25.76 -10.67
N ILE A 208 -31.20 25.34 -9.45
CA ILE A 208 -30.57 24.20 -8.77
C ILE A 208 -31.63 23.10 -8.72
N HIS A 209 -31.31 21.90 -9.21
CA HIS A 209 -32.22 20.78 -9.07
C HIS A 209 -32.42 20.43 -7.59
N GLY A 210 -33.67 20.47 -7.14
CA GLY A 210 -34.06 20.05 -5.81
C GLY A 210 -34.14 18.52 -5.66
N THR A 211 -34.50 18.07 -4.47
CA THR A 211 -34.83 16.67 -4.18
C THR A 211 -36.23 16.34 -4.69
N ASP A 212 -36.44 15.10 -5.12
CA ASP A 212 -37.77 14.57 -5.44
C ASP A 212 -38.03 13.29 -4.61
N PRO A 213 -38.57 13.45 -3.38
CA PRO A 213 -38.81 12.34 -2.46
C PRO A 213 -39.82 11.31 -2.99
N ASP A 214 -40.79 11.73 -3.80
CA ASP A 214 -41.88 10.88 -4.28
C ASP A 214 -41.36 9.82 -5.27
N THR A 215 -40.31 10.14 -6.03
CA THR A 215 -39.70 9.24 -7.02
C THR A 215 -38.34 8.67 -6.58
N LEU A 216 -37.84 9.04 -5.40
CA LEU A 216 -36.48 8.70 -4.93
C LEU A 216 -36.23 7.18 -4.95
N MET A 217 -37.12 6.40 -4.35
CA MET A 217 -36.98 4.94 -4.29
C MET A 217 -37.02 4.29 -5.67
N GLN A 218 -37.89 4.77 -6.56
CA GLN A 218 -37.95 4.27 -7.94
C GLN A 218 -36.65 4.54 -8.70
N ARG A 219 -36.08 5.75 -8.55
CA ARG A 219 -34.78 6.08 -9.15
C ARG A 219 -33.66 5.25 -8.54
N GLN A 220 -33.64 5.07 -7.22
CA GLN A 220 -32.71 4.19 -6.52
C GLN A 220 -32.75 2.75 -7.07
N GLN A 221 -33.94 2.20 -7.31
CA GLN A 221 -34.09 0.88 -7.94
C GLN A 221 -33.50 0.84 -9.35
N ALA A 222 -33.77 1.85 -10.18
CA ALA A 222 -33.27 1.90 -11.55
C ALA A 222 -31.72 1.95 -11.61
N PHE A 223 -31.10 2.65 -10.66
CA PHE A 223 -29.64 2.73 -10.50
C PHE A 223 -29.04 1.60 -9.63
N GLY A 224 -29.86 0.65 -9.18
CA GLY A 224 -29.42 -0.55 -8.47
C GLY A 224 -28.94 -0.31 -7.03
N TYR A 225 -29.53 0.65 -6.30
CA TYR A 225 -29.28 0.85 -4.88
C TYR A 225 -29.96 -0.24 -4.05
N THR A 226 -29.29 -0.62 -2.97
CA THR A 226 -29.77 -1.57 -1.97
C THR A 226 -29.81 -0.95 -0.57
N HIS A 227 -30.59 -1.55 0.34
CA HIS A 227 -30.56 -1.18 1.76
C HIS A 227 -29.17 -1.39 2.39
N GLU A 228 -28.42 -2.41 1.94
CA GLU A 228 -27.08 -2.69 2.45
C GLU A 228 -26.10 -1.57 2.12
N GLU A 229 -26.02 -1.11 0.86
CA GLU A 229 -25.12 -0.02 0.47
C GLU A 229 -25.47 1.28 1.19
N LEU A 230 -26.76 1.62 1.29
CA LEU A 230 -27.21 2.83 1.98
C LEU A 230 -26.83 2.83 3.47
N ARG A 231 -26.98 1.69 4.16
CA ARG A 231 -26.76 1.59 5.61
C ARG A 231 -25.31 1.32 6.00
N ILE A 232 -24.60 0.48 5.24
CA ILE A 232 -23.23 0.08 5.57
C ILE A 232 -22.22 1.07 4.98
N LEU A 233 -22.54 1.75 3.88
CA LEU A 233 -21.59 2.63 3.17
C LEU A 233 -21.98 4.10 3.27
N VAL A 234 -23.15 4.48 2.76
CA VAL A 234 -23.55 5.91 2.65
C VAL A 234 -23.77 6.53 4.02
N ALA A 235 -24.52 5.87 4.92
CA ALA A 235 -24.82 6.41 6.24
C ALA A 235 -23.56 6.66 7.10
N PRO A 236 -22.58 5.73 7.20
CA PRO A 236 -21.33 6.01 7.92
C PRO A 236 -20.50 7.13 7.29
N MET A 237 -20.41 7.19 5.95
CA MET A 237 -19.69 8.27 5.27
C MET A 237 -20.33 9.64 5.53
N ALA A 238 -21.67 9.72 5.49
CA ALA A 238 -22.40 10.96 5.80
C ALA A 238 -22.34 11.33 7.29
N GLY A 239 -22.36 10.35 8.19
CA GLY A 239 -22.33 10.57 9.64
C GLY A 239 -20.94 10.96 10.17
N ASN A 240 -19.91 10.22 9.75
CA ASN A 240 -18.56 10.30 10.34
C ASN A 240 -17.54 11.03 9.46
N GLY A 241 -17.82 11.20 8.17
CA GLY A 241 -16.87 11.79 7.21
C GLY A 241 -15.69 10.88 6.87
N GLU A 242 -15.85 9.57 7.08
CA GLU A 242 -14.86 8.53 6.81
C GLU A 242 -15.52 7.29 6.23
N GLU A 243 -14.78 6.53 5.41
CA GLU A 243 -15.28 5.26 4.88
C GLU A 243 -15.43 4.21 5.99
N PRO A 244 -16.39 3.28 5.88
CA PRO A 244 -16.57 2.22 6.87
C PRO A 244 -15.44 1.19 6.85
N VAL A 245 -15.14 0.66 8.03
CA VAL A 245 -14.23 -0.49 8.22
C VAL A 245 -15.06 -1.77 8.39
N GLY A 246 -14.64 -2.82 7.70
CA GLY A 246 -15.21 -4.17 7.77
C GLY A 246 -14.19 -5.22 8.20
N SER A 247 -14.58 -6.50 8.10
CA SER A 247 -13.70 -7.63 8.43
C SER A 247 -14.08 -8.90 7.66
N MET A 248 -13.21 -9.92 7.76
CA MET A 248 -13.17 -11.13 6.92
C MET A 248 -12.84 -10.83 5.46
N GLY A 249 -12.67 -11.88 4.65
CA GLY A 249 -12.47 -11.76 3.21
C GLY A 249 -13.80 -11.74 2.46
N THR A 250 -13.77 -11.43 1.17
CA THR A 250 -14.94 -11.57 0.30
C THR A 250 -15.06 -13.02 -0.17
N ASP A 251 -16.18 -13.67 0.14
CA ASP A 251 -16.51 -15.03 -0.28
C ASP A 251 -17.79 -15.06 -1.14
N ALA A 252 -18.21 -13.87 -1.60
CA ALA A 252 -19.30 -13.67 -2.55
C ALA A 252 -18.82 -13.98 -3.98
N ALA A 253 -19.75 -14.32 -4.87
CA ALA A 253 -19.44 -14.59 -6.27
C ALA A 253 -18.75 -13.40 -6.97
N LEU A 254 -17.81 -13.70 -7.88
CA LEU A 254 -17.29 -12.69 -8.82
C LEU A 254 -18.42 -12.10 -9.66
N ALA A 255 -18.30 -10.85 -10.10
CA ALA A 255 -19.39 -10.14 -10.81
C ALA A 255 -19.88 -10.89 -12.07
N VAL A 256 -18.94 -11.48 -12.82
CA VAL A 256 -19.21 -12.30 -14.01
C VAL A 256 -19.81 -13.68 -13.69
N LEU A 257 -19.75 -14.12 -12.43
CA LEU A 257 -20.31 -15.39 -11.95
C LEU A 257 -21.58 -15.21 -11.11
N SER A 258 -21.91 -13.97 -10.74
CA SER A 258 -23.11 -13.63 -9.99
C SER A 258 -24.38 -13.86 -10.81
N ASN A 259 -25.38 -14.47 -10.15
CA ASN A 259 -26.73 -14.61 -10.68
C ASN A 259 -27.52 -13.29 -10.67
N ARG A 260 -27.06 -12.27 -9.94
CA ARG A 260 -27.70 -10.95 -9.81
C ARG A 260 -27.14 -9.97 -10.86
N PRO A 261 -27.92 -8.95 -11.27
CA PRO A 261 -27.38 -7.87 -12.09
C PRO A 261 -26.40 -7.03 -11.27
N ARG A 262 -25.14 -6.97 -11.71
CA ARG A 262 -24.06 -6.21 -11.09
C ARG A 262 -23.85 -4.87 -11.80
N LEU A 263 -23.19 -3.94 -11.13
CA LEU A 263 -22.75 -2.71 -11.78
C LEU A 263 -21.44 -2.94 -12.52
N LEU A 264 -21.21 -2.13 -13.55
CA LEU A 264 -20.00 -2.25 -14.36
C LEU A 264 -18.72 -2.01 -13.53
N TYR A 265 -18.78 -1.20 -12.48
CA TYR A 265 -17.66 -0.97 -11.55
C TYR A 265 -17.14 -2.28 -10.93
N ASP A 266 -18.00 -3.26 -10.63
CA ASP A 266 -17.61 -4.48 -9.93
C ASP A 266 -16.67 -5.40 -10.72
N TYR A 267 -16.62 -5.20 -12.04
CA TYR A 267 -15.75 -5.93 -12.96
C TYR A 267 -14.32 -5.38 -12.97
N PHE A 268 -14.09 -4.18 -12.41
CA PHE A 268 -12.76 -3.57 -12.29
C PHE A 268 -12.19 -3.80 -10.90
N LYS A 269 -10.93 -4.24 -10.84
CA LYS A 269 -10.17 -4.39 -9.60
C LYS A 269 -9.03 -3.39 -9.56
N GLN A 270 -8.89 -2.71 -8.42
CA GLN A 270 -7.83 -1.74 -8.15
C GLN A 270 -6.48 -2.46 -8.15
N LEU A 271 -5.55 -1.95 -8.94
CA LEU A 271 -4.14 -2.35 -8.88
C LEU A 271 -3.43 -1.59 -7.76
N PHE A 272 -2.28 -2.09 -7.33
CA PHE A 272 -1.51 -1.53 -6.22
C PHE A 272 -0.02 -1.76 -6.43
N ALA A 273 0.80 -1.03 -5.70
CA ALA A 273 2.23 -1.21 -5.75
C ALA A 273 2.66 -2.34 -4.83
N GLN A 274 3.57 -3.19 -5.31
CA GLN A 274 4.26 -4.17 -4.50
C GLN A 274 5.69 -4.37 -5.02
N VAL A 275 6.67 -4.20 -4.13
CA VAL A 275 8.11 -4.36 -4.37
C VAL A 275 8.74 -3.32 -5.31
N THR A 276 8.26 -3.20 -6.55
CA THR A 276 8.84 -2.32 -7.59
C THR A 276 8.90 -0.86 -7.14
N ASN A 277 7.82 -0.41 -6.50
CA ASN A 277 7.70 0.87 -5.84
C ASN A 277 6.86 0.73 -4.56
N PRO A 278 6.92 1.69 -3.63
CA PRO A 278 6.12 1.66 -2.42
C PRO A 278 4.74 2.31 -2.62
N PRO A 279 3.71 1.87 -1.87
CA PRO A 279 2.53 2.69 -1.65
C PRO A 279 2.87 3.93 -0.80
N LEU A 280 2.03 4.96 -0.89
CA LEU A 280 2.15 6.20 -0.13
C LEU A 280 1.25 6.15 1.12
N ASP A 281 1.65 6.84 2.19
CA ASP A 281 0.75 7.12 3.30
C ASP A 281 -0.10 8.37 3.06
N GLY A 282 -1.24 8.20 2.41
CA GLY A 282 -2.16 9.31 2.11
C GLY A 282 -2.80 10.00 3.32
N ILE A 283 -2.51 9.57 4.56
CA ILE A 283 -3.03 10.18 5.79
C ILE A 283 -1.91 10.94 6.53
N ARG A 284 -0.76 10.30 6.74
CA ARG A 284 0.38 10.91 7.47
C ARG A 284 1.26 11.78 6.60
N GLU A 285 1.26 11.52 5.30
CA GLU A 285 2.01 12.28 4.31
C GLU A 285 1.08 13.14 3.44
N GLU A 286 -0.05 13.60 4.00
CA GLU A 286 -1.05 14.42 3.29
C GLU A 286 -0.43 15.65 2.60
N LEU A 287 0.68 16.18 3.12
CA LEU A 287 1.42 17.32 2.58
C LEU A 287 1.89 17.15 1.13
N VAL A 288 2.10 15.90 0.67
CA VAL A 288 2.51 15.60 -0.71
C VAL A 288 1.32 15.26 -1.61
N THR A 289 0.14 15.04 -1.01
CA THR A 289 -1.07 14.65 -1.75
C THR A 289 -1.85 15.85 -2.25
N GLN A 290 -2.60 15.66 -3.35
CA GLN A 290 -3.46 16.72 -3.90
C GLN A 290 -4.77 16.16 -4.46
N VAL A 291 -5.88 16.63 -3.90
CA VAL A 291 -7.26 16.33 -4.36
C VAL A 291 -7.81 17.43 -5.26
N SER A 292 -7.42 18.67 -5.04
CA SER A 292 -7.82 19.81 -5.88
C SER A 292 -7.32 19.59 -7.30
N THR A 293 -8.16 19.94 -8.27
CA THR A 293 -7.85 19.74 -9.69
C THR A 293 -8.49 20.83 -10.55
N THR A 294 -8.27 20.75 -11.85
CA THR A 294 -8.76 21.71 -12.84
C THR A 294 -9.61 21.00 -13.90
N ILE A 295 -10.66 21.70 -14.34
CA ILE A 295 -11.60 21.27 -15.37
C ILE A 295 -11.48 22.21 -16.58
N GLY A 296 -11.47 21.63 -17.78
CA GLY A 296 -11.54 22.38 -19.03
C GLY A 296 -10.34 22.17 -19.96
N PRO A 297 -10.33 22.87 -21.11
CA PRO A 297 -9.38 22.64 -22.19
C PRO A 297 -7.93 22.93 -21.78
N GLU A 298 -7.01 22.19 -22.40
CA GLU A 298 -5.58 22.44 -22.39
C GLU A 298 -5.18 23.26 -23.63
N ALA A 299 -3.99 23.87 -23.57
CA ALA A 299 -3.39 24.62 -24.68
C ALA A 299 -2.10 23.93 -25.16
N ASN A 300 -1.43 24.52 -26.15
CA ASN A 300 -0.16 24.00 -26.66
C ASN A 300 0.90 23.91 -25.55
N LEU A 301 1.45 22.70 -25.35
CA LEU A 301 2.48 22.40 -24.36
C LEU A 301 3.83 23.07 -24.67
N LEU A 302 4.14 23.23 -25.96
CA LEU A 302 5.44 23.73 -26.43
C LEU A 302 5.52 25.26 -26.46
N GLN A 303 4.37 25.94 -26.57
CA GLN A 303 4.26 27.40 -26.56
C GLN A 303 3.26 27.86 -25.50
N PRO A 304 3.61 27.71 -24.21
CA PRO A 304 2.71 28.06 -23.12
C PRO A 304 2.51 29.59 -23.05
N GLY A 305 1.27 30.03 -22.78
CA GLY A 305 0.92 31.44 -22.60
C GLY A 305 -0.17 31.66 -21.55
N PRO A 306 -0.73 32.87 -21.44
CA PRO A 306 -1.76 33.17 -20.44
C PRO A 306 -3.03 32.31 -20.58
N GLU A 307 -3.41 31.97 -21.82
CA GLU A 307 -4.59 31.13 -22.08
C GLU A 307 -4.40 29.67 -21.64
N SER A 308 -3.16 29.21 -21.42
CA SER A 308 -2.88 27.82 -21.02
C SER A 308 -3.42 27.47 -19.64
N CYS A 309 -3.64 28.45 -18.77
CA CYS A 309 -4.26 28.25 -17.45
C CYS A 309 -5.74 28.66 -17.42
N LYS A 310 -6.40 28.82 -18.57
CA LYS A 310 -7.81 29.22 -18.68
C LYS A 310 -8.76 28.06 -18.41
N ARG A 311 -8.88 27.71 -17.13
CA ARG A 311 -9.61 26.52 -16.65
C ARG A 311 -10.41 26.87 -15.40
N VAL A 312 -11.29 25.96 -14.99
CA VAL A 312 -12.03 26.09 -13.72
C VAL A 312 -11.29 25.29 -12.66
N ARG A 313 -10.88 25.94 -11.57
CA ARG A 313 -10.27 25.28 -10.41
C ARG A 313 -11.34 24.78 -9.46
N ILE A 314 -11.28 23.49 -9.14
CA ILE A 314 -12.19 22.84 -8.19
C ILE A 314 -11.44 22.30 -6.98
N PRO A 315 -11.99 22.41 -5.76
CA PRO A 315 -11.35 21.90 -4.55
C PRO A 315 -11.42 20.38 -4.43
N SER A 316 -12.34 19.75 -5.18
CA SER A 316 -12.69 18.34 -5.06
C SER A 316 -13.22 17.82 -6.41
N PRO A 317 -12.91 16.57 -6.80
CA PRO A 317 -13.53 15.94 -7.97
C PRO A 317 -15.02 15.64 -7.76
N LEU A 318 -15.53 15.74 -6.52
CA LEU A 318 -16.96 15.66 -6.23
C LEU A 318 -17.59 17.05 -6.17
N LEU A 319 -18.69 17.22 -6.89
CA LEU A 319 -19.46 18.46 -6.96
C LEU A 319 -20.82 18.29 -6.27
N THR A 320 -21.21 19.28 -5.48
CA THR A 320 -22.59 19.47 -5.02
C THR A 320 -23.51 19.86 -6.17
N ASN A 321 -24.82 19.73 -5.98
CA ASN A 321 -25.81 20.15 -6.99
C ASN A 321 -25.71 21.65 -7.32
N ALA A 322 -25.37 22.48 -6.32
CA ALA A 322 -25.19 23.92 -6.51
C ALA A 322 -23.94 24.23 -7.34
N GLU A 323 -22.83 23.54 -7.08
CA GLU A 323 -21.58 23.68 -7.82
C GLU A 323 -21.71 23.21 -9.28
N LEU A 324 -22.34 22.06 -9.51
CA LEU A 324 -22.63 21.60 -10.88
C LEU A 324 -23.50 22.60 -11.63
N ALA A 325 -24.52 23.17 -10.97
CA ALA A 325 -25.40 24.15 -11.60
C ALA A 325 -24.64 25.42 -12.04
N ARG A 326 -23.64 25.87 -11.27
CA ARG A 326 -22.74 26.98 -11.67
C ARG A 326 -21.97 26.66 -12.96
N ILE A 327 -21.42 25.44 -13.05
CA ILE A 327 -20.71 24.98 -14.26
C ILE A 327 -21.68 24.86 -15.43
N ARG A 328 -22.89 24.36 -15.22
CA ARG A 328 -23.91 24.19 -16.26
C ARG A 328 -24.34 25.52 -16.88
N ASP A 329 -24.58 26.54 -16.07
CA ASP A 329 -25.07 27.85 -16.52
C ASP A 329 -23.95 28.76 -17.06
N MET A 330 -22.72 28.24 -17.12
CA MET A 330 -21.55 28.96 -17.58
C MET A 330 -21.65 29.29 -19.08
N ASN A 331 -21.69 30.58 -19.38
CA ASN A 331 -21.73 31.12 -20.74
C ASN A 331 -20.89 32.41 -20.82
N LEU A 332 -19.59 32.27 -20.61
CA LEU A 332 -18.59 33.34 -20.69
C LEU A 332 -17.60 33.03 -21.84
N PRO A 333 -16.86 34.03 -22.36
CA PRO A 333 -15.84 33.78 -23.38
C PRO A 333 -14.78 32.75 -22.93
N GLY A 334 -14.68 31.63 -23.64
CA GLY A 334 -13.81 30.49 -23.29
C GLY A 334 -14.34 29.56 -22.20
N PHE A 335 -15.54 29.81 -21.70
CA PHE A 335 -16.20 29.03 -20.65
C PHE A 335 -17.67 28.83 -21.04
N ARG A 336 -17.91 27.86 -21.93
CA ARG A 336 -19.25 27.47 -22.38
C ARG A 336 -19.50 26.00 -22.10
N THR A 337 -20.65 25.72 -21.51
CA THR A 337 -21.03 24.35 -21.12
C THR A 337 -22.19 23.82 -21.93
N ARG A 338 -22.13 22.54 -22.30
CA ARG A 338 -23.23 21.81 -22.93
C ARG A 338 -23.55 20.56 -22.10
N THR A 339 -24.82 20.35 -21.78
CA THR A 339 -25.29 19.09 -21.18
C THR A 339 -25.75 18.14 -22.28
N ILE A 340 -25.26 16.90 -22.25
CA ILE A 340 -25.58 15.83 -23.18
C ILE A 340 -26.22 14.69 -22.39
N PRO A 341 -27.45 14.25 -22.76
CA PRO A 341 -28.11 13.15 -22.06
C PRO A 341 -27.44 11.81 -22.38
N ILE A 342 -27.25 10.98 -21.35
CA ILE A 342 -26.72 9.60 -21.47
C ILE A 342 -27.84 8.59 -21.15
N LEU A 343 -28.91 8.64 -21.93
CA LEU A 343 -30.09 7.79 -21.82
C LEU A 343 -30.27 6.98 -23.11
N TYR A 344 -30.84 5.77 -23.01
CA TYR A 344 -31.16 4.95 -24.17
C TYR A 344 -32.52 4.26 -24.05
N PRO A 345 -33.21 3.96 -25.17
CA PRO A 345 -34.45 3.17 -25.14
C PRO A 345 -34.19 1.75 -24.64
N VAL A 346 -34.72 1.41 -23.45
CA VAL A 346 -34.41 0.13 -22.79
C VAL A 346 -34.83 -1.09 -23.63
N ALA A 347 -35.93 -0.96 -24.37
CA ALA A 347 -36.47 -2.02 -25.23
C ALA A 347 -35.58 -2.35 -26.43
N ALA A 348 -34.63 -1.48 -26.79
CA ALA A 348 -33.74 -1.67 -27.93
C ALA A 348 -32.48 -2.51 -27.59
N GLY A 349 -32.33 -2.95 -26.34
CA GLY A 349 -31.25 -3.87 -25.91
C GLY A 349 -29.85 -3.33 -26.16
N GLY A 350 -28.87 -4.23 -26.36
CA GLY A 350 -27.47 -3.86 -26.59
C GLY A 350 -27.25 -3.03 -27.85
N THR A 351 -27.99 -3.32 -28.93
CA THR A 351 -27.96 -2.49 -30.15
C THR A 351 -28.45 -1.06 -29.92
N GLY A 352 -29.45 -0.87 -29.05
CA GLY A 352 -29.92 0.45 -28.66
C GLY A 352 -28.92 1.21 -27.80
N LEU A 353 -28.25 0.48 -26.89
CA LEU A 353 -27.18 1.03 -26.06
C LEU A 353 -25.98 1.48 -26.90
N ASP A 354 -25.54 0.66 -27.86
CA ASP A 354 -24.46 0.96 -28.80
C ASP A 354 -24.74 2.22 -29.61
N ARG A 355 -25.94 2.30 -30.18
CA ARG A 355 -26.38 3.46 -30.95
C ARG A 355 -26.43 4.71 -30.09
N ALA A 356 -26.95 4.62 -28.87
CA ALA A 356 -27.02 5.77 -27.96
C ALA A 356 -25.62 6.27 -27.58
N LEU A 357 -24.62 5.38 -27.44
CA LEU A 357 -23.23 5.78 -27.23
C LEU A 357 -22.67 6.54 -28.45
N HIS A 358 -22.92 6.04 -29.67
CA HIS A 358 -22.53 6.76 -30.89
C HIS A 358 -23.22 8.13 -31.00
N ASP A 359 -24.51 8.21 -30.70
CA ASP A 359 -25.26 9.48 -30.68
C ASP A 359 -24.68 10.46 -29.64
N VAL A 360 -24.17 9.96 -28.50
CA VAL A 360 -23.44 10.77 -27.52
C VAL A 360 -22.12 11.27 -28.10
N TYR A 361 -21.36 10.42 -28.79
CA TYR A 361 -20.09 10.82 -29.42
C TYR A 361 -20.28 11.93 -30.45
N GLU A 362 -21.28 11.80 -31.34
CA GLU A 362 -21.61 12.83 -32.33
C GLU A 362 -22.03 14.15 -31.68
N GLN A 363 -22.82 14.10 -30.60
CA GLN A 363 -23.22 15.30 -29.85
C GLN A 363 -22.04 15.99 -29.17
N VAL A 364 -21.09 15.21 -28.64
CA VAL A 364 -19.86 15.74 -28.02
C VAL A 364 -19.01 16.42 -29.09
N ASP A 365 -18.74 15.76 -30.21
CA ASP A 365 -17.94 16.32 -31.31
C ASP A 365 -18.56 17.62 -31.84
N ARG A 366 -19.88 17.61 -32.08
CA ARG A 366 -20.61 18.81 -32.49
C ARG A 366 -20.52 19.93 -31.47
N ALA A 367 -20.62 19.63 -30.17
CA ALA A 367 -20.47 20.64 -29.14
C ALA A 367 -19.06 21.26 -29.14
N ILE A 368 -18.02 20.46 -29.35
CA ILE A 368 -16.64 20.96 -29.48
C ILE A 368 -16.51 21.87 -30.72
N GLU A 369 -17.09 21.48 -31.85
CA GLU A 369 -17.12 22.30 -33.07
C GLU A 369 -17.88 23.64 -32.87
N GLU A 370 -18.98 23.61 -32.11
CA GLU A 370 -19.77 24.80 -31.74
C GLU A 370 -19.07 25.69 -30.68
N GLY A 371 -17.87 25.31 -30.23
CA GLY A 371 -17.03 26.08 -29.31
C GLY A 371 -17.43 25.93 -27.84
N TYR A 372 -18.02 24.80 -27.45
CA TYR A 372 -18.22 24.44 -26.04
C TYR A 372 -16.92 23.85 -25.47
N SER A 373 -16.50 24.37 -24.32
CA SER A 373 -15.26 23.97 -23.63
C SER A 373 -15.50 23.00 -22.48
N TYR A 374 -16.76 22.80 -22.10
CA TYR A 374 -17.19 21.94 -21.01
C TYR A 374 -18.39 21.10 -21.42
N ILE A 375 -18.33 19.80 -21.14
CA ILE A 375 -19.41 18.85 -21.42
C ILE A 375 -19.87 18.24 -20.10
N ILE A 376 -21.18 18.29 -19.85
CA ILE A 376 -21.81 17.56 -18.76
C ILE A 376 -22.53 16.35 -19.37
N LEU A 377 -22.06 15.15 -19.09
CA LEU A 377 -22.80 13.92 -19.37
C LEU A 377 -23.82 13.73 -18.25
N SER A 378 -25.11 13.60 -18.57
CA SER A 378 -26.17 13.54 -17.55
C SER A 378 -27.13 12.37 -17.76
N ASP A 379 -27.31 11.54 -16.75
CA ASP A 379 -28.31 10.46 -16.74
C ASP A 379 -29.66 10.90 -16.15
N ARG A 380 -29.86 12.21 -15.90
CA ARG A 380 -31.16 12.73 -15.50
C ARG A 380 -32.19 12.53 -16.62
N GLY A 381 -33.38 12.06 -16.25
CA GLY A 381 -34.49 11.83 -17.17
C GLY A 381 -34.89 10.37 -17.35
N VAL A 382 -34.30 9.45 -16.56
CA VAL A 382 -34.75 8.05 -16.47
C VAL A 382 -36.25 7.98 -16.25
N ASN A 383 -36.93 7.17 -17.06
CA ASN A 383 -38.38 6.98 -17.02
C ASN A 383 -38.73 5.56 -17.51
N ALA A 384 -40.01 5.24 -17.68
CA ALA A 384 -40.46 3.90 -18.07
C ALA A 384 -39.96 3.42 -19.46
N GLU A 385 -39.51 4.33 -20.34
CA GLU A 385 -39.01 3.99 -21.69
C GLU A 385 -37.49 4.11 -21.79
N LEU A 386 -36.90 5.06 -21.06
CA LEU A 386 -35.48 5.39 -21.12
C LEU A 386 -34.74 4.90 -19.89
N ALA A 387 -33.75 4.03 -20.11
CA ALA A 387 -32.80 3.60 -19.11
C ALA A 387 -31.52 4.46 -19.17
N PRO A 388 -30.78 4.61 -18.07
CA PRO A 388 -29.48 5.26 -18.10
C PRO A 388 -28.46 4.37 -18.80
N ILE A 389 -27.62 4.96 -19.67
CA ILE A 389 -26.38 4.33 -20.10
C ILE A 389 -25.50 4.19 -18.84
N PRO A 390 -24.90 3.02 -18.56
CA PRO A 390 -23.99 2.88 -17.42
C PRO A 390 -22.94 3.99 -17.43
N ALA A 391 -22.83 4.73 -16.32
CA ALA A 391 -22.11 6.00 -16.33
C ALA A 391 -20.62 5.80 -16.64
N LEU A 392 -20.03 4.72 -16.15
CA LEU A 392 -18.67 4.32 -16.49
C LEU A 392 -18.47 4.04 -17.99
N LEU A 393 -19.43 3.38 -18.64
CA LEU A 393 -19.35 3.08 -20.07
C LEU A 393 -19.44 4.35 -20.92
N ALA A 394 -20.37 5.25 -20.58
CA ALA A 394 -20.52 6.53 -21.27
C ALA A 394 -19.25 7.39 -21.14
N THR A 395 -18.72 7.51 -19.92
CA THR A 395 -17.54 8.35 -19.65
C THR A 395 -16.28 7.80 -20.31
N ALA A 396 -15.98 6.51 -20.15
CA ALA A 396 -14.81 5.89 -20.76
C ALA A 396 -14.90 5.89 -22.30
N GLY A 397 -16.09 5.59 -22.85
CA GLY A 397 -16.34 5.63 -24.29
C GLY A 397 -16.08 7.03 -24.88
N VAL A 398 -16.64 8.08 -24.27
CA VAL A 398 -16.38 9.47 -24.68
C VAL A 398 -14.89 9.82 -24.54
N HIS A 399 -14.25 9.43 -23.44
CA HIS A 399 -12.83 9.70 -23.22
C HIS A 399 -11.95 9.12 -24.32
N HIS A 400 -12.12 7.84 -24.65
CA HIS A 400 -11.32 7.17 -25.67
C HIS A 400 -11.69 7.58 -27.09
N HIS A 401 -12.96 7.87 -27.38
CA HIS A 401 -13.38 8.48 -28.64
C HIS A 401 -12.65 9.81 -28.89
N LEU A 402 -12.62 10.67 -27.87
CA LEU A 402 -11.94 11.96 -27.96
C LEU A 402 -10.42 11.84 -28.08
N ILE A 403 -9.80 10.83 -27.46
CA ILE A 403 -8.36 10.55 -27.65
C ILE A 403 -8.09 10.16 -29.09
N ARG A 404 -8.86 9.20 -29.65
CA ARG A 404 -8.70 8.73 -31.03
C ARG A 404 -8.86 9.85 -32.07
N ASN A 405 -9.74 10.80 -31.81
CA ASN A 405 -9.98 11.96 -32.68
C ASN A 405 -9.04 13.16 -32.40
N GLY A 406 -8.13 13.05 -31.43
CA GLY A 406 -7.23 14.14 -31.05
C GLY A 406 -7.92 15.36 -30.42
N ASN A 407 -9.13 15.18 -29.89
CA ASN A 407 -9.98 16.26 -29.34
C ASN A 407 -10.07 16.24 -27.80
N ARG A 408 -9.53 15.22 -27.10
CA ARG A 408 -9.70 15.08 -25.63
C ARG A 408 -9.19 16.28 -24.84
N THR A 409 -8.10 16.91 -25.27
CA THR A 409 -7.50 18.09 -24.65
C THR A 409 -8.29 19.37 -24.89
N ARG A 410 -9.26 19.38 -25.81
CA ARG A 410 -10.05 20.58 -26.17
C ARG A 410 -11.26 20.83 -25.28
N VAL A 411 -11.54 19.94 -24.33
CA VAL A 411 -12.79 19.98 -23.56
C VAL A 411 -12.62 19.38 -22.17
N GLY A 412 -13.31 19.96 -21.19
CA GLY A 412 -13.47 19.33 -19.88
C GLY A 412 -14.73 18.48 -19.81
N VAL A 413 -14.64 17.27 -19.24
CA VAL A 413 -15.78 16.34 -19.15
C VAL A 413 -16.18 16.15 -17.68
N VAL A 414 -17.45 16.43 -17.39
CA VAL A 414 -18.07 16.33 -16.06
C VAL A 414 -19.24 15.35 -16.13
N LEU A 415 -19.43 14.55 -15.09
CA LEU A 415 -20.53 13.59 -14.99
C LEU A 415 -21.57 14.06 -13.97
N GLU A 416 -22.83 14.14 -14.38
CA GLU A 416 -23.99 14.20 -13.48
C GLU A 416 -24.66 12.83 -13.49
N SER A 417 -24.56 12.09 -12.38
CA SER A 417 -25.05 10.71 -12.35
C SER A 417 -25.75 10.31 -11.06
N GLY A 418 -26.80 9.53 -11.22
CA GLY A 418 -27.47 8.83 -10.12
C GLY A 418 -26.83 7.50 -9.74
N GLU A 419 -25.85 7.00 -10.49
CA GLU A 419 -25.24 5.67 -10.30
C GLU A 419 -24.11 5.60 -9.25
N PRO A 420 -23.11 6.52 -9.21
CA PRO A 420 -21.96 6.39 -8.31
C PRO A 420 -22.30 6.77 -6.85
N ARG A 421 -21.84 5.93 -5.91
CA ARG A 421 -22.14 6.08 -4.47
C ARG A 421 -21.05 5.57 -3.52
N GLU A 422 -20.06 4.86 -4.04
CA GLU A 422 -18.95 4.28 -3.27
C GLU A 422 -17.62 4.83 -3.74
N VAL A 423 -16.61 4.85 -2.87
CA VAL A 423 -15.25 5.33 -3.17
C VAL A 423 -14.72 4.74 -4.48
N HIS A 424 -14.89 3.42 -4.68
CA HIS A 424 -14.41 2.74 -5.88
C HIS A 424 -15.06 3.25 -7.17
N HIS A 425 -16.35 3.61 -7.15
CA HIS A 425 -17.03 4.12 -8.35
C HIS A 425 -16.38 5.43 -8.81
N PHE A 426 -16.10 6.34 -7.88
CA PHE A 426 -15.41 7.60 -8.19
C PHE A 426 -13.96 7.38 -8.64
N ALA A 427 -13.26 6.40 -8.07
CA ALA A 427 -11.90 6.05 -8.49
C ALA A 427 -11.87 5.56 -9.95
N VAL A 428 -12.77 4.64 -10.31
CA VAL A 428 -12.83 4.09 -11.67
C VAL A 428 -13.23 5.18 -12.67
N LEU A 429 -14.25 5.99 -12.37
CA LEU A 429 -14.65 7.11 -13.23
C LEU A 429 -13.49 8.09 -13.49
N THR A 430 -12.72 8.42 -12.44
CA THR A 430 -11.54 9.30 -12.55
C THR A 430 -10.44 8.63 -13.38
N GLY A 431 -10.15 7.36 -13.12
CA GLY A 431 -9.15 6.59 -13.86
C GLY A 431 -9.45 6.42 -15.35
N TYR A 432 -10.71 6.56 -15.76
CA TYR A 432 -11.16 6.60 -17.16
C TYR A 432 -11.50 8.00 -17.68
N GLY A 433 -10.95 9.04 -17.04
CA GLY A 433 -10.79 10.36 -17.65
C GLY A 433 -11.83 11.41 -17.28
N ILE A 434 -12.76 11.14 -16.35
CA ILE A 434 -13.67 12.18 -15.86
C ILE A 434 -12.91 13.21 -15.00
N GLU A 435 -13.33 14.47 -15.08
CA GLU A 435 -12.68 15.57 -14.33
C GLU A 435 -13.42 15.90 -13.04
N ALA A 436 -14.74 15.71 -13.03
CA ALA A 436 -15.57 15.85 -11.83
C ALA A 436 -16.87 15.05 -11.94
N VAL A 437 -17.44 14.69 -10.79
CA VAL A 437 -18.67 13.91 -10.65
C VAL A 437 -19.63 14.60 -9.69
N ASN A 438 -20.88 14.78 -10.10
CA ASN A 438 -22.00 15.13 -9.25
C ASN A 438 -22.87 13.88 -9.00
N PRO A 439 -22.75 13.22 -7.83
CA PRO A 439 -23.53 12.03 -7.50
C PRO A 439 -24.90 12.43 -6.95
N TYR A 440 -25.76 13.06 -7.75
CA TYR A 440 -26.96 13.74 -7.23
C TYR A 440 -27.87 12.82 -6.39
N LEU A 441 -28.01 11.55 -6.79
CA LEU A 441 -28.95 10.62 -6.14
C LEU A 441 -28.45 10.18 -4.76
N VAL A 442 -27.14 10.16 -4.52
CA VAL A 442 -26.61 9.87 -3.18
C VAL A 442 -26.95 11.00 -2.21
N PHE A 443 -26.91 12.26 -2.65
CA PHE A 443 -27.30 13.40 -1.84
C PHE A 443 -28.79 13.37 -1.50
N GLU A 444 -29.65 13.04 -2.47
CA GLU A 444 -31.08 12.86 -2.20
C GLU A 444 -31.32 11.71 -1.20
N SER A 445 -30.55 10.63 -1.31
CA SER A 445 -30.62 9.47 -0.41
C SER A 445 -30.20 9.80 1.03
N ILE A 446 -29.19 10.66 1.22
CA ILE A 446 -28.75 11.15 2.54
C ILE A 446 -29.89 11.87 3.26
N SER A 447 -30.69 12.66 2.54
CA SER A 447 -31.87 13.32 3.12
C SER A 447 -32.86 12.31 3.70
N GLY A 448 -33.10 11.19 3.01
CA GLY A 448 -33.93 10.09 3.51
C GLY A 448 -33.33 9.41 4.75
N LEU A 449 -32.03 9.12 4.72
CA LEU A 449 -31.32 8.45 5.83
C LEU A 449 -31.30 9.27 7.13
N ILE A 450 -31.24 10.60 7.03
CA ILE A 450 -31.40 11.50 8.19
C ILE A 450 -32.81 11.36 8.77
N GLY A 451 -33.84 11.40 7.91
CA GLY A 451 -35.24 11.27 8.34
C GLY A 451 -35.56 9.91 8.98
N GLU A 452 -34.88 8.85 8.57
CA GLU A 452 -35.02 7.49 9.12
C GLU A 452 -34.17 7.23 10.39
N GLY A 453 -33.27 8.16 10.75
CA GLY A 453 -32.41 8.04 11.93
C GLY A 453 -31.19 7.12 11.76
N PHE A 454 -30.81 6.78 10.52
CA PHE A 454 -29.58 6.01 10.25
C PHE A 454 -28.31 6.88 10.27
N VAL A 455 -28.47 8.18 10.02
CA VAL A 455 -27.42 9.20 10.19
C VAL A 455 -27.73 9.98 11.47
N PRO A 456 -26.73 10.27 12.33
CA PRO A 456 -26.96 11.12 13.51
C PRO A 456 -27.63 12.44 13.14
N GLU A 457 -28.48 12.98 14.02
CA GLU A 457 -29.19 14.23 13.77
C GLU A 457 -28.20 15.38 13.47
N MET A 458 -28.19 15.84 12.22
CA MET A 458 -27.32 16.91 11.74
C MET A 458 -27.92 17.64 10.54
N GLN A 459 -27.39 18.83 10.24
CA GLN A 459 -27.78 19.61 9.07
C GLN A 459 -27.42 18.86 7.77
N PHE A 460 -28.32 18.91 6.78
CA PHE A 460 -28.15 18.23 5.49
C PHE A 460 -26.81 18.59 4.80
N ASP A 461 -26.47 19.87 4.73
CA ASP A 461 -25.23 20.34 4.10
C ASP A 461 -23.98 19.80 4.81
N LYS A 462 -24.05 19.59 6.14
CA LYS A 462 -22.97 18.98 6.91
C LYS A 462 -22.82 17.49 6.57
N ALA A 463 -23.93 16.77 6.42
CA ALA A 463 -23.92 15.36 6.03
C ALA A 463 -23.36 15.17 4.60
N VAL A 464 -23.71 16.07 3.67
CA VAL A 464 -23.15 16.10 2.32
C VAL A 464 -21.65 16.41 2.35
N ALA A 465 -21.22 17.42 3.11
CA ALA A 465 -19.81 17.75 3.27
C ALA A 465 -18.99 16.59 3.88
N ASN A 466 -19.55 15.89 4.87
CA ASN A 466 -18.97 14.68 5.44
C ASN A 466 -18.83 13.58 4.38
N TYR A 467 -19.88 13.32 3.60
CA TYR A 467 -19.82 12.32 2.52
C TYR A 467 -18.73 12.66 1.50
N ILE A 468 -18.64 13.90 1.04
CA ILE A 468 -17.60 14.35 0.10
C ILE A 468 -16.21 14.18 0.73
N LYS A 469 -16.04 14.56 2.00
CA LYS A 469 -14.79 14.35 2.74
C LYS A 469 -14.40 12.87 2.82
N ALA A 470 -15.36 11.98 3.10
CA ALA A 470 -15.14 10.55 3.17
C ALA A 470 -14.66 9.99 1.83
N VAL A 471 -15.33 10.38 0.74
CA VAL A 471 -14.95 9.95 -0.62
C VAL A 471 -13.58 10.51 -1.01
N ASN A 472 -13.28 11.78 -0.72
CA ASN A 472 -11.97 12.37 -1.03
C ASN A 472 -10.84 11.65 -0.30
N LYS A 473 -11.02 11.35 1.00
CA LYS A 473 -10.06 10.52 1.75
C LYS A 473 -9.90 9.13 1.14
N GLY A 474 -11.02 8.50 0.74
CA GLY A 474 -11.01 7.18 0.09
C GLY A 474 -10.34 7.19 -1.29
N LEU A 475 -10.51 8.26 -2.07
CA LEU A 475 -9.85 8.46 -3.35
C LEU A 475 -8.34 8.59 -3.16
N ILE A 476 -7.88 9.46 -2.24
CA ILE A 476 -6.45 9.58 -1.90
C ILE A 476 -5.90 8.20 -1.55
N LYS A 477 -6.55 7.49 -0.62
CA LYS A 477 -6.12 6.14 -0.24
C LYS A 477 -6.03 5.20 -1.44
N THR A 478 -7.01 5.21 -2.34
CA THR A 478 -7.01 4.34 -3.54
C THR A 478 -5.84 4.65 -4.46
N MET A 479 -5.53 5.92 -4.69
CA MET A 479 -4.37 6.34 -5.52
C MET A 479 -3.05 5.99 -4.83
N SER A 480 -2.98 6.22 -3.51
CA SER A 480 -1.81 5.94 -2.69
C SER A 480 -1.45 4.46 -2.63
N LYS A 481 -2.37 3.53 -2.91
CA LYS A 481 -2.05 2.10 -3.06
C LYS A 481 -0.99 1.84 -4.14
N MET A 482 -0.96 2.65 -5.20
CA MET A 482 0.06 2.60 -6.25
C MET A 482 1.22 3.59 -5.99
N GLY A 483 1.16 4.35 -4.90
CA GLY A 483 2.12 5.43 -4.60
C GLY A 483 1.85 6.73 -5.36
N ILE A 484 0.67 6.91 -5.93
CA ILE A 484 0.30 8.11 -6.70
C ILE A 484 -0.18 9.21 -5.73
N SER A 485 0.38 10.41 -5.87
CA SER A 485 0.12 11.51 -4.94
C SER A 485 -1.02 12.45 -5.38
N THR A 486 -1.34 12.52 -6.67
CA THR A 486 -2.29 13.54 -7.19
C THR A 486 -3.44 12.93 -7.99
N VAL A 487 -4.64 13.51 -7.83
CA VAL A 487 -5.81 13.18 -8.68
C VAL A 487 -5.52 13.45 -10.16
N GLN A 488 -4.69 14.47 -10.44
CA GLN A 488 -4.33 14.84 -11.81
C GLN A 488 -3.58 13.72 -12.54
N SER A 489 -2.55 13.14 -11.93
CA SER A 489 -1.79 12.02 -12.53
C SER A 489 -2.59 10.72 -12.56
N TYR A 490 -3.53 10.53 -11.62
CA TYR A 490 -4.40 9.35 -11.59
C TYR A 490 -5.48 9.37 -12.69
N ARG A 491 -5.92 10.56 -13.10
CA ARG A 491 -6.97 10.73 -14.11
C ARG A 491 -6.49 10.22 -15.46
N GLY A 492 -7.22 9.25 -16.03
CA GLY A 492 -6.85 8.61 -17.31
C GLY A 492 -5.70 7.59 -17.22
N ALA A 493 -5.19 7.31 -16.02
CA ALA A 493 -4.09 6.35 -15.82
C ALA A 493 -4.54 4.88 -15.85
N GLN A 494 -5.85 4.62 -15.68
CA GLN A 494 -6.44 3.28 -15.78
C GLN A 494 -5.76 2.24 -14.87
N ILE A 495 -5.57 2.57 -13.59
CA ILE A 495 -4.92 1.72 -12.57
C ILE A 495 -5.88 0.61 -12.09
N PHE A 496 -6.37 -0.18 -13.04
CA PHE A 496 -7.35 -1.24 -12.86
C PHE A 496 -7.08 -2.42 -13.79
N GLU A 497 -7.52 -3.60 -13.37
CA GLU A 497 -7.70 -4.77 -14.24
C GLU A 497 -9.17 -5.16 -14.31
N ALA A 498 -9.63 -5.54 -15.51
CA ALA A 498 -10.98 -6.00 -15.75
C ALA A 498 -11.08 -7.53 -15.69
N ILE A 499 -11.96 -8.05 -14.82
CA ILE A 499 -12.25 -9.49 -14.71
C ILE A 499 -13.64 -9.76 -15.28
N GLY A 500 -13.72 -10.57 -16.34
CA GLY A 500 -15.00 -11.01 -16.88
C GLY A 500 -15.62 -10.06 -17.91
N LEU A 501 -14.81 -9.21 -18.56
CA LEU A 501 -15.22 -8.36 -19.67
C LEU A 501 -14.59 -8.88 -20.97
N ASP A 502 -15.36 -8.88 -22.04
CA ASP A 502 -14.90 -9.29 -23.36
C ASP A 502 -13.75 -8.38 -23.87
N LYS A 503 -12.83 -8.96 -24.65
CA LYS A 503 -11.66 -8.25 -25.15
C LYS A 503 -12.03 -7.15 -26.15
N ASP A 504 -12.93 -7.41 -27.09
CA ASP A 504 -13.34 -6.40 -28.09
C ASP A 504 -14.09 -5.25 -27.40
N PHE A 505 -14.90 -5.58 -26.40
CA PHE A 505 -15.56 -4.58 -25.54
C PHE A 505 -14.54 -3.70 -24.80
N VAL A 506 -13.51 -4.29 -24.18
CA VAL A 506 -12.45 -3.54 -23.49
C VAL A 506 -11.62 -2.72 -24.47
N ASP A 507 -11.21 -3.29 -25.60
CA ASP A 507 -10.40 -2.60 -26.60
C ASP A 507 -11.13 -1.37 -27.18
N HIS A 508 -12.46 -1.44 -27.30
CA HIS A 508 -13.28 -0.32 -27.77
C HIS A 508 -13.53 0.76 -26.70
N TYR A 509 -14.01 0.37 -25.52
CA TYR A 509 -14.53 1.31 -24.50
C TYR A 509 -13.56 1.63 -23.36
N PHE A 510 -12.61 0.74 -23.08
CA PHE A 510 -11.65 0.82 -21.96
C PHE A 510 -10.24 0.51 -22.45
N THR A 511 -9.89 1.07 -23.61
CA THR A 511 -8.69 0.75 -24.38
C THR A 511 -7.45 0.71 -23.49
N TRP A 512 -6.60 -0.31 -23.71
CA TRP A 512 -5.36 -0.62 -22.97
C TRP A 512 -5.52 -1.29 -21.59
N THR A 513 -6.73 -1.47 -21.09
CA THR A 513 -6.95 -2.19 -19.82
C THR A 513 -6.76 -3.71 -19.98
N ALA A 514 -6.05 -4.31 -19.03
CA ALA A 514 -5.88 -5.76 -19.00
C ALA A 514 -7.23 -6.45 -18.76
N SER A 515 -7.55 -7.45 -19.59
CA SER A 515 -8.63 -8.40 -19.34
C SER A 515 -8.26 -9.78 -19.84
N ARG A 516 -7.77 -10.63 -18.93
CA ARG A 516 -7.06 -11.87 -19.29
C ARG A 516 -7.97 -13.05 -19.60
N ILE A 517 -9.23 -12.98 -19.16
CA ILE A 517 -10.17 -14.11 -19.24
C ILE A 517 -11.38 -13.86 -20.12
N GLY A 518 -11.47 -12.72 -20.82
CA GLY A 518 -12.68 -12.36 -21.57
C GLY A 518 -13.93 -12.29 -20.67
N GLY A 519 -15.11 -12.33 -21.29
CA GLY A 519 -16.37 -12.41 -20.54
C GLY A 519 -17.54 -11.72 -21.23
N ILE A 520 -18.21 -10.81 -20.52
CA ILE A 520 -19.43 -10.17 -21.01
C ILE A 520 -19.11 -8.99 -21.94
N GLY A 521 -19.94 -8.83 -22.98
CA GLY A 521 -19.94 -7.66 -23.86
C GLY A 521 -21.18 -6.79 -23.66
N LEU A 522 -21.40 -5.88 -24.61
CA LEU A 522 -22.41 -4.83 -24.54
C LEU A 522 -23.86 -5.35 -24.36
N ASP A 523 -24.22 -6.44 -25.02
CA ASP A 523 -25.57 -7.04 -24.92
C ASP A 523 -25.93 -7.46 -23.50
N LEU A 524 -24.97 -8.06 -22.80
CA LEU A 524 -25.18 -8.50 -21.42
C LEU A 524 -25.17 -7.34 -20.43
N VAL A 525 -24.33 -6.32 -20.67
CA VAL A 525 -24.38 -5.06 -19.91
C VAL A 525 -25.76 -4.39 -20.07
N ALA A 526 -26.28 -4.32 -21.29
CA ALA A 526 -27.62 -3.78 -21.54
C ALA A 526 -28.73 -4.61 -20.89
N LYS A 527 -28.57 -5.94 -20.85
CA LYS A 527 -29.49 -6.85 -20.16
C LYS A 527 -29.50 -6.61 -18.65
N GLU A 528 -28.33 -6.44 -18.01
CA GLU A 528 -28.23 -6.11 -16.59
C GLU A 528 -28.91 -4.77 -16.26
N SER A 529 -28.70 -3.75 -17.08
CA SER A 529 -29.39 -2.46 -16.95
C SER A 529 -30.89 -2.59 -17.13
N SER A 530 -31.35 -3.38 -18.12
CA SER A 530 -32.77 -3.64 -18.35
C SER A 530 -33.43 -4.37 -17.18
N MET A 531 -32.75 -5.31 -16.54
CA MET A 531 -33.27 -6.02 -15.35
C MET A 531 -33.52 -5.05 -14.18
N ARG A 532 -32.57 -4.15 -13.89
CA ARG A 532 -32.74 -3.12 -12.85
C ARG A 532 -33.85 -2.14 -13.20
N HIS A 533 -33.87 -1.70 -14.45
CA HIS A 533 -34.89 -0.77 -14.96
C HIS A 533 -36.31 -1.37 -14.87
N HIS A 534 -36.50 -2.62 -15.29
CA HIS A 534 -37.80 -3.30 -15.21
C HIS A 534 -38.26 -3.50 -13.76
N ASN A 535 -37.34 -3.70 -12.81
CA ASN A 535 -37.68 -3.75 -11.39
C ASN A 535 -38.21 -2.40 -10.87
N ALA A 536 -37.67 -1.28 -11.37
CA ALA A 536 -38.12 0.07 -11.03
C ALA A 536 -39.42 0.48 -11.75
N PHE A 537 -39.64 -0.03 -12.96
CA PHE A 537 -40.81 0.25 -13.81
C PHE A 537 -41.54 -1.04 -14.21
N PRO A 538 -42.16 -1.76 -13.24
CA PRO A 538 -42.83 -3.03 -13.54
C PRO A 538 -44.15 -2.79 -14.29
N ASP A 539 -44.43 -3.63 -15.30
CA ASP A 539 -45.70 -3.58 -16.07
C ASP A 539 -46.94 -3.75 -15.20
N ARG A 540 -46.81 -4.49 -14.09
CA ARG A 540 -47.83 -4.67 -13.06
C ARG A 540 -47.18 -4.66 -11.68
N PRO A 541 -47.58 -3.77 -10.76
CA PRO A 541 -47.07 -3.79 -9.39
C PRO A 541 -47.67 -4.98 -8.62
N VAL A 542 -46.89 -6.05 -8.45
CA VAL A 542 -47.31 -7.27 -7.73
C VAL A 542 -46.92 -7.22 -6.24
N LYS A 543 -46.01 -6.33 -5.85
CA LYS A 543 -45.52 -6.13 -4.48
C LYS A 543 -45.51 -4.64 -4.14
N ARG A 544 -45.51 -4.32 -2.84
CA ARG A 544 -45.14 -2.97 -2.39
C ARG A 544 -43.71 -2.69 -2.86
N PRO A 545 -43.45 -1.59 -3.58
CA PRO A 545 -42.09 -1.24 -3.99
C PRO A 545 -41.20 -1.06 -2.75
N ASP A 546 -40.02 -1.68 -2.79
CA ASP A 546 -38.98 -1.57 -1.76
C ASP A 546 -37.62 -1.80 -2.43
N LEU A 547 -36.53 -1.33 -1.81
CA LEU A 547 -35.18 -1.63 -2.26
C LEU A 547 -34.83 -3.08 -1.95
N GLU A 548 -33.97 -3.68 -2.77
CA GLU A 548 -33.40 -4.97 -2.41
C GLU A 548 -32.53 -4.83 -1.16
N TRP A 549 -32.51 -5.88 -0.33
CA TRP A 549 -31.71 -5.86 0.89
C TRP A 549 -30.20 -5.91 0.64
N GLY A 550 -29.77 -6.33 -0.55
CA GLY A 550 -28.36 -6.60 -0.85
C GLY A 550 -27.94 -8.01 -0.41
N GLY A 551 -26.72 -8.13 0.07
CA GLY A 551 -26.08 -9.37 0.50
C GLY A 551 -24.65 -9.53 -0.04
N GLU A 552 -23.97 -8.45 -0.38
CA GLU A 552 -22.62 -8.45 -0.97
C GLU A 552 -21.52 -8.36 0.09
N TYR A 553 -21.80 -7.65 1.18
CA TYR A 553 -20.85 -7.44 2.28
C TYR A 553 -21.14 -8.39 3.44
N GLN A 554 -22.42 -8.77 3.63
CA GLN A 554 -22.86 -9.74 4.63
C GLN A 554 -23.84 -10.75 4.04
N TRP A 555 -23.65 -12.03 4.38
CA TRP A 555 -24.56 -13.08 3.94
C TRP A 555 -26.00 -12.82 4.40
N ARG A 556 -26.94 -12.97 3.47
CA ARG A 556 -28.39 -12.96 3.69
C ARG A 556 -29.00 -14.15 2.99
N ARG A 557 -30.10 -14.69 3.54
CA ARG A 557 -30.82 -15.83 2.95
C ARG A 557 -31.28 -15.57 1.51
N ASP A 558 -31.78 -14.36 1.25
CA ASP A 558 -32.26 -13.91 -0.08
C ASP A 558 -31.25 -12.97 -0.79
N GLY A 559 -29.99 -13.00 -0.35
CA GLY A 559 -28.90 -12.13 -0.81
C GLY A 559 -28.07 -12.72 -1.96
N GLU A 560 -26.84 -12.22 -2.14
CA GLU A 560 -25.86 -12.86 -3.00
C GLU A 560 -25.40 -14.20 -2.41
N TYR A 561 -24.93 -15.11 -3.26
CA TYR A 561 -24.39 -16.39 -2.82
C TYR A 561 -23.00 -16.21 -2.21
N HIS A 562 -22.80 -16.82 -1.04
CA HIS A 562 -21.52 -16.89 -0.35
C HIS A 562 -21.08 -18.33 -0.16
N LEU A 563 -19.77 -18.58 -0.35
CA LEU A 563 -19.17 -19.90 -0.11
C LEU A 563 -19.23 -20.30 1.37
N PHE A 564 -19.04 -19.36 2.31
CA PHE A 564 -19.36 -19.60 3.71
C PHE A 564 -20.76 -19.08 4.03
N ASN A 565 -21.67 -20.02 4.18
CA ASN A 565 -23.05 -19.83 4.61
C ASN A 565 -23.34 -20.70 5.85
N PRO A 566 -24.49 -20.54 6.52
CA PRO A 566 -24.76 -21.29 7.75
C PRO A 566 -24.66 -22.81 7.62
N GLU A 567 -24.99 -23.37 6.45
CA GLU A 567 -24.94 -24.82 6.21
C GLU A 567 -23.50 -25.32 6.07
N THR A 568 -22.70 -24.68 5.22
CA THR A 568 -21.28 -25.03 5.02
C THR A 568 -20.46 -24.85 6.31
N VAL A 569 -20.71 -23.76 7.06
CA VAL A 569 -20.09 -23.52 8.38
C VAL A 569 -20.42 -24.63 9.37
N PHE A 570 -21.71 -25.00 9.47
CA PHE A 570 -22.15 -26.06 10.38
C PHE A 570 -21.52 -27.41 10.02
N ARG A 571 -21.54 -27.80 8.74
CA ARG A 571 -20.99 -29.08 8.27
C ARG A 571 -19.49 -29.18 8.53
N LEU A 572 -18.74 -28.12 8.22
CA LEU A 572 -17.30 -28.06 8.48
C LEU A 572 -16.98 -28.21 9.97
N GLN A 573 -17.66 -27.45 10.84
CA GLN A 573 -17.46 -27.56 12.29
C GLN A 573 -17.85 -28.94 12.83
N HIS A 574 -18.96 -29.51 12.35
CA HIS A 574 -19.44 -30.78 12.85
C HIS A 574 -18.52 -31.95 12.45
N SER A 575 -18.06 -31.97 11.19
CA SER A 575 -17.16 -33.02 10.70
C SER A 575 -15.83 -33.06 11.47
N THR A 576 -15.22 -31.90 11.71
CA THR A 576 -13.91 -31.79 12.38
C THR A 576 -14.00 -32.02 13.88
N ARG A 577 -15.09 -31.60 14.54
CA ARG A 577 -15.34 -31.89 15.96
C ARG A 577 -15.63 -33.36 16.23
N THR A 578 -16.31 -34.05 15.31
CA THR A 578 -16.67 -35.48 15.47
C THR A 578 -15.70 -36.44 14.82
N GLY A 579 -14.69 -35.95 14.08
CA GLY A 579 -13.73 -36.81 13.37
C GLY A 579 -14.34 -37.58 12.20
N GLN A 580 -15.43 -37.11 11.61
CA GLN A 580 -16.17 -37.83 10.57
C GLN A 580 -15.88 -37.30 9.15
N TYR A 581 -14.95 -37.96 8.46
CA TYR A 581 -14.58 -37.63 7.08
C TYR A 581 -15.77 -37.69 6.09
N ARG A 582 -16.73 -38.59 6.29
CA ARG A 582 -17.96 -38.65 5.46
C ARG A 582 -18.73 -37.33 5.46
N ILE A 583 -18.85 -36.67 6.62
CA ILE A 583 -19.54 -35.38 6.75
C ILE A 583 -18.68 -34.27 6.13
N PHE A 584 -17.36 -34.40 6.21
CA PHE A 584 -16.45 -33.49 5.51
C PHE A 584 -16.64 -33.53 3.99
N LYS A 585 -16.81 -34.73 3.40
CA LYS A 585 -17.16 -34.85 1.96
C LYS A 585 -18.51 -34.23 1.60
N GLU A 586 -19.49 -34.25 2.52
CA GLU A 586 -20.74 -33.49 2.32
C GLU A 586 -20.50 -31.97 2.34
N TYR A 587 -19.59 -31.49 3.20
CA TYR A 587 -19.15 -30.09 3.19
C TYR A 587 -18.42 -29.72 1.90
N THR A 588 -17.42 -30.50 1.48
CA THR A 588 -16.65 -30.20 0.26
C THR A 588 -17.53 -30.29 -0.97
N GLY A 589 -18.48 -31.23 -1.02
CA GLY A 589 -19.52 -31.29 -2.04
C GLY A 589 -20.36 -30.01 -2.13
N LEU A 590 -20.75 -29.39 -1.02
CA LEU A 590 -21.50 -28.11 -1.05
C LEU A 590 -20.67 -26.91 -1.53
N VAL A 591 -19.35 -26.95 -1.36
CA VAL A 591 -18.43 -25.89 -1.79
C VAL A 591 -18.00 -26.08 -3.26
N ASP A 592 -17.77 -27.33 -3.66
CA ASP A 592 -17.25 -27.71 -4.98
C ASP A 592 -18.37 -27.91 -6.03
N ASP A 593 -19.60 -28.27 -5.63
CA ASP A 593 -20.74 -28.43 -6.55
C ASP A 593 -21.29 -27.08 -7.00
N GLN A 594 -20.55 -26.46 -7.92
CA GLN A 594 -20.92 -25.20 -8.55
C GLN A 594 -21.80 -25.39 -9.80
N SER A 595 -22.41 -26.56 -9.99
CA SER A 595 -23.33 -26.80 -11.12
C SER A 595 -24.58 -25.89 -11.09
N ARG A 596 -24.88 -25.27 -9.94
CA ARG A 596 -26.03 -24.36 -9.74
C ARG A 596 -25.66 -22.93 -9.34
N ASN A 597 -24.57 -22.73 -8.60
CA ASN A 597 -24.14 -21.42 -8.11
C ASN A 597 -22.63 -21.25 -8.33
N LEU A 598 -22.26 -20.54 -9.40
CA LEU A 598 -20.87 -20.21 -9.72
C LEU A 598 -20.38 -19.09 -8.81
N ALA A 599 -19.19 -19.23 -8.24
CA ALA A 599 -18.62 -18.20 -7.35
C ALA A 599 -17.18 -17.82 -7.67
N THR A 600 -16.34 -18.82 -8.00
CA THR A 600 -14.88 -18.68 -8.17
C THR A 600 -14.42 -19.20 -9.52
N LEU A 601 -13.26 -18.74 -9.99
CA LEU A 601 -12.69 -19.19 -11.27
C LEU A 601 -12.33 -20.68 -11.24
N ARG A 602 -11.69 -21.16 -10.17
CA ARG A 602 -11.40 -22.59 -9.98
C ARG A 602 -12.64 -23.50 -9.93
N GLY A 603 -13.82 -22.94 -9.64
CA GLY A 603 -15.09 -23.68 -9.72
C GLY A 603 -15.49 -24.05 -11.14
N LEU A 604 -14.95 -23.34 -12.15
CA LEU A 604 -15.18 -23.61 -13.57
C LEU A 604 -14.22 -24.67 -14.14
N MET A 605 -13.15 -25.00 -13.42
CA MET A 605 -12.14 -25.97 -13.86
C MET A 605 -12.61 -27.41 -13.62
N GLN A 606 -12.16 -28.34 -14.45
CA GLN A 606 -12.39 -29.78 -14.31
C GLN A 606 -11.06 -30.52 -14.43
N PHE A 607 -10.95 -31.63 -13.71
CA PHE A 607 -9.80 -32.51 -13.79
C PHE A 607 -9.89 -33.40 -15.03
N LYS A 608 -8.80 -33.50 -15.77
CA LYS A 608 -8.60 -34.52 -16.80
C LYS A 608 -7.99 -35.75 -16.11
N PRO A 609 -8.75 -36.85 -15.95
CA PRO A 609 -8.23 -38.05 -15.29
C PRO A 609 -7.00 -38.60 -16.03
N ALA A 610 -6.15 -39.33 -15.31
CA ALA A 610 -5.11 -40.12 -15.98
C ALA A 610 -5.75 -41.24 -16.80
N ASP A 611 -5.06 -41.64 -17.87
CA ASP A 611 -5.46 -42.83 -18.65
C ASP A 611 -5.45 -44.08 -17.75
N GLU A 612 -4.48 -44.15 -16.83
CA GLU A 612 -4.37 -45.18 -15.80
C GLU A 612 -4.24 -44.52 -14.41
N PRO A 613 -5.34 -44.42 -13.64
CA PRO A 613 -5.29 -44.06 -12.23
C PRO A 613 -4.46 -45.06 -11.41
N ILE A 614 -3.84 -44.59 -10.33
CA ILE A 614 -3.04 -45.44 -9.45
C ILE A 614 -3.81 -45.83 -8.17
N PRO A 615 -3.46 -46.94 -7.51
CA PRO A 615 -3.98 -47.26 -6.18
C PRO A 615 -3.63 -46.17 -5.15
N LEU A 616 -4.54 -45.90 -4.21
CA LEU A 616 -4.35 -44.89 -3.16
C LEU A 616 -3.14 -45.21 -2.27
N GLU A 617 -2.80 -46.49 -2.14
CA GLU A 617 -1.65 -46.98 -1.38
C GLU A 617 -0.30 -46.59 -2.00
N GLU A 618 -0.25 -46.26 -3.29
CA GLU A 618 0.95 -45.75 -3.97
C GLU A 618 1.15 -44.24 -3.78
N VAL A 619 0.11 -43.51 -3.37
CA VAL A 619 0.20 -42.08 -3.10
C VAL A 619 0.89 -41.86 -1.76
N GLU A 620 1.78 -40.86 -1.71
CA GLU A 620 2.50 -40.48 -0.51
C GLU A 620 1.58 -40.30 0.72
N PRO A 621 2.07 -40.63 1.93
CA PRO A 621 1.25 -40.58 3.14
C PRO A 621 0.85 -39.15 3.50
N ILE A 622 -0.30 -38.99 4.17
CA ILE A 622 -0.83 -37.67 4.57
C ILE A 622 0.17 -36.86 5.41
N GLU A 623 1.04 -37.52 6.19
CA GLU A 623 2.07 -36.87 7.00
C GLU A 623 3.09 -36.08 6.18
N ASN A 624 3.32 -36.47 4.92
CA ASN A 624 4.20 -35.70 4.03
C ASN A 624 3.45 -34.54 3.38
N ILE A 625 2.19 -34.74 3.01
CA ILE A 625 1.34 -33.69 2.44
C ILE A 625 1.09 -32.57 3.46
N MET A 626 0.79 -32.91 4.71
CA MET A 626 0.49 -31.92 5.76
C MET A 626 1.65 -30.98 6.08
N LYS A 627 2.90 -31.37 5.82
CA LYS A 627 4.08 -30.48 5.97
C LYS A 627 4.05 -29.28 5.02
N ARG A 628 3.30 -29.39 3.91
CA ARG A 628 3.09 -28.32 2.92
C ARG A 628 1.98 -27.37 3.33
N PHE A 629 1.27 -27.66 4.42
CA PHE A 629 0.18 -26.82 4.91
C PHE A 629 0.67 -25.83 5.95
N SER A 630 0.14 -24.62 5.84
CA SER A 630 0.33 -23.58 6.84
C SER A 630 -0.99 -22.93 7.24
N THR A 631 -1.10 -22.53 8.50
CA THR A 631 -2.12 -21.55 8.88
C THR A 631 -1.63 -20.16 8.51
N GLY A 632 -2.46 -19.39 7.82
CA GLY A 632 -2.06 -18.09 7.30
C GLY A 632 -1.87 -17.04 8.40
N ALA A 633 -1.15 -15.98 8.07
CA ALA A 633 -0.76 -14.88 8.96
C ALA A 633 -1.95 -14.16 9.62
N MET A 634 -2.23 -14.46 10.89
CA MET A 634 -3.33 -13.86 11.64
C MET A 634 -2.81 -13.32 12.97
N SER A 635 -2.69 -12.00 13.08
CA SER A 635 -1.99 -11.37 14.21
C SER A 635 -2.64 -11.66 15.56
N TYR A 636 -1.83 -11.95 16.58
CA TYR A 636 -2.24 -11.77 17.98
C TYR A 636 -2.71 -10.32 18.21
N GLY A 637 -3.90 -10.17 18.80
CA GLY A 637 -4.64 -8.91 18.87
C GLY A 637 -5.83 -8.89 17.92
N SER A 638 -5.67 -9.31 16.66
CA SER A 638 -6.80 -9.53 15.75
C SER A 638 -7.61 -10.75 16.20
N ILE A 639 -6.92 -11.86 16.46
CA ILE A 639 -7.49 -13.05 17.09
C ILE A 639 -7.05 -13.15 18.55
N SER A 640 -7.83 -13.88 19.34
CA SER A 640 -7.57 -14.13 20.76
C SER A 640 -6.30 -14.97 20.95
N LYS A 641 -5.74 -14.93 22.17
CA LYS A 641 -4.58 -15.77 22.56
C LYS A 641 -4.90 -17.24 22.34
N GLU A 642 -6.09 -17.65 22.78
CA GLU A 642 -6.58 -19.02 22.74
C GLU A 642 -6.67 -19.55 21.30
N ALA A 643 -7.26 -18.76 20.39
CA ALA A 643 -7.33 -19.13 18.97
C ALA A 643 -5.94 -19.22 18.34
N HIS A 644 -5.07 -18.24 18.62
CA HIS A 644 -3.72 -18.19 18.05
C HIS A 644 -2.84 -19.37 18.49
N GLU A 645 -2.84 -19.69 19.79
CA GLU A 645 -2.07 -20.80 20.35
C GLU A 645 -2.64 -22.15 19.91
N THR A 646 -3.96 -22.29 19.81
CA THR A 646 -4.61 -23.51 19.31
C THR A 646 -4.13 -23.87 17.91
N LEU A 647 -4.02 -22.87 17.02
CA LEU A 647 -3.51 -23.08 15.66
C LEU A 647 -2.02 -23.47 15.69
N ALA A 648 -1.21 -22.83 16.54
CA ALA A 648 0.21 -23.15 16.63
C ALA A 648 0.46 -24.59 17.11
N ILE A 649 -0.24 -25.02 18.17
CA ILE A 649 -0.14 -26.39 18.71
C ILE A 649 -0.55 -27.40 17.64
N ALA A 650 -1.69 -27.20 16.97
CA ALA A 650 -2.18 -28.12 15.96
C ALA A 650 -1.18 -28.29 14.80
N MET A 651 -0.64 -27.19 14.28
CA MET A 651 0.31 -27.23 13.17
C MET A 651 1.63 -27.89 13.55
N ASN A 652 2.14 -27.60 14.74
CA ASN A 652 3.38 -28.21 15.24
C ASN A 652 3.22 -29.73 15.43
N ARG A 653 2.06 -30.20 15.92
CA ARG A 653 1.77 -31.63 16.09
C ARG A 653 1.74 -32.41 14.76
N ILE A 654 1.24 -31.80 13.68
CA ILE A 654 1.15 -32.44 12.36
C ILE A 654 2.37 -32.20 11.46
N GLY A 655 3.37 -31.46 11.95
CA GLY A 655 4.56 -31.09 11.17
C GLY A 655 4.32 -30.04 10.08
N GLY A 656 3.15 -29.39 10.08
CA GLY A 656 2.88 -28.22 9.25
C GLY A 656 3.34 -26.94 9.95
N LYS A 657 2.93 -25.78 9.44
CA LYS A 657 3.43 -24.48 9.94
C LYS A 657 2.31 -23.55 10.38
N SER A 658 2.54 -22.76 11.43
CA SER A 658 1.65 -21.65 11.81
C SER A 658 2.38 -20.33 11.70
N ASN A 659 1.64 -19.24 11.52
CA ASN A 659 2.19 -17.92 11.26
C ASN A 659 1.69 -16.89 12.29
N THR A 660 2.60 -16.09 12.85
CA THR A 660 2.27 -15.08 13.88
C THR A 660 1.38 -13.95 13.40
N GLY A 661 1.34 -13.69 12.09
CA GLY A 661 0.93 -12.40 11.56
C GLY A 661 1.75 -11.24 12.12
N GLU A 662 1.28 -10.02 11.90
CA GLU A 662 1.98 -8.78 12.24
C GLU A 662 1.96 -8.41 13.73
N GLY A 663 1.55 -9.33 14.61
CA GLY A 663 1.22 -9.01 16.00
C GLY A 663 2.36 -9.13 17.00
N GLY A 664 3.53 -9.61 16.58
CA GLY A 664 4.54 -10.16 17.47
C GLY A 664 4.14 -11.53 18.02
N GLU A 665 4.99 -12.12 18.85
CA GLU A 665 4.72 -13.35 19.58
C GLU A 665 5.30 -13.26 21.00
N ASP A 666 4.53 -13.70 21.98
CA ASP A 666 4.95 -13.74 23.38
C ASP A 666 6.10 -14.76 23.56
N PRO A 667 7.28 -14.34 24.09
CA PRO A 667 8.44 -15.22 24.25
C PRO A 667 8.20 -16.47 25.10
N VAL A 668 7.20 -16.47 25.99
CA VAL A 668 6.84 -17.67 26.78
C VAL A 668 6.47 -18.87 25.90
N ARG A 669 6.10 -18.62 24.64
CA ARG A 669 5.69 -19.65 23.68
C ARG A 669 6.86 -20.37 23.01
N TYR A 670 8.09 -19.90 23.18
CA TYR A 670 9.27 -20.46 22.50
C TYR A 670 9.75 -21.78 23.10
N THR A 671 9.36 -22.07 24.34
CA THR A 671 9.64 -23.33 25.02
C THR A 671 8.42 -24.26 24.98
N PRO A 672 8.60 -25.58 24.87
CA PRO A 672 7.51 -26.54 25.02
C PRO A 672 6.86 -26.48 26.40
N ASP A 673 5.55 -26.69 26.44
CA ASP A 673 4.76 -26.88 27.65
C ASP A 673 5.13 -28.22 28.35
N GLU A 674 4.73 -28.40 29.61
CA GLU A 674 4.98 -29.64 30.37
C GLU A 674 4.39 -30.90 29.71
N ASN A 675 3.33 -30.74 28.91
CA ASN A 675 2.69 -31.84 28.18
C ASN A 675 3.36 -32.14 26.82
N GLY A 676 4.41 -31.41 26.44
CA GLY A 676 5.13 -31.54 25.18
C GLY A 676 4.57 -30.71 24.02
N ASP A 677 3.47 -29.98 24.21
CA ASP A 677 2.95 -29.08 23.18
C ASP A 677 3.86 -27.87 23.02
N LEU A 678 4.09 -27.46 21.77
CA LEU A 678 4.83 -26.24 21.46
C LEU A 678 3.87 -25.19 20.92
N ARG A 679 3.83 -24.02 21.57
CA ARG A 679 2.98 -22.89 21.16
C ARG A 679 3.66 -21.91 20.21
N ARG A 680 4.96 -22.09 19.93
CA ARG A 680 5.75 -21.29 18.99
C ARG A 680 5.18 -21.37 17.59
N SER A 681 4.99 -20.24 16.92
CA SER A 681 4.66 -20.26 15.49
C SER A 681 5.92 -20.48 14.65
N ALA A 682 5.91 -21.43 13.71
CA ALA A 682 7.05 -21.71 12.85
C ALA A 682 7.41 -20.53 11.91
N ILE A 683 6.39 -19.82 11.42
CA ILE A 683 6.54 -18.66 10.54
C ILE A 683 6.37 -17.37 11.36
N LYS A 684 7.36 -16.49 11.25
CA LYS A 684 7.42 -15.19 11.92
C LYS A 684 7.31 -14.08 10.87
N GLN A 685 6.28 -13.25 10.94
CA GLN A 685 6.04 -12.21 9.95
C GLN A 685 6.74 -10.89 10.29
N VAL A 686 7.44 -10.33 9.30
CA VAL A 686 8.05 -9.01 9.33
C VAL A 686 7.25 -8.09 8.41
N ALA A 687 6.46 -7.20 9.00
CA ALA A 687 5.59 -6.25 8.28
C ALA A 687 5.96 -4.79 8.58
N SER A 688 5.39 -3.83 7.86
CA SER A 688 5.73 -2.39 7.93
C SER A 688 5.69 -1.77 9.34
N GLY A 689 4.82 -2.26 10.22
CA GLY A 689 4.76 -1.78 11.61
C GLY A 689 5.92 -2.25 12.51
N ARG A 690 6.66 -3.30 12.11
CA ARG A 690 7.71 -3.98 12.91
C ARG A 690 7.28 -4.32 14.34
N PHE A 691 5.98 -4.55 14.56
CA PHE A 691 5.48 -4.87 15.90
C PHE A 691 6.02 -6.21 16.39
N GLY A 692 6.65 -6.19 17.57
CA GLY A 692 7.23 -7.38 18.20
C GLY A 692 8.42 -7.99 17.43
N VAL A 693 8.98 -7.30 16.43
CA VAL A 693 10.14 -7.78 15.68
C VAL A 693 11.42 -7.45 16.46
N THR A 694 11.87 -8.41 17.27
CA THR A 694 13.11 -8.35 18.05
C THR A 694 14.12 -9.39 17.56
N SER A 695 15.38 -9.28 17.98
CA SER A 695 16.38 -10.33 17.73
C SER A 695 15.87 -11.72 18.17
N GLU A 696 15.27 -11.83 19.37
CA GLU A 696 14.78 -13.10 19.90
C GLU A 696 13.59 -13.65 19.10
N TYR A 697 12.71 -12.78 18.62
CA TYR A 697 11.60 -13.13 17.74
C TYR A 697 12.11 -13.74 16.41
N LEU A 698 13.15 -13.14 15.83
CA LEU A 698 13.73 -13.57 14.54
C LEU A 698 14.50 -14.90 14.67
N VAL A 699 15.21 -15.11 15.77
CA VAL A 699 15.94 -16.36 16.08
C VAL A 699 14.98 -17.54 16.27
N ASN A 700 13.78 -17.29 16.81
CA ASN A 700 12.77 -18.33 17.06
C ASN A 700 11.82 -18.57 15.87
N ALA A 701 12.37 -18.52 14.65
CA ALA A 701 11.67 -18.73 13.39
C ALA A 701 12.28 -19.90 12.60
N ASP A 702 11.42 -20.70 11.96
CA ASP A 702 11.86 -21.61 10.88
C ASP A 702 11.74 -20.88 9.52
N ASP A 703 10.74 -20.01 9.38
CA ASP A 703 10.51 -19.16 8.21
C ASP A 703 10.27 -17.70 8.65
N LEU A 704 10.93 -16.75 8.00
CA LEU A 704 10.73 -15.30 8.17
C LEU A 704 9.95 -14.76 6.99
N GLN A 705 8.74 -14.23 7.20
CA GLN A 705 7.87 -13.75 6.13
C GLN A 705 7.83 -12.23 6.04
N ILE A 706 8.42 -11.67 5.00
CA ILE A 706 8.23 -10.28 4.60
C ILE A 706 6.83 -10.13 4.03
N LYS A 707 6.01 -9.30 4.66
CA LYS A 707 4.64 -9.04 4.21
C LYS A 707 4.58 -7.75 3.39
N MET A 708 4.68 -7.87 2.07
CA MET A 708 4.47 -6.73 1.17
C MET A 708 3.00 -6.32 1.15
N ALA A 709 2.10 -7.29 1.03
CA ALA A 709 0.67 -7.03 0.94
C ALA A 709 -0.18 -8.20 1.50
N GLN A 710 -1.48 -7.97 1.62
CA GLN A 710 -2.47 -9.03 1.87
C GLN A 710 -3.70 -8.81 0.98
N GLY A 711 -4.35 -9.90 0.53
CA GLY A 711 -5.44 -9.81 -0.45
C GLY A 711 -6.64 -8.95 -0.02
N ALA A 712 -6.92 -8.87 1.28
CA ALA A 712 -8.03 -8.10 1.83
C ALA A 712 -7.85 -6.56 1.77
N LYS A 713 -6.60 -6.10 1.60
CA LYS A 713 -6.21 -4.68 1.56
C LYS A 713 -4.79 -4.51 1.01
N PRO A 714 -4.57 -4.85 -0.26
CA PRO A 714 -3.28 -4.63 -0.87
C PRO A 714 -3.02 -3.12 -1.05
N GLY A 715 -1.75 -2.72 -0.98
CA GLY A 715 -1.34 -1.31 -1.00
C GLY A 715 -1.65 -0.53 0.29
N GLU A 716 -2.02 -1.20 1.38
CA GLU A 716 -2.34 -0.59 2.67
C GLU A 716 -1.72 -1.34 3.86
N GLY A 717 -1.61 -0.65 5.01
CA GLY A 717 -1.05 -1.22 6.24
C GLY A 717 -2.02 -2.07 7.08
N GLY A 718 -1.44 -2.83 8.02
CA GLY A 718 -2.15 -3.49 9.10
C GLY A 718 -3.00 -2.53 9.93
N GLN A 719 -4.16 -2.99 10.43
CA GLN A 719 -5.06 -2.18 11.26
C GLN A 719 -5.50 -2.99 12.48
N LEU A 720 -5.27 -2.45 13.67
CA LEU A 720 -5.81 -2.98 14.92
C LEU A 720 -6.52 -1.84 15.66
N PRO A 721 -7.87 -1.91 15.78
CA PRO A 721 -8.64 -0.89 16.49
C PRO A 721 -8.18 -0.74 17.95
N GLY A 722 -8.12 0.50 18.46
CA GLY A 722 -7.68 0.83 19.82
C GLY A 722 -8.35 0.01 20.93
N PRO A 723 -9.68 -0.24 20.88
CA PRO A 723 -10.37 -1.10 21.84
C PRO A 723 -9.91 -2.57 21.88
N LYS A 724 -9.02 -3.01 20.98
CA LYS A 724 -8.39 -4.34 20.99
C LYS A 724 -6.93 -4.29 21.48
N VAL A 725 -6.37 -3.12 21.76
CA VAL A 725 -4.98 -2.95 22.19
C VAL A 725 -4.91 -2.96 23.72
N TYR A 726 -5.26 -4.11 24.30
CA TYR A 726 -5.16 -4.31 25.75
C TYR A 726 -3.70 -4.29 26.22
N PRO A 727 -3.42 -4.14 27.53
CA PRO A 727 -2.05 -4.06 28.05
C PRO A 727 -1.12 -5.18 27.55
N TRP A 728 -1.58 -6.44 27.56
CA TRP A 728 -0.80 -7.58 27.06
C TRP A 728 -0.59 -7.57 25.54
N ILE A 729 -1.47 -6.94 24.75
CA ILE A 729 -1.26 -6.75 23.32
C ILE A 729 -0.24 -5.64 23.08
N ALA A 730 -0.34 -4.55 23.85
CA ALA A 730 0.58 -3.43 23.77
C ALA A 730 2.00 -3.84 24.13
N GLU A 731 2.16 -4.70 25.15
CA GLU A 731 3.44 -5.25 25.58
C GLU A 731 4.15 -6.03 24.45
N VAL A 732 3.47 -7.02 23.85
CA VAL A 732 4.04 -7.83 22.75
C VAL A 732 4.39 -6.98 21.53
N ARG A 733 3.69 -5.86 21.32
CA ARG A 733 3.91 -4.97 20.18
C ARG A 733 4.87 -3.81 20.47
N HIS A 734 5.32 -3.64 21.72
CA HIS A 734 6.05 -2.45 22.18
C HIS A 734 5.30 -1.15 21.83
N SER A 735 3.99 -1.12 22.12
CA SER A 735 3.09 0.00 21.83
C SER A 735 2.37 0.52 23.08
N THR A 736 1.52 1.53 22.91
CA THR A 736 0.72 2.09 23.99
C THR A 736 -0.64 1.37 24.11
N PRO A 737 -1.08 0.97 25.33
CA PRO A 737 -2.42 0.42 25.55
C PRO A 737 -3.52 1.36 25.06
N TRP A 738 -4.59 0.78 24.50
CA TRP A 738 -5.83 1.43 24.01
C TRP A 738 -5.70 2.34 22.79
N VAL A 739 -4.49 2.59 22.31
CA VAL A 739 -4.25 3.40 21.11
C VAL A 739 -4.36 2.54 19.86
N GLY A 740 -5.13 2.99 18.87
CA GLY A 740 -5.28 2.29 17.60
C GLY A 740 -3.96 2.19 16.85
N LEU A 741 -3.67 1.01 16.31
CA LEU A 741 -2.45 0.76 15.54
C LEU A 741 -2.79 0.65 14.06
N ILE A 742 -2.44 1.68 13.31
CA ILE A 742 -2.44 1.69 11.84
C ILE A 742 -0.97 1.62 11.44
N SER A 743 -0.60 0.56 10.73
CA SER A 743 0.76 0.42 10.21
C SER A 743 0.94 1.32 8.99
N PRO A 744 2.15 1.82 8.71
CA PRO A 744 2.43 2.46 7.44
C PRO A 744 2.05 1.53 6.27
N PRO A 745 1.51 2.04 5.15
CA PRO A 745 1.31 1.23 3.97
C PRO A 745 2.61 0.62 3.43
N PRO A 746 3.72 1.38 3.27
CA PRO A 746 4.96 0.80 2.80
C PRO A 746 5.81 0.24 3.94
N HIS A 747 6.69 -0.69 3.61
CA HIS A 747 7.90 -0.89 4.39
C HIS A 747 8.84 0.29 4.12
N HIS A 748 9.19 1.08 5.15
CA HIS A 748 10.11 2.23 4.94
C HIS A 748 11.54 1.81 4.59
N ASP A 749 11.85 0.52 4.64
CA ASP A 749 13.10 -0.09 4.17
C ASP A 749 12.92 -0.92 2.88
N ILE A 750 11.81 -0.72 2.16
CA ILE A 750 11.57 -1.30 0.83
C ILE A 750 10.87 -0.28 -0.07
N TYR A 751 11.65 0.48 -0.83
CA TYR A 751 11.14 1.43 -1.84
C TYR A 751 11.43 0.97 -3.28
N SER A 752 12.10 -0.17 -3.44
CA SER A 752 12.49 -0.77 -4.71
C SER A 752 12.87 -2.25 -4.51
N ILE A 753 13.15 -2.96 -5.62
CA ILE A 753 13.57 -4.36 -5.56
C ILE A 753 14.93 -4.56 -4.88
N GLU A 754 15.86 -3.62 -5.04
CA GLU A 754 17.17 -3.66 -4.37
C GLU A 754 17.06 -3.50 -2.84
N ASP A 755 16.09 -2.71 -2.38
CA ASP A 755 15.80 -2.55 -0.96
C ASP A 755 15.13 -3.83 -0.38
N LEU A 756 14.27 -4.51 -1.16
CA LEU A 756 13.77 -5.83 -0.77
C LEU A 756 14.92 -6.83 -0.64
N ALA A 757 15.86 -6.84 -1.59
CA ALA A 757 17.05 -7.68 -1.52
C ALA A 757 17.90 -7.37 -0.27
N GLN A 758 18.00 -6.10 0.13
CA GLN A 758 18.62 -5.71 1.40
C GLN A 758 17.88 -6.29 2.60
N LEU A 759 16.56 -6.20 2.67
CA LEU A 759 15.81 -6.78 3.79
C LEU A 759 15.90 -8.31 3.83
N ILE A 760 15.88 -9.00 2.69
CA ILE A 760 16.10 -10.45 2.62
C ILE A 760 17.49 -10.77 3.19
N HIS A 761 18.51 -10.03 2.79
CA HIS A 761 19.86 -10.17 3.33
C HIS A 761 19.89 -9.91 4.85
N ASP A 762 19.22 -8.87 5.34
CA ASP A 762 19.14 -8.54 6.76
C ASP A 762 18.51 -9.68 7.58
N LEU A 763 17.39 -10.21 7.10
CA LEU A 763 16.67 -11.29 7.77
C LEU A 763 17.48 -12.59 7.76
N LYS A 764 18.17 -12.89 6.65
CA LYS A 764 19.04 -14.06 6.58
C LYS A 764 20.27 -13.94 7.50
N ASN A 765 20.84 -12.75 7.66
CA ASN A 765 21.88 -12.50 8.66
C ASN A 765 21.34 -12.56 10.10
N SER A 766 20.08 -12.15 10.32
CA SER A 766 19.45 -12.21 11.65
C SER A 766 19.08 -13.63 12.09
N ASN A 767 18.91 -14.56 11.13
CA ASN A 767 18.73 -15.97 11.38
C ASN A 767 19.20 -16.78 10.14
N PRO A 768 20.45 -17.25 10.12
CA PRO A 768 21.02 -18.01 9.00
C PRO A 768 20.28 -19.33 8.68
N GLU A 769 19.55 -19.89 9.65
CA GLU A 769 18.84 -21.16 9.52
C GLU A 769 17.44 -21.01 8.92
N ALA A 770 16.81 -19.83 9.03
CA ALA A 770 15.44 -19.61 8.56
C ALA A 770 15.34 -19.38 7.05
N ARG A 771 14.23 -19.82 6.44
CA ARG A 771 13.88 -19.43 5.05
C ARG A 771 13.25 -18.04 5.02
N VAL A 772 13.50 -17.26 3.98
CA VAL A 772 12.88 -15.94 3.80
C VAL A 772 11.75 -15.99 2.78
N HIS A 773 10.53 -15.75 3.26
CA HIS A 773 9.30 -15.68 2.46
C HIS A 773 8.98 -14.23 2.06
N VAL A 774 8.48 -14.03 0.85
CA VAL A 774 7.88 -12.75 0.42
C VAL A 774 6.43 -12.98 0.07
N LYS A 775 5.52 -12.32 0.81
CA LYS A 775 4.07 -12.40 0.60
C LYS A 775 3.60 -11.28 -0.33
N LEU A 776 3.20 -11.67 -1.54
CA LEU A 776 2.62 -10.83 -2.59
C LEU A 776 1.11 -11.08 -2.71
N VAL A 777 0.42 -10.23 -3.46
CA VAL A 777 -1.00 -10.38 -3.79
C VAL A 777 -1.15 -10.47 -5.30
N ALA A 778 -2.06 -11.34 -5.75
CA ALA A 778 -2.32 -11.52 -7.17
C ALA A 778 -2.82 -10.23 -7.82
N GLU A 779 -2.09 -9.80 -8.86
CA GLU A 779 -2.46 -8.77 -9.83
C GLU A 779 -1.78 -9.07 -11.18
N VAL A 780 -2.15 -8.40 -12.28
CA VAL A 780 -1.36 -8.48 -13.52
C VAL A 780 0.07 -7.97 -13.29
N GLY A 781 1.06 -8.71 -13.78
CA GLY A 781 2.47 -8.35 -13.63
C GLY A 781 3.13 -8.96 -12.39
N VAL A 782 2.36 -9.64 -11.52
CA VAL A 782 2.91 -10.30 -10.32
C VAL A 782 3.97 -11.36 -10.67
N GLY A 783 3.89 -11.99 -11.85
CA GLY A 783 4.92 -12.94 -12.29
C GLY A 783 6.27 -12.28 -12.51
N THR A 784 6.28 -11.05 -13.06
CA THR A 784 7.50 -10.23 -13.21
C THR A 784 8.06 -9.84 -11.85
N VAL A 785 7.20 -9.43 -10.92
CA VAL A 785 7.61 -9.12 -9.53
C VAL A 785 8.19 -10.36 -8.86
N ALA A 786 7.56 -11.53 -9.00
CA ALA A 786 8.05 -12.79 -8.45
C ALA A 786 9.42 -13.20 -9.02
N ALA A 787 9.68 -12.93 -10.30
CA ALA A 787 11.02 -13.11 -10.88
C ALA A 787 12.06 -12.17 -10.24
N GLY A 788 11.70 -10.92 -9.97
CA GLY A 788 12.52 -9.99 -9.20
C GLY A 788 12.79 -10.52 -7.79
N VAL A 789 11.75 -10.98 -7.08
CA VAL A 789 11.85 -11.57 -5.72
C VAL A 789 12.77 -12.79 -5.69
N SER A 790 12.72 -13.66 -6.71
CA SER A 790 13.63 -14.80 -6.82
C SER A 790 15.07 -14.36 -7.04
N LYS A 791 15.32 -13.34 -7.89
CA LYS A 791 16.64 -12.73 -8.08
C LYS A 791 17.15 -11.99 -6.84
N ALA A 792 16.25 -11.50 -5.99
CA ALA A 792 16.55 -10.93 -4.68
C ALA A 792 16.84 -12.00 -3.61
N HIS A 793 16.99 -13.27 -4.01
CA HIS A 793 17.35 -14.41 -3.17
C HIS A 793 16.29 -14.84 -2.16
N SER A 794 15.00 -14.54 -2.38
CA SER A 794 13.95 -15.13 -1.54
C SER A 794 13.87 -16.65 -1.73
N ASP A 795 13.65 -17.38 -0.63
CA ASP A 795 13.49 -18.83 -0.63
C ASP A 795 12.05 -19.25 -0.97
N VAL A 796 11.06 -18.40 -0.66
CA VAL A 796 9.63 -18.68 -0.90
C VAL A 796 8.89 -17.42 -1.36
N VAL A 797 8.12 -17.51 -2.43
CA VAL A 797 7.16 -16.47 -2.83
C VAL A 797 5.73 -16.96 -2.57
N LEU A 798 4.95 -16.18 -1.82
CA LEU A 798 3.54 -16.46 -1.55
C LEU A 798 2.65 -15.56 -2.42
N ILE A 799 1.77 -16.15 -3.23
CA ILE A 799 0.75 -15.43 -3.99
C ILE A 799 -0.61 -15.54 -3.29
N SER A 800 -1.06 -14.44 -2.70
CA SER A 800 -2.35 -14.33 -2.04
C SER A 800 -3.47 -13.88 -2.97
N GLY A 801 -4.63 -14.54 -2.91
CA GLY A 801 -5.85 -14.09 -3.58
C GLY A 801 -6.55 -12.93 -2.86
N TYR A 802 -7.30 -12.11 -3.62
CA TYR A 802 -8.14 -11.01 -3.12
C TYR A 802 -9.15 -11.42 -2.03
N ASP A 803 -9.55 -12.70 -2.04
CA ASP A 803 -10.52 -13.30 -1.14
C ASP A 803 -9.94 -13.66 0.24
N GLY A 804 -8.66 -13.34 0.50
CA GLY A 804 -8.01 -13.48 1.79
C GLY A 804 -8.75 -12.77 2.94
N GLY A 805 -8.67 -13.35 4.15
CA GLY A 805 -9.32 -12.80 5.36
C GLY A 805 -8.59 -11.61 5.99
N THR A 806 -9.30 -10.84 6.82
CA THR A 806 -8.70 -9.81 7.68
C THR A 806 -9.50 -9.57 8.95
N GLY A 807 -8.85 -9.08 10.01
CA GLY A 807 -9.54 -8.64 11.23
C GLY A 807 -10.19 -7.26 11.11
N ALA A 808 -9.58 -6.37 10.31
CA ALA A 808 -10.04 -5.01 10.06
C ALA A 808 -9.45 -4.48 8.72
N SER A 809 -10.31 -3.92 7.87
CA SER A 809 -9.94 -3.30 6.59
C SER A 809 -11.04 -2.37 6.11
N PRO A 810 -10.74 -1.28 5.37
CA PRO A 810 -11.76 -0.54 4.64
C PRO A 810 -12.61 -1.46 3.76
N VAL A 811 -13.91 -1.23 3.76
CA VAL A 811 -14.86 -2.07 2.99
C VAL A 811 -14.60 -2.00 1.48
N SER A 812 -14.16 -0.83 1.00
CA SER A 812 -13.77 -0.61 -0.40
C SER A 812 -12.66 -1.57 -0.85
N SER A 813 -11.61 -1.72 -0.03
CA SER A 813 -10.47 -2.59 -0.33
C SER A 813 -10.84 -4.08 -0.28
N LEU A 814 -11.70 -4.48 0.67
CA LEU A 814 -12.18 -5.85 0.78
C LEU A 814 -12.88 -6.37 -0.48
N LYS A 815 -13.59 -5.49 -1.18
CA LYS A 815 -14.42 -5.85 -2.34
C LYS A 815 -13.72 -5.62 -3.67
N HIS A 816 -12.87 -4.58 -3.76
CA HIS A 816 -12.42 -4.06 -5.05
C HIS A 816 -10.92 -4.11 -5.30
N ALA A 817 -10.08 -4.52 -4.35
CA ALA A 817 -8.62 -4.55 -4.53
C ALA A 817 -8.08 -5.99 -4.58
N GLY A 818 -7.11 -6.24 -5.47
CA GLY A 818 -6.56 -7.59 -5.71
C GLY A 818 -7.37 -8.46 -6.67
N LEU A 819 -6.76 -9.55 -7.11
CA LEU A 819 -7.33 -10.52 -8.05
C LEU A 819 -7.43 -11.95 -7.47
N PRO A 820 -8.19 -12.84 -8.14
CA PRO A 820 -8.17 -14.27 -7.84
C PRO A 820 -6.74 -14.85 -7.95
N TRP A 821 -6.37 -15.69 -6.98
CA TRP A 821 -5.04 -16.29 -6.94
C TRP A 821 -4.78 -17.20 -8.13
N GLU A 822 -5.82 -17.75 -8.76
CA GLU A 822 -5.70 -18.59 -9.97
C GLU A 822 -4.97 -17.84 -11.10
N LEU A 823 -5.21 -16.53 -11.23
CA LEU A 823 -4.57 -15.68 -12.24
C LEU A 823 -3.11 -15.42 -11.91
N GLY A 824 -2.84 -14.96 -10.68
CA GLY A 824 -1.49 -14.58 -10.25
C GLY A 824 -0.56 -15.79 -10.09
N LEU A 825 -1.08 -16.93 -9.65
CA LEU A 825 -0.32 -18.16 -9.46
C LEU A 825 0.14 -18.74 -10.80
N ALA A 826 -0.77 -18.81 -11.78
CA ALA A 826 -0.44 -19.27 -13.13
C ALA A 826 0.60 -18.36 -13.79
N GLU A 827 0.43 -17.04 -13.71
CA GLU A 827 1.40 -16.08 -14.22
C GLU A 827 2.77 -16.24 -13.57
N THR A 828 2.80 -16.40 -12.24
CA THR A 828 4.05 -16.62 -11.48
C THR A 828 4.76 -17.88 -11.92
N GLN A 829 4.04 -19.00 -12.06
CA GLN A 829 4.59 -20.26 -12.55
C GLN A 829 5.17 -20.09 -13.96
N GLN A 830 4.42 -19.49 -14.87
CA GLN A 830 4.82 -19.31 -16.27
C GLN A 830 6.08 -18.44 -16.38
N VAL A 831 6.10 -17.27 -15.73
CA VAL A 831 7.21 -16.31 -15.82
C VAL A 831 8.48 -16.86 -15.17
N LEU A 832 8.39 -17.51 -14.00
CA LEU A 832 9.56 -18.10 -13.34
C LEU A 832 10.19 -19.23 -14.17
N VAL A 833 9.37 -20.06 -14.81
CA VAL A 833 9.86 -21.13 -15.70
C VAL A 833 10.52 -20.54 -16.94
N GLN A 834 9.89 -19.57 -17.60
CA GLN A 834 10.45 -18.90 -18.79
C GLN A 834 11.80 -18.22 -18.48
N ASN A 835 11.98 -17.70 -17.27
CA ASN A 835 13.21 -17.04 -16.83
C ASN A 835 14.24 -18.00 -16.20
N LYS A 836 13.97 -19.31 -16.11
CA LYS A 836 14.85 -20.31 -15.47
C LYS A 836 15.18 -19.98 -14.01
N LEU A 837 14.17 -19.53 -13.27
CA LEU A 837 14.26 -19.16 -11.85
C LEU A 837 13.39 -20.07 -10.95
N ARG A 838 12.52 -20.88 -11.54
CA ARG A 838 11.51 -21.67 -10.81
C ARG A 838 12.10 -22.75 -9.89
N ASP A 839 13.28 -23.25 -10.22
CA ASP A 839 13.99 -24.31 -9.48
C ASP A 839 14.59 -23.84 -8.15
N ARG A 840 14.72 -22.53 -7.94
CA ARG A 840 15.39 -21.90 -6.78
C ARG A 840 14.45 -21.38 -5.70
N ILE A 841 13.14 -21.35 -5.97
CA ILE A 841 12.16 -20.72 -5.09
C ILE A 841 10.93 -21.60 -4.95
N VAL A 842 10.45 -21.76 -3.71
CA VAL A 842 9.17 -22.42 -3.44
C VAL A 842 8.04 -21.44 -3.76
N VAL A 843 7.01 -21.88 -4.47
CA VAL A 843 5.81 -21.07 -4.69
C VAL A 843 4.72 -21.51 -3.74
N GLN A 844 4.26 -20.61 -2.88
CA GLN A 844 3.15 -20.81 -1.96
C GLN A 844 1.91 -20.07 -2.47
N THR A 845 0.71 -20.58 -2.17
CA THR A 845 -0.52 -19.80 -2.37
C THR A 845 -1.46 -19.84 -1.16
N ASP A 846 -2.18 -18.73 -0.96
CA ASP A 846 -3.33 -18.65 -0.06
C ASP A 846 -4.44 -17.83 -0.74
N GLY A 847 -5.64 -17.85 -0.16
CA GLY A 847 -6.81 -17.22 -0.78
C GLY A 847 -8.00 -18.15 -0.67
N GLN A 848 -8.55 -18.20 0.54
CA GLN A 848 -9.79 -18.91 0.79
C GLN A 848 -9.84 -20.37 0.26
N LEU A 849 -8.70 -21.08 0.33
CA LEU A 849 -8.61 -22.53 0.11
C LEU A 849 -9.47 -23.24 1.16
N LYS A 850 -10.44 -24.05 0.70
CA LYS A 850 -11.48 -24.68 1.55
C LYS A 850 -11.52 -26.19 1.46
N THR A 851 -11.16 -26.75 0.31
CA THR A 851 -11.32 -28.17 -0.01
C THR A 851 -10.00 -28.78 -0.51
N GLY A 852 -9.85 -30.11 -0.49
CA GLY A 852 -8.71 -30.77 -1.10
C GLY A 852 -8.64 -30.52 -2.62
N ARG A 853 -9.80 -30.32 -3.26
CA ARG A 853 -9.90 -29.92 -4.66
C ARG A 853 -9.23 -28.56 -4.94
N ASP A 854 -9.49 -27.55 -4.11
CA ASP A 854 -8.83 -26.24 -4.23
C ASP A 854 -7.29 -26.39 -4.19
N VAL A 855 -6.79 -27.25 -3.31
CA VAL A 855 -5.35 -27.48 -3.12
C VAL A 855 -4.72 -28.19 -4.32
N VAL A 856 -5.39 -29.20 -4.87
CA VAL A 856 -4.91 -29.88 -6.08
C VAL A 856 -4.87 -28.91 -7.27
N ILE A 857 -5.88 -28.05 -7.45
CA ILE A 857 -5.86 -27.03 -8.51
C ILE A 857 -4.69 -26.07 -8.32
N ALA A 858 -4.47 -25.59 -7.09
CA ALA A 858 -3.31 -24.76 -6.78
C ALA A 858 -1.98 -25.46 -7.13
N ALA A 859 -1.85 -26.75 -6.82
CA ALA A 859 -0.66 -27.53 -7.18
C ALA A 859 -0.45 -27.59 -8.70
N LEU A 860 -1.50 -27.95 -9.44
CA LEU A 860 -1.45 -28.05 -10.91
C LEU A 860 -1.14 -26.69 -11.57
N LEU A 861 -1.52 -25.57 -10.96
CA LEU A 861 -1.18 -24.22 -11.42
C LEU A 861 0.23 -23.75 -11.00
N GLY A 862 0.91 -24.47 -10.10
CA GLY A 862 2.33 -24.25 -9.78
C GLY A 862 2.69 -24.10 -8.30
N ALA A 863 1.73 -24.16 -7.37
CA ALA A 863 2.02 -24.06 -5.94
C ALA A 863 2.57 -25.37 -5.34
N GLU A 864 3.45 -25.24 -4.34
CA GLU A 864 4.09 -26.34 -3.61
C GLU A 864 3.70 -26.35 -2.12
N GLU A 865 3.35 -25.18 -1.58
CA GLU A 865 2.90 -24.97 -0.20
C GLU A 865 1.55 -24.22 -0.22
N PHE A 866 0.71 -24.47 0.80
CA PHE A 866 -0.69 -24.01 0.82
C PHE A 866 -1.05 -23.35 2.16
N GLY A 867 -1.58 -22.14 2.11
CA GLY A 867 -1.97 -21.35 3.27
C GLY A 867 -3.48 -21.34 3.52
N PHE A 868 -3.88 -21.56 4.78
CA PHE A 868 -5.28 -21.62 5.21
C PHE A 868 -5.53 -20.67 6.38
N SER A 869 -6.47 -19.74 6.25
CA SER A 869 -6.81 -18.80 7.35
C SER A 869 -8.25 -18.97 7.82
N THR A 870 -9.22 -18.61 6.98
CA THR A 870 -10.63 -18.59 7.39
C THR A 870 -11.17 -19.97 7.77
N ALA A 871 -10.86 -21.01 6.99
CA ALA A 871 -11.37 -22.36 7.28
C ALA A 871 -10.89 -22.90 8.64
N PRO A 872 -9.59 -22.82 9.00
CA PRO A 872 -9.14 -23.14 10.36
C PRO A 872 -9.84 -22.31 11.45
N LEU A 873 -10.08 -21.01 11.25
CA LEU A 873 -10.84 -20.21 12.22
C LEU A 873 -12.30 -20.68 12.37
N VAL A 874 -12.95 -21.07 11.26
CA VAL A 874 -14.30 -21.65 11.29
C VAL A 874 -14.30 -22.96 12.06
N VAL A 875 -13.33 -23.83 11.81
CA VAL A 875 -13.11 -25.09 12.55
C VAL A 875 -12.91 -24.83 14.05
N SER A 876 -12.14 -23.80 14.41
CA SER A 876 -11.95 -23.39 15.81
C SER A 876 -13.18 -22.73 16.45
N GLY A 877 -14.22 -22.39 15.69
CA GLY A 877 -15.51 -21.91 16.22
C GLY A 877 -16.10 -20.67 15.56
N CYS A 878 -15.41 -20.03 14.61
CA CYS A 878 -15.95 -18.84 13.91
C CYS A 878 -17.27 -19.16 13.19
N ILE A 879 -18.25 -18.27 13.32
CA ILE A 879 -19.59 -18.38 12.72
C ILE A 879 -19.84 -17.33 11.62
N MET A 880 -18.79 -16.70 11.10
CA MET A 880 -18.84 -15.72 9.99
C MET A 880 -19.74 -14.50 10.23
N MET A 881 -19.81 -14.00 11.46
CA MET A 881 -20.61 -12.81 11.82
C MET A 881 -20.02 -11.47 11.33
N ARG A 882 -18.74 -11.45 10.90
CA ARG A 882 -18.03 -10.28 10.33
C ARG A 882 -17.94 -9.04 11.26
N VAL A 883 -17.87 -9.27 12.57
CA VAL A 883 -17.70 -8.23 13.62
C VAL A 883 -16.29 -8.23 14.24
N CYS A 884 -15.29 -8.76 13.54
CA CYS A 884 -13.95 -8.98 14.11
C CYS A 884 -13.24 -7.67 14.54
N HIS A 885 -13.53 -6.58 13.84
CA HIS A 885 -13.02 -5.24 14.09
C HIS A 885 -13.68 -4.57 15.31
N LEU A 886 -14.87 -5.00 15.73
CA LEU A 886 -15.64 -4.38 16.81
C LEU A 886 -15.27 -4.89 18.21
N ASN A 887 -14.38 -5.88 18.32
CA ASN A 887 -14.05 -6.57 19.57
C ASN A 887 -15.20 -7.39 20.19
N THR A 888 -16.31 -7.60 19.46
CA THR A 888 -17.55 -8.23 19.96
C THR A 888 -17.77 -9.66 19.47
N CYS A 889 -16.69 -10.40 19.17
CA CYS A 889 -16.80 -11.77 18.67
C CYS A 889 -17.55 -12.68 19.67
N PRO A 890 -18.71 -13.25 19.31
CA PRO A 890 -19.57 -13.97 20.26
C PRO A 890 -19.01 -15.32 20.71
N VAL A 891 -17.98 -15.82 20.03
CA VAL A 891 -17.39 -17.16 20.19
C VAL A 891 -15.92 -17.10 20.62
N GLY A 892 -15.43 -15.95 21.09
CA GLY A 892 -14.08 -15.82 21.65
C GLY A 892 -12.92 -15.96 20.65
N VAL A 893 -13.17 -15.93 19.33
CA VAL A 893 -12.13 -16.07 18.29
C VAL A 893 -11.42 -14.74 18.00
N ALA A 894 -12.17 -13.69 17.65
CA ALA A 894 -11.63 -12.42 17.17
C ALA A 894 -11.89 -11.25 18.13
N THR A 895 -11.57 -11.46 19.41
CA THR A 895 -11.80 -10.50 20.51
C THR A 895 -10.69 -10.59 21.55
N GLN A 896 -10.41 -9.48 22.21
CA GLN A 896 -9.51 -9.38 23.37
C GLN A 896 -10.29 -9.24 24.68
N ASP A 897 -11.61 -9.07 24.63
CA ASP A 897 -12.46 -9.04 25.83
C ASP A 897 -12.38 -10.38 26.58
N LYS A 898 -12.06 -10.33 27.88
CA LYS A 898 -11.87 -11.53 28.71
C LYS A 898 -13.15 -12.37 28.79
N GLY A 899 -14.32 -11.76 28.99
CA GLY A 899 -15.60 -12.47 29.11
C GLY A 899 -16.08 -13.09 27.80
N LEU A 900 -15.73 -12.52 26.65
CA LEU A 900 -15.99 -13.13 25.35
C LEU A 900 -14.96 -14.22 25.01
N ARG A 901 -13.70 -14.07 25.41
CA ARG A 901 -12.65 -15.09 25.23
C ARG A 901 -12.94 -16.39 25.99
N GLU A 902 -13.56 -16.32 27.16
CA GLU A 902 -14.03 -17.50 27.91
C GLU A 902 -15.02 -18.38 27.12
N LYS A 903 -15.66 -17.83 26.08
CA LYS A 903 -16.58 -18.57 25.20
C LYS A 903 -15.86 -19.36 24.11
N PHE A 904 -14.53 -19.21 23.97
CA PHE A 904 -13.75 -19.96 23.00
C PHE A 904 -13.74 -21.45 23.35
N ASN A 905 -14.17 -22.29 22.41
CA ASN A 905 -14.28 -23.73 22.58
C ASN A 905 -13.54 -24.53 21.50
N GLY A 906 -12.67 -23.87 20.72
CA GLY A 906 -11.81 -24.52 19.75
C GLY A 906 -10.75 -25.38 20.44
N LYS A 907 -10.32 -26.44 19.77
CA LYS A 907 -9.26 -27.33 20.25
C LYS A 907 -8.28 -27.68 19.13
N PRO A 908 -7.00 -27.97 19.43
CA PRO A 908 -6.03 -28.34 18.42
C PRO A 908 -6.49 -29.53 17.58
N GLU A 909 -7.12 -30.53 18.19
CA GLU A 909 -7.57 -31.76 17.52
C GLU A 909 -8.59 -31.50 16.39
N PHE A 910 -9.40 -30.43 16.52
CA PHE A 910 -10.36 -30.07 15.46
C PHE A 910 -9.63 -29.57 14.22
N VAL A 911 -8.58 -28.78 14.43
CA VAL A 911 -7.74 -28.23 13.35
C VAL A 911 -6.89 -29.33 12.73
N GLU A 912 -6.35 -30.25 13.54
CA GLU A 912 -5.65 -31.45 13.06
C GLU A 912 -6.55 -32.30 12.15
N ASN A 913 -7.79 -32.57 12.58
CA ASN A 913 -8.78 -33.30 11.78
C ASN A 913 -9.05 -32.62 10.42
N PHE A 914 -9.19 -31.28 10.41
CA PHE A 914 -9.36 -30.53 9.18
C PHE A 914 -8.22 -30.79 8.18
N PHE A 915 -6.97 -30.65 8.62
CA PHE A 915 -5.82 -30.85 7.74
C PHE A 915 -5.65 -32.31 7.30
N ARG A 916 -5.95 -33.27 8.18
CA ARG A 916 -5.99 -34.69 7.81
C ARG A 916 -7.03 -34.97 6.73
N PHE A 917 -8.21 -34.37 6.83
CA PHE A 917 -9.28 -34.55 5.82
C PHE A 917 -8.93 -33.89 4.49
N ILE A 918 -8.31 -32.69 4.50
CA ILE A 918 -7.80 -32.06 3.28
C ILE A 918 -6.73 -32.94 2.62
N ALA A 919 -5.76 -33.43 3.39
CA ALA A 919 -4.71 -34.29 2.88
C ALA A 919 -5.26 -35.62 2.31
N GLU A 920 -6.24 -36.23 2.97
CA GLU A 920 -6.85 -37.47 2.48
C GLU A 920 -7.64 -37.24 1.18
N GLU A 921 -8.40 -36.15 1.09
CA GLU A 921 -9.09 -35.78 -0.15
C GLU A 921 -8.10 -35.47 -1.28
N MET A 922 -6.96 -34.86 -0.97
CA MET A 922 -5.88 -34.70 -1.95
C MET A 922 -5.36 -36.05 -2.43
N ARG A 923 -5.12 -37.02 -1.54
CA ARG A 923 -4.63 -38.35 -1.93
C ARG A 923 -5.61 -39.08 -2.86
N GLU A 924 -6.91 -38.97 -2.59
CA GLU A 924 -7.96 -39.49 -3.48
C GLU A 924 -7.87 -38.90 -4.88
N LEU A 925 -7.70 -37.58 -4.98
CA LEU A 925 -7.59 -36.87 -6.26
C LEU A 925 -6.26 -37.15 -6.98
N MET A 926 -5.15 -37.23 -6.23
CA MET A 926 -3.83 -37.61 -6.74
C MET A 926 -3.85 -39.00 -7.38
N ALA A 927 -4.47 -39.97 -6.69
CA ALA A 927 -4.66 -41.33 -7.20
C ALA A 927 -5.44 -41.33 -8.52
N GLN A 928 -6.54 -40.57 -8.57
CA GLN A 928 -7.37 -40.41 -9.78
C GLN A 928 -6.60 -39.76 -10.94
N LEU A 929 -5.72 -38.80 -10.64
CA LEU A 929 -4.91 -38.06 -11.61
C LEU A 929 -3.59 -38.77 -11.98
N GLY A 930 -3.28 -39.90 -11.33
CA GLY A 930 -2.11 -40.73 -11.61
C GLY A 930 -0.78 -40.21 -11.03
N PHE A 931 -0.83 -39.41 -9.95
CA PHE A 931 0.35 -38.83 -9.31
C PHE A 931 0.65 -39.47 -7.95
N ARG A 932 1.92 -39.85 -7.72
CA ARG A 932 2.37 -40.48 -6.45
C ARG A 932 2.77 -39.45 -5.40
N THR A 933 3.29 -38.30 -5.84
CA THR A 933 3.73 -37.21 -4.96
C THR A 933 3.16 -35.88 -5.42
N VAL A 934 3.09 -34.92 -4.49
CA VAL A 934 2.68 -33.55 -4.79
C VAL A 934 3.62 -32.90 -5.81
N ASP A 935 4.93 -33.18 -5.72
CA ASP A 935 5.92 -32.62 -6.64
C ASP A 935 5.67 -33.04 -8.10
N GLU A 936 5.16 -34.25 -8.34
CA GLU A 936 4.78 -34.71 -9.70
C GLU A 936 3.59 -33.91 -10.27
N MET A 937 2.76 -33.30 -9.42
CA MET A 937 1.62 -32.46 -9.82
C MET A 937 2.01 -31.02 -10.15
N VAL A 938 3.09 -30.50 -9.55
CA VAL A 938 3.38 -29.06 -9.58
C VAL A 938 3.53 -28.56 -11.01
N GLY A 939 2.71 -27.57 -11.39
CA GLY A 939 2.73 -26.98 -12.73
C GLY A 939 2.20 -27.88 -13.86
N ARG A 940 1.51 -28.98 -13.53
CA ARG A 940 0.82 -29.85 -14.50
C ARG A 940 -0.54 -29.31 -14.91
N SER A 941 -0.57 -28.07 -15.41
CA SER A 941 -1.79 -27.41 -15.92
C SER A 941 -2.45 -28.20 -17.05
N ASP A 942 -1.72 -29.10 -17.72
CA ASP A 942 -2.25 -30.03 -18.72
C ASP A 942 -3.31 -31.00 -18.17
N ARG A 943 -3.38 -31.20 -16.84
CA ARG A 943 -4.41 -31.99 -16.16
C ARG A 943 -5.67 -31.21 -15.80
N LEU A 944 -5.76 -29.94 -16.19
CA LEU A 944 -6.94 -29.12 -16.06
C LEU A 944 -7.62 -28.94 -17.43
N ASP A 945 -8.96 -28.94 -17.42
CA ASP A 945 -9.82 -28.47 -18.50
C ASP A 945 -10.85 -27.49 -17.95
N MET A 946 -11.62 -26.88 -18.82
CA MET A 946 -12.81 -26.12 -18.46
C MET A 946 -14.05 -27.01 -18.48
N ASN A 947 -14.98 -26.76 -17.57
CA ASN A 947 -16.30 -27.38 -17.62
C ASN A 947 -17.01 -26.97 -18.91
N LYS A 948 -17.22 -27.92 -19.83
CA LYS A 948 -17.87 -27.67 -21.12
C LYS A 948 -19.38 -27.45 -21.00
N ALA A 949 -19.96 -27.79 -19.85
CA ALA A 949 -21.40 -27.66 -19.55
C ALA A 949 -21.70 -26.48 -18.62
N ILE A 950 -21.14 -25.28 -18.90
CA ILE A 950 -21.46 -24.06 -18.17
C ILE A 950 -22.76 -23.45 -18.74
N ASP A 951 -23.90 -23.75 -18.11
CA ASP A 951 -25.18 -23.09 -18.41
C ASP A 951 -25.42 -21.86 -17.52
N HIS A 952 -24.48 -20.91 -17.55
CA HIS A 952 -24.61 -19.63 -16.85
C HIS A 952 -24.60 -18.47 -17.85
N TRP A 953 -25.58 -17.56 -17.72
CA TRP A 953 -25.88 -16.54 -18.72
C TRP A 953 -24.79 -15.47 -18.90
N LYS A 954 -23.86 -15.32 -17.94
CA LYS A 954 -22.70 -14.42 -18.03
C LYS A 954 -21.36 -15.12 -18.32
N ALA A 955 -21.25 -16.43 -18.04
CA ALA A 955 -19.95 -17.12 -18.05
C ALA A 955 -19.57 -17.71 -19.42
N LYS A 956 -20.44 -17.62 -20.43
CA LYS A 956 -20.25 -18.23 -21.76
C LYS A 956 -19.06 -17.67 -22.56
N GLY A 957 -18.57 -16.48 -22.23
CA GLY A 957 -17.47 -15.80 -22.93
C GLY A 957 -16.11 -15.88 -22.23
N LEU A 958 -15.98 -16.68 -21.16
CA LEU A 958 -14.72 -16.78 -20.43
C LEU A 958 -13.72 -17.70 -21.13
N ASP A 959 -12.48 -17.24 -21.31
CA ASP A 959 -11.36 -17.97 -21.89
C ASP A 959 -10.19 -18.10 -20.90
N PHE A 960 -9.77 -19.34 -20.63
CA PHE A 960 -8.70 -19.66 -19.68
C PHE A 960 -7.43 -20.18 -20.38
N THR A 961 -7.37 -20.12 -21.71
CA THR A 961 -6.25 -20.65 -22.51
C THR A 961 -4.91 -20.10 -22.04
N ASN A 962 -4.82 -18.80 -21.77
CA ASN A 962 -3.59 -18.16 -21.30
C ASN A 962 -3.20 -18.56 -19.86
N ILE A 963 -4.18 -18.93 -19.02
CA ILE A 963 -3.94 -19.35 -17.63
C ILE A 963 -3.44 -20.80 -17.59
N LEU A 964 -4.02 -21.66 -18.43
CA LEU A 964 -3.64 -23.07 -18.52
C LEU A 964 -2.40 -23.30 -19.39
N TYR A 965 -1.91 -22.25 -20.07
CA TYR A 965 -0.71 -22.31 -20.88
C TYR A 965 0.50 -22.81 -20.07
N LYS A 966 1.24 -23.74 -20.67
CA LYS A 966 2.47 -24.30 -20.14
C LYS A 966 3.64 -23.87 -21.04
N PRO A 967 4.66 -23.18 -20.51
CA PRO A 967 5.84 -22.85 -21.30
C PRO A 967 6.55 -24.09 -21.82
N GLU A 968 6.89 -24.10 -23.11
CA GLU A 968 7.67 -25.17 -23.74
C GLU A 968 9.17 -24.97 -23.46
N MET A 969 9.69 -25.65 -22.45
CA MET A 969 11.11 -25.60 -22.05
C MET A 969 11.73 -27.00 -22.07
N GLY A 970 13.06 -27.06 -22.22
CA GLY A 970 13.81 -28.34 -22.17
C GLY A 970 13.74 -29.01 -20.79
N PRO A 971 14.01 -30.33 -20.71
CA PRO A 971 13.90 -31.11 -19.46
C PRO A 971 14.89 -30.66 -18.37
N GLU A 972 15.90 -29.87 -18.72
CA GLU A 972 16.85 -29.25 -17.79
C GLU A 972 16.25 -28.09 -16.98
N VAL A 973 15.11 -27.53 -17.39
CA VAL A 973 14.46 -26.42 -16.69
C VAL A 973 13.49 -26.98 -15.65
N GLY A 974 13.81 -26.79 -14.37
CA GLY A 974 12.94 -27.18 -13.27
C GLY A 974 11.61 -26.43 -13.28
N ILE A 975 10.51 -27.15 -13.03
CA ILE A 975 9.15 -26.59 -12.93
C ILE A 975 8.65 -26.44 -11.49
N TYR A 976 9.45 -26.91 -10.53
CA TYR A 976 9.25 -26.83 -9.09
C TYR A 976 10.60 -26.65 -8.38
N HIS A 977 10.60 -26.33 -7.09
CA HIS A 977 11.83 -26.08 -6.34
C HIS A 977 12.66 -27.36 -6.18
N SER A 978 13.93 -27.30 -6.57
CA SER A 978 14.87 -28.43 -6.50
C SER A 978 16.26 -28.04 -5.99
N GLN A 979 16.56 -26.75 -5.85
CA GLN A 979 17.84 -26.22 -5.41
C GLN A 979 17.63 -25.03 -4.47
N GLY A 980 18.44 -24.92 -3.41
CA GLY A 980 18.38 -23.78 -2.49
C GLY A 980 19.05 -22.52 -3.06
N GLN A 981 18.71 -21.36 -2.48
CA GLN A 981 19.35 -20.09 -2.80
C GLN A 981 20.73 -19.96 -2.15
N ASP A 982 21.69 -19.37 -2.88
CA ASP A 982 22.95 -18.88 -2.30
C ASP A 982 22.73 -17.45 -1.80
N HIS A 983 22.85 -17.26 -0.49
CA HIS A 983 22.65 -15.98 0.19
C HIS A 983 23.97 -15.21 0.44
N GLY A 984 25.12 -15.79 0.10
CA GLY A 984 26.44 -15.15 0.23
C GLY A 984 26.87 -14.83 1.66
N LEU A 985 26.28 -15.48 2.67
CA LEU A 985 26.54 -15.20 4.09
C LEU A 985 28.00 -15.47 4.49
N GLU A 986 28.64 -16.42 3.82
CA GLU A 986 30.03 -16.81 4.02
C GLU A 986 31.03 -15.68 3.69
N LYS A 987 30.59 -14.67 2.92
CA LYS A 987 31.39 -13.49 2.57
C LYS A 987 31.19 -12.31 3.51
N SER A 988 30.21 -12.39 4.43
CA SER A 988 29.91 -11.32 5.39
C SER A 988 31.10 -11.04 6.31
N LEU A 989 31.22 -9.78 6.75
CA LEU A 989 32.25 -9.39 7.71
C LEU A 989 32.06 -10.09 9.06
N ASP A 990 30.82 -10.38 9.44
CA ASP A 990 30.50 -11.13 10.66
C ASP A 990 31.08 -12.55 10.63
N VAL A 991 30.79 -13.33 9.59
CA VAL A 991 31.23 -14.73 9.50
C VAL A 991 32.73 -14.82 9.30
N THR A 992 33.30 -13.98 8.44
CA THR A 992 34.72 -14.02 8.12
C THR A 992 35.61 -13.50 9.25
N THR A 993 35.12 -12.56 10.07
CA THR A 993 35.96 -11.82 11.02
C THR A 993 35.35 -11.69 12.42
N LEU A 994 34.16 -11.12 12.58
CA LEU A 994 33.64 -10.77 13.93
C LEU A 994 33.35 -11.98 14.82
N VAL A 995 32.61 -12.97 14.30
CA VAL A 995 32.27 -14.19 15.06
C VAL A 995 33.54 -14.97 15.46
N PRO A 996 34.53 -15.20 14.57
CA PRO A 996 35.81 -15.77 14.95
C PRO A 996 36.53 -15.03 16.08
N LEU A 997 36.58 -13.69 16.03
CA LEU A 997 37.23 -12.87 17.07
C LEU A 997 36.47 -12.89 18.40
N CYS A 998 35.14 -13.01 18.38
CA CYS A 998 34.29 -13.05 19.55
C CYS A 998 34.07 -14.47 20.12
N LYS A 999 34.68 -15.51 19.53
CA LYS A 999 34.37 -16.91 19.88
C LYS A 999 34.51 -17.20 21.37
N GLN A 1000 35.62 -16.77 21.99
CA GLN A 1000 35.83 -16.96 23.43
C GLN A 1000 34.77 -16.22 24.25
N THR A 1001 34.48 -14.96 23.91
CA THR A 1001 33.43 -14.15 24.55
C THR A 1001 32.05 -14.79 24.46
N LEU A 1002 31.69 -15.40 23.32
CA LEU A 1002 30.43 -16.11 23.15
C LEU A 1002 30.30 -17.37 24.03
N GLU A 1003 31.41 -17.92 24.51
CA GLU A 1003 31.44 -19.09 25.39
C GLU A 1003 31.54 -18.70 26.87
N THR A 1004 32.40 -17.74 27.20
CA THR A 1004 32.76 -17.38 28.59
C THR A 1004 32.11 -16.10 29.11
N ARG A 1005 31.51 -15.28 28.24
CA ARG A 1005 31.00 -13.92 28.52
C ARG A 1005 32.09 -12.94 28.97
N GLU A 1006 33.36 -13.21 28.65
CA GLU A 1006 34.46 -12.30 28.92
C GLU A 1006 34.49 -11.13 27.92
N PRO A 1007 34.74 -9.88 28.37
CA PRO A 1007 34.77 -8.73 27.48
C PRO A 1007 35.84 -8.79 26.39
N VAL A 1008 35.53 -8.24 25.21
CA VAL A 1008 36.45 -8.13 24.07
C VAL A 1008 36.38 -6.75 23.40
N ASP A 1009 37.54 -6.28 22.96
CA ASP A 1009 37.73 -5.01 22.23
C ASP A 1009 38.37 -5.27 20.87
N ILE A 1010 37.74 -4.78 19.81
CA ILE A 1010 38.14 -5.05 18.42
C ILE A 1010 38.19 -3.73 17.65
N ILE A 1011 39.21 -3.55 16.80
CA ILE A 1011 39.32 -2.41 15.87
C ILE A 1011 39.46 -2.95 14.45
N LEU A 1012 38.59 -2.53 13.53
CA LEU A 1012 38.54 -3.03 12.15
C LEU A 1012 38.28 -1.92 11.13
N PRO A 1013 38.72 -2.08 9.86
CA PRO A 1013 38.22 -1.25 8.77
C PRO A 1013 36.80 -1.67 8.35
N ILE A 1014 36.06 -0.74 7.75
CA ILE A 1014 34.75 -1.03 7.14
C ILE A 1014 34.59 -0.29 5.80
N ARG A 1015 33.85 -0.90 4.87
CA ARG A 1015 33.50 -0.35 3.55
C ARG A 1015 32.00 -0.46 3.29
N ASN A 1016 31.50 0.32 2.34
CA ASN A 1016 30.07 0.32 1.99
C ASN A 1016 29.56 -1.07 1.53
N THR A 1017 30.43 -1.90 0.97
CA THR A 1017 30.10 -3.29 0.61
C THR A 1017 29.88 -4.20 1.83
N ASN A 1018 30.31 -3.79 3.03
CA ASN A 1018 30.08 -4.53 4.27
C ASN A 1018 28.69 -4.19 4.85
N ARG A 1019 27.68 -4.80 4.26
CA ARG A 1019 26.27 -4.66 4.64
C ARG A 1019 25.94 -5.46 5.89
N THR A 1020 24.96 -5.01 6.67
CA THR A 1020 24.36 -5.78 7.77
C THR A 1020 25.38 -6.22 8.84
N THR A 1021 26.43 -5.41 9.02
CA THR A 1021 27.54 -5.75 9.93
C THR A 1021 27.08 -5.76 11.39
N GLY A 1022 27.41 -6.82 12.12
CA GLY A 1022 27.10 -7.03 13.54
C GLY A 1022 25.88 -7.93 13.78
N THR A 1023 25.09 -8.21 12.74
CA THR A 1023 23.80 -8.90 12.89
C THR A 1023 23.95 -10.40 13.14
N ILE A 1024 24.86 -11.10 12.44
CA ILE A 1024 25.12 -12.53 12.70
C ILE A 1024 25.76 -12.72 14.08
N LEU A 1025 26.66 -11.81 14.50
CA LEU A 1025 27.14 -11.81 15.88
C LEU A 1025 25.98 -11.65 16.88
N GLY A 1026 25.02 -10.76 16.58
CA GLY A 1026 23.80 -10.62 17.35
C GLY A 1026 22.95 -11.91 17.41
N TYR A 1027 22.77 -12.60 16.29
CA TYR A 1027 22.11 -13.90 16.22
C TYR A 1027 22.76 -14.93 17.14
N GLU A 1028 24.10 -15.06 17.08
CA GLU A 1028 24.86 -15.98 17.90
C GLU A 1028 24.69 -15.69 19.41
N ILE A 1029 24.64 -14.41 19.80
CA ILE A 1029 24.40 -14.00 21.18
C ILE A 1029 22.97 -14.34 21.61
N THR A 1030 21.98 -13.95 20.82
CA THR A 1030 20.57 -14.15 21.16
C THR A 1030 20.19 -15.62 21.16
N LYS A 1031 20.71 -16.44 20.25
CA LYS A 1031 20.49 -17.90 20.25
C LYS A 1031 20.99 -18.57 21.54
N ARG A 1032 22.07 -18.06 22.14
CA ARG A 1032 22.64 -18.61 23.39
C ARG A 1032 21.97 -18.07 24.65
N TYR A 1033 21.57 -16.80 24.65
CA TYR A 1033 21.22 -16.09 25.88
C TYR A 1033 19.82 -15.43 25.86
N GLY A 1034 19.05 -15.61 24.80
CA GLY A 1034 17.71 -15.03 24.64
C GLY A 1034 17.73 -13.49 24.63
N ALA A 1035 16.60 -12.88 24.98
CA ALA A 1035 16.46 -11.43 25.08
C ALA A 1035 17.40 -10.77 26.10
N ALA A 1036 17.90 -11.50 27.10
CA ALA A 1036 18.83 -10.95 28.09
C ALA A 1036 20.19 -10.58 27.50
N GLY A 1037 20.60 -11.23 26.40
CA GLY A 1037 21.87 -10.95 25.72
C GLY A 1037 23.10 -11.15 26.62
N LEU A 1038 24.09 -10.27 26.45
CA LEU A 1038 25.30 -10.21 27.27
C LEU A 1038 25.24 -9.00 28.22
N PRO A 1039 26.05 -8.99 29.30
CA PRO A 1039 26.26 -7.78 30.09
C PRO A 1039 26.71 -6.60 29.20
N GLU A 1040 26.38 -5.38 29.61
CA GLU A 1040 26.71 -4.17 28.86
C GLU A 1040 28.21 -4.07 28.54
N ASP A 1041 28.56 -3.64 27.32
CA ASP A 1041 29.94 -3.47 26.85
C ASP A 1041 30.80 -4.75 26.88
N THR A 1042 30.20 -5.94 26.86
CA THR A 1042 30.95 -7.20 26.74
C THR A 1042 31.61 -7.31 25.37
N VAL A 1043 30.96 -6.88 24.29
CA VAL A 1043 31.59 -6.85 22.96
C VAL A 1043 31.67 -5.41 22.47
N ARG A 1044 32.89 -4.90 22.30
CA ARG A 1044 33.14 -3.55 21.78
C ARG A 1044 33.89 -3.63 20.47
N VAL A 1045 33.28 -3.11 19.40
CA VAL A 1045 33.88 -3.09 18.07
C VAL A 1045 33.93 -1.65 17.56
N HIS A 1046 35.14 -1.20 17.23
CA HIS A 1046 35.42 0.09 16.63
C HIS A 1046 35.74 -0.08 15.15
N PHE A 1047 35.00 0.61 14.28
CA PHE A 1047 35.15 0.58 12.84
C PHE A 1047 35.69 1.91 12.31
N ASN A 1048 36.53 1.83 11.28
CA ASN A 1048 37.06 2.99 10.56
C ASN A 1048 36.70 2.88 9.07
N GLY A 1049 35.98 3.88 8.54
CA GLY A 1049 35.57 3.92 7.14
C GLY A 1049 34.08 4.21 6.94
N SER A 1050 33.52 3.80 5.81
CA SER A 1050 32.10 4.01 5.49
C SER A 1050 31.33 2.71 5.64
N ALA A 1051 30.29 2.67 6.48
CA ALA A 1051 29.50 1.46 6.67
C ALA A 1051 28.45 1.28 5.55
N GLY A 1052 28.25 0.02 5.16
CA GLY A 1052 27.17 -0.36 4.25
C GLY A 1052 25.79 -0.18 4.86
N MET A 1053 24.76 -0.45 4.06
CA MET A 1053 23.37 -0.46 4.53
C MET A 1053 23.18 -1.43 5.71
N SER A 1054 22.25 -1.09 6.60
CA SER A 1054 21.84 -1.92 7.75
C SER A 1054 22.95 -2.20 8.78
N PHE A 1055 23.92 -1.31 8.92
CA PHE A 1055 24.94 -1.41 9.98
C PHE A 1055 24.30 -1.52 11.38
N GLY A 1056 24.64 -2.57 12.13
CA GLY A 1056 24.10 -2.79 13.47
C GLY A 1056 22.62 -3.19 13.52
N ALA A 1057 22.07 -3.77 12.44
CA ALA A 1057 20.70 -4.26 12.44
C ALA A 1057 20.47 -5.40 13.45
N PHE A 1058 19.36 -5.35 14.18
CA PHE A 1058 18.91 -6.36 15.15
C PHE A 1058 19.91 -6.71 16.27
N VAL A 1059 20.87 -5.84 16.56
CA VAL A 1059 21.91 -6.11 17.56
C VAL A 1059 21.32 -6.14 18.98
N PRO A 1060 21.56 -7.22 19.77
CA PRO A 1060 21.04 -7.37 21.13
C PRO A 1060 21.87 -6.63 22.18
N GLY A 1061 21.39 -6.65 23.42
CA GLY A 1061 22.12 -6.13 24.59
C GLY A 1061 23.52 -6.74 24.78
N GLY A 1062 24.47 -5.89 25.17
CA GLY A 1062 25.86 -6.25 25.46
C GLY A 1062 26.86 -6.04 24.32
N VAL A 1063 26.39 -5.62 23.14
CA VAL A 1063 27.22 -5.24 21.99
C VAL A 1063 27.23 -3.73 21.80
N THR A 1064 28.42 -3.18 21.62
CA THR A 1064 28.66 -1.76 21.37
C THR A 1064 29.46 -1.60 20.07
N LEU A 1065 28.84 -0.96 19.09
CA LEU A 1065 29.42 -0.69 17.78
C LEU A 1065 29.74 0.81 17.67
N THR A 1066 31.01 1.13 17.47
CA THR A 1066 31.47 2.51 17.22
C THR A 1066 31.97 2.63 15.79
N LEU A 1067 31.55 3.67 15.08
CA LEU A 1067 31.97 3.98 13.72
C LEU A 1067 32.61 5.36 13.67
N GLU A 1068 33.92 5.40 13.42
CA GLU A 1068 34.66 6.61 13.05
C GLU A 1068 34.62 6.74 11.52
N GLY A 1069 33.67 7.53 11.00
CA GLY A 1069 33.26 7.43 9.61
C GLY A 1069 31.91 8.04 9.28
N ASP A 1070 31.23 7.44 8.30
CA ASP A 1070 29.84 7.71 7.91
C ASP A 1070 29.12 6.39 7.57
N SER A 1071 27.78 6.43 7.48
CA SER A 1071 26.97 5.23 7.23
C SER A 1071 25.90 5.48 6.18
N ASN A 1072 25.60 4.42 5.42
CA ASN A 1072 24.43 4.37 4.54
C ASN A 1072 23.11 4.20 5.34
N ASP A 1073 22.02 3.91 4.63
CA ASP A 1073 20.67 3.80 5.19
C ASP A 1073 20.52 2.64 6.19
N TYR A 1074 19.45 2.69 6.99
CA TYR A 1074 19.00 1.60 7.88
C TYR A 1074 19.93 1.28 9.06
N ILE A 1075 20.84 2.17 9.42
CA ILE A 1075 21.68 1.99 10.61
C ILE A 1075 20.82 1.72 11.87
N GLY A 1076 21.15 0.66 12.60
CA GLY A 1076 20.41 0.23 13.79
C GLY A 1076 18.96 -0.19 13.54
N LYS A 1077 18.61 -0.60 12.33
CA LYS A 1077 17.31 -1.19 12.00
C LYS A 1077 16.96 -2.33 12.97
N GLY A 1078 15.80 -2.25 13.61
CA GLY A 1078 15.33 -3.24 14.58
C GLY A 1078 16.25 -3.43 15.79
N LEU A 1079 17.04 -2.41 16.18
CA LEU A 1079 17.95 -2.49 17.34
C LEU A 1079 17.21 -3.05 18.57
N SER A 1080 17.82 -4.05 19.21
CA SER A 1080 17.21 -4.91 20.23
C SER A 1080 18.04 -4.91 21.54
N GLY A 1081 18.67 -3.78 21.87
CA GLY A 1081 19.38 -3.56 23.13
C GLY A 1081 20.83 -3.12 22.99
N GLY A 1082 21.42 -3.20 21.80
CA GLY A 1082 22.80 -2.77 21.55
C GLY A 1082 23.03 -1.26 21.64
N LYS A 1083 24.30 -0.84 21.60
CA LYS A 1083 24.70 0.58 21.51
C LYS A 1083 25.37 0.85 20.17
N ILE A 1084 24.93 1.91 19.47
CA ILE A 1084 25.52 2.36 18.21
C ILE A 1084 26.01 3.80 18.36
N ILE A 1085 27.27 4.04 18.03
CA ILE A 1085 27.93 5.33 18.15
C ILE A 1085 28.56 5.67 16.79
N VAL A 1086 28.26 6.85 16.24
CA VAL A 1086 28.82 7.31 14.96
C VAL A 1086 29.33 8.75 15.08
N TYR A 1087 30.56 8.98 14.63
CA TYR A 1087 31.14 10.31 14.51
C TYR A 1087 32.09 10.38 13.31
N PRO A 1088 32.28 11.56 12.69
CA PRO A 1088 33.16 11.69 11.54
C PRO A 1088 34.61 11.40 11.90
N PRO A 1089 35.45 10.97 10.93
CA PRO A 1089 36.88 10.79 11.15
C PRO A 1089 37.53 12.02 11.78
N ARG A 1090 38.44 11.83 12.74
CA ARG A 1090 39.05 12.95 13.47
C ARG A 1090 39.82 13.95 12.59
N ALA A 1091 40.25 13.51 11.40
CA ALA A 1091 40.93 14.34 10.41
C ALA A 1091 39.97 15.21 9.56
N SER A 1092 38.66 15.01 9.67
CA SER A 1092 37.67 15.76 8.87
C SER A 1092 37.68 17.25 9.20
N THR A 1093 37.61 18.09 8.18
CA THR A 1093 37.63 19.56 8.33
C THR A 1093 36.25 20.22 8.30
N PHE A 1094 35.21 19.51 7.84
CA PHE A 1094 33.85 20.02 7.78
C PHE A 1094 33.20 20.08 9.16
N VAL A 1095 32.18 20.93 9.32
CA VAL A 1095 31.40 21.07 10.55
C VAL A 1095 30.38 19.93 10.65
N PRO A 1096 30.49 18.99 11.61
CA PRO A 1096 29.64 17.79 11.64
C PRO A 1096 28.15 18.09 11.71
N GLU A 1097 27.75 19.08 12.51
CA GLU A 1097 26.34 19.48 12.69
C GLU A 1097 25.71 20.17 11.46
N GLU A 1098 26.49 20.43 10.41
CA GLU A 1098 26.02 20.99 9.12
C GLU A 1098 26.08 19.96 7.98
N ASN A 1099 26.49 18.72 8.25
CA ASN A 1099 26.78 17.71 7.23
C ASN A 1099 26.06 16.39 7.50
N ILE A 1100 25.68 15.69 6.43
CA ILE A 1100 25.09 14.34 6.53
C ILE A 1100 26.14 13.34 7.02
N LEU A 1101 25.81 12.65 8.11
CA LEU A 1101 26.63 11.60 8.71
C LEU A 1101 26.06 10.19 8.46
N ILE A 1102 24.74 10.04 8.57
CA ILE A 1102 24.05 8.77 8.40
C ILE A 1102 22.88 8.89 7.43
N GLY A 1103 22.55 7.78 6.76
CA GLY A 1103 21.45 7.70 5.80
C GLY A 1103 20.05 7.83 6.40
N ASN A 1104 19.07 7.50 5.56
CA ASN A 1104 17.64 7.50 5.83
C ASN A 1104 17.25 6.29 6.71
N VAL A 1105 16.09 6.41 7.36
CA VAL A 1105 15.37 5.29 8.01
C VAL A 1105 16.24 4.61 9.10
N ALA A 1106 17.08 5.40 9.76
CA ALA A 1106 17.87 4.96 10.90
C ALA A 1106 16.96 4.57 12.07
N LEU A 1107 17.32 3.50 12.78
CA LEU A 1107 16.61 2.98 13.95
C LEU A 1107 15.16 2.53 13.66
N TYR A 1108 14.87 2.15 12.41
CA TYR A 1108 13.53 1.71 12.02
C TYR A 1108 13.05 0.51 12.83
N GLY A 1109 11.91 0.67 13.51
CA GLY A 1109 11.26 -0.42 14.25
C GLY A 1109 12.06 -0.91 15.46
N ALA A 1110 13.04 -0.13 15.93
CA ALA A 1110 13.88 -0.52 17.05
C ALA A 1110 13.09 -0.60 18.36
N THR A 1111 13.41 -1.57 19.21
CA THR A 1111 12.64 -1.91 20.41
C THR A 1111 13.36 -1.58 21.71
N SER A 1112 14.70 -1.59 21.71
CA SER A 1112 15.53 -1.18 22.86
C SER A 1112 16.97 -0.90 22.42
N GLY A 1113 17.75 -0.21 23.27
CA GLY A 1113 19.14 0.13 23.00
C GLY A 1113 19.40 1.63 22.92
N GLU A 1114 20.61 2.02 22.51
CA GLU A 1114 21.05 3.41 22.47
C GLU A 1114 21.75 3.79 21.15
N GLY A 1115 21.51 5.01 20.66
CA GLY A 1115 22.12 5.56 19.45
C GLY A 1115 22.69 6.98 19.65
N TYR A 1116 23.95 7.21 19.28
CA TYR A 1116 24.61 8.52 19.42
C TYR A 1116 25.29 8.93 18.11
N PHE A 1117 24.80 10.00 17.48
CA PHE A 1117 25.20 10.39 16.12
C PHE A 1117 25.67 11.85 16.06
N ARG A 1118 26.95 12.07 15.78
CA ARG A 1118 27.56 13.41 15.69
C ARG A 1118 27.50 13.98 14.27
N GLY A 1119 26.31 14.36 13.86
CA GLY A 1119 26.02 14.99 12.57
C GLY A 1119 24.54 14.83 12.21
N ILE A 1120 24.20 15.12 10.95
CA ILE A 1120 22.82 15.09 10.45
C ILE A 1120 22.45 13.68 9.98
N ALA A 1121 21.26 13.21 10.36
CA ALA A 1121 20.63 12.01 9.81
C ALA A 1121 19.72 12.33 8.61
N GLY A 1122 19.55 11.36 7.72
CA GLY A 1122 18.64 11.47 6.57
C GLY A 1122 17.15 11.53 6.95
N GLU A 1123 16.29 11.19 6.00
CA GLU A 1123 14.83 11.17 6.19
C GLU A 1123 14.41 10.05 7.16
N ARG A 1124 13.24 10.22 7.80
CA ARG A 1124 12.58 9.16 8.60
C ARG A 1124 13.43 8.59 9.75
N PHE A 1125 14.25 9.43 10.36
CA PHE A 1125 15.01 9.07 11.56
C PHE A 1125 14.07 8.60 12.69
N CYS A 1126 14.35 7.45 13.31
CA CYS A 1126 13.52 6.84 14.36
C CYS A 1126 12.07 6.54 13.92
N VAL A 1127 11.84 6.28 12.63
CA VAL A 1127 10.54 5.83 12.17
C VAL A 1127 10.15 4.52 12.87
N ARG A 1128 8.92 4.42 13.39
CA ARG A 1128 8.47 3.26 14.18
C ARG A 1128 9.35 2.91 15.39
N ASN A 1129 10.14 3.84 15.92
CA ASN A 1129 10.89 3.60 17.16
C ASN A 1129 9.91 3.23 18.30
N SER A 1130 10.21 2.14 18.99
CA SER A 1130 9.37 1.54 20.03
C SER A 1130 10.07 1.46 21.38
N GLY A 1131 11.33 1.90 21.50
CA GLY A 1131 12.01 1.89 22.80
C GLY A 1131 13.49 2.30 22.82
N VAL A 1132 14.10 2.71 21.69
CA VAL A 1132 15.48 3.20 21.68
C VAL A 1132 15.61 4.60 22.25
N HIS A 1133 16.71 4.84 22.95
CA HIS A 1133 17.16 6.17 23.33
C HIS A 1133 18.20 6.70 22.32
N ALA A 1134 17.98 7.87 21.74
CA ALA A 1134 18.88 8.39 20.70
C ALA A 1134 19.21 9.87 20.87
N VAL A 1135 20.42 10.26 20.48
CA VAL A 1135 20.87 11.66 20.34
C VAL A 1135 21.44 11.89 18.95
N VAL A 1136 20.99 12.95 18.27
CA VAL A 1136 21.43 13.33 16.92
C VAL A 1136 21.50 14.85 16.77
N GLU A 1137 22.38 15.34 15.89
CA GLU A 1137 22.66 16.78 15.70
C GLU A 1137 21.86 17.43 14.56
N GLY A 1138 20.94 16.69 13.96
CA GLY A 1138 19.99 17.17 12.96
C GLY A 1138 19.31 16.01 12.25
N VAL A 1139 18.11 16.24 11.70
CA VAL A 1139 17.35 15.19 11.00
C VAL A 1139 16.64 15.75 9.77
N GLY A 1140 16.41 14.90 8.77
CA GLY A 1140 15.53 15.19 7.64
C GLY A 1140 14.03 15.28 8.00
N ASP A 1141 13.21 15.30 6.96
CA ASP A 1141 11.75 15.19 7.00
C ASP A 1141 11.31 13.85 7.64
N HIS A 1142 10.11 13.84 8.20
CA HIS A 1142 9.47 12.67 8.80
C HIS A 1142 10.23 12.07 10.02
N GLY A 1143 11.02 12.88 10.74
CA GLY A 1143 11.63 12.44 11.99
C GLY A 1143 10.60 11.99 13.02
N CYS A 1144 10.88 10.88 13.72
CA CYS A 1144 10.01 10.25 14.73
C CYS A 1144 8.62 9.86 14.21
N GLU A 1145 8.47 9.67 12.89
CA GLU A 1145 7.23 9.21 12.29
C GLU A 1145 6.80 7.84 12.86
N TYR A 1146 5.53 7.68 13.21
CA TYR A 1146 4.98 6.45 13.77
C TYR A 1146 5.66 5.94 15.08
N MET A 1147 6.43 6.77 15.79
CA MET A 1147 7.08 6.37 17.03
C MET A 1147 6.05 5.99 18.11
N THR A 1148 6.28 4.86 18.79
CA THR A 1148 5.42 4.30 19.85
C THR A 1148 6.11 4.19 21.20
N GLY A 1149 7.42 4.40 21.28
CA GLY A 1149 8.20 4.32 22.51
C GLY A 1149 9.62 4.86 22.34
N GLY A 1150 10.34 4.98 23.45
CA GLY A 1150 11.72 5.49 23.49
C GLY A 1150 11.82 6.99 23.82
N ARG A 1151 13.06 7.49 23.76
CA ARG A 1151 13.44 8.88 24.09
C ARG A 1151 14.41 9.41 23.04
N VAL A 1152 14.03 10.41 22.28
CA VAL A 1152 14.87 10.96 21.20
C VAL A 1152 15.22 12.41 21.51
N VAL A 1153 16.50 12.76 21.49
CA VAL A 1153 17.00 14.13 21.68
C VAL A 1153 17.62 14.61 20.39
N ILE A 1154 17.13 15.74 19.86
CA ILE A 1154 17.63 16.36 18.64
C ILE A 1154 18.22 17.71 19.00
N ILE A 1155 19.53 17.88 18.79
CA ILE A 1155 20.28 19.10 19.14
C ILE A 1155 20.68 19.93 17.91
N GLY A 1156 19.82 19.92 16.89
CA GLY A 1156 19.94 20.75 15.71
C GLY A 1156 18.64 20.75 14.89
N ARG A 1157 18.72 21.17 13.63
CA ARG A 1157 17.53 21.41 12.80
C ARG A 1157 16.77 20.12 12.45
N THR A 1158 15.44 20.21 12.42
CA THR A 1158 14.55 19.14 11.95
C THR A 1158 14.01 19.44 10.55
N GLY A 1159 13.67 18.39 9.79
CA GLY A 1159 12.82 18.53 8.60
C GLY A 1159 11.33 18.66 8.92
N ARG A 1160 10.51 18.66 7.86
CA ARG A 1160 9.05 18.79 7.87
C ARG A 1160 8.37 17.51 8.33
N ASN A 1161 7.08 17.62 8.68
CA ASN A 1161 6.23 16.51 9.08
C ASN A 1161 6.75 15.70 10.29
N PHE A 1162 7.52 16.35 11.17
CA PHE A 1162 8.08 15.69 12.35
C PHE A 1162 6.95 15.17 13.25
N ALA A 1163 7.12 13.96 13.80
CA ALA A 1163 6.17 13.26 14.68
C ALA A 1163 4.82 12.89 14.04
N ALA A 1164 4.71 12.82 12.71
CA ALA A 1164 3.52 12.33 12.05
C ALA A 1164 3.19 10.88 12.50
N GLY A 1165 1.95 10.65 12.95
CA GLY A 1165 1.54 9.34 13.47
C GLY A 1165 2.22 8.88 14.76
N MET A 1166 2.99 9.75 15.44
CA MET A 1166 3.62 9.44 16.72
C MET A 1166 2.55 9.23 17.79
N SER A 1167 2.48 8.01 18.32
CA SER A 1167 1.45 7.56 19.27
C SER A 1167 1.99 7.22 20.65
N GLY A 1168 3.32 7.14 20.82
CA GLY A 1168 3.97 6.92 22.11
C GLY A 1168 5.46 7.27 22.09
N GLY A 1169 6.08 7.32 23.28
CA GLY A 1169 7.43 7.84 23.46
C GLY A 1169 7.49 9.36 23.61
N ILE A 1170 8.69 9.91 23.79
CA ILE A 1170 8.90 11.37 23.92
C ILE A 1170 10.11 11.78 23.07
N ALA A 1171 9.96 12.88 22.33
CA ALA A 1171 11.08 13.54 21.65
C ALA A 1171 11.33 14.93 22.26
N TYR A 1172 12.60 15.31 22.37
CA TYR A 1172 13.05 16.63 22.81
C TYR A 1172 13.83 17.27 21.68
N VAL A 1173 13.35 18.41 21.20
CA VAL A 1173 13.93 19.13 20.06
C VAL A 1173 14.47 20.46 20.54
N LEU A 1174 15.75 20.74 20.24
CA LEU A 1174 16.32 22.06 20.44
C LEU A 1174 15.82 23.00 19.33
N ASP A 1175 14.95 23.95 19.67
CA ASP A 1175 14.37 24.92 18.74
C ASP A 1175 15.08 26.27 18.88
N GLU A 1176 16.21 26.45 18.20
CA GLU A 1176 16.98 27.71 18.27
C GLU A 1176 16.30 28.87 17.50
N ASP A 1177 15.50 28.55 16.49
CA ASP A 1177 14.84 29.52 15.59
C ASP A 1177 13.38 29.85 15.99
N GLU A 1178 12.85 29.20 17.04
CA GLU A 1178 11.45 29.29 17.50
C GLU A 1178 10.39 28.94 16.42
N ASP A 1179 10.78 28.16 15.40
CA ASP A 1179 9.98 27.84 14.22
C ASP A 1179 9.56 26.35 14.14
N PHE A 1180 9.96 25.52 15.10
CA PHE A 1180 9.71 24.07 15.06
C PHE A 1180 8.23 23.72 14.97
N HIS A 1181 7.34 24.55 15.52
CA HIS A 1181 5.89 24.36 15.47
C HIS A 1181 5.31 24.31 14.04
N ILE A 1182 6.01 24.88 13.05
CA ILE A 1182 5.65 24.87 11.63
C ILE A 1182 6.09 23.55 10.96
N ARG A 1183 7.18 22.96 11.45
CA ARG A 1183 7.76 21.72 10.91
C ARG A 1183 7.17 20.45 11.55
N CYS A 1184 6.50 20.57 12.69
CA CYS A 1184 5.90 19.45 13.41
C CYS A 1184 4.45 19.17 13.00
N ASN A 1185 4.13 17.90 12.73
CA ASN A 1185 2.76 17.45 12.52
C ASN A 1185 2.02 17.31 13.86
N ARG A 1186 1.08 18.22 14.11
CA ARG A 1186 0.37 18.33 15.39
C ARG A 1186 -0.94 17.54 15.46
N GLN A 1187 -1.22 16.65 14.49
CA GLN A 1187 -2.48 15.88 14.47
C GLN A 1187 -2.63 15.01 15.73
N MET A 1188 -1.55 14.38 16.21
CA MET A 1188 -1.57 13.44 17.34
C MET A 1188 -0.70 13.85 18.54
N VAL A 1189 0.04 14.94 18.45
CA VAL A 1189 0.99 15.37 19.49
C VAL A 1189 0.70 16.78 20.01
N HIS A 1190 1.20 17.07 21.20
CA HIS A 1190 1.32 18.39 21.77
C HIS A 1190 2.79 18.80 21.83
N LEU A 1191 3.02 20.12 21.76
CA LEU A 1191 4.32 20.74 21.99
C LEU A 1191 4.27 21.39 23.37
N GLU A 1192 5.18 21.00 24.25
CA GLU A 1192 5.23 21.41 25.65
C GLU A 1192 6.61 21.95 25.99
N ALA A 1193 6.70 22.81 27.01
CA ALA A 1193 7.98 23.26 27.54
C ALA A 1193 8.63 22.17 28.40
N VAL A 1194 9.96 22.15 28.46
CA VAL A 1194 10.72 21.24 29.34
C VAL A 1194 10.81 21.81 30.75
N GLU A 1195 9.78 21.56 31.56
CA GLU A 1195 9.67 22.04 32.94
C GLU A 1195 9.81 20.92 33.99
N GLU A 1196 9.44 19.68 33.64
CA GLU A 1196 9.49 18.55 34.57
C GLU A 1196 10.94 18.14 34.86
N GLU A 1197 11.28 17.93 36.14
CA GLU A 1197 12.64 17.56 36.56
C GLU A 1197 13.14 16.25 35.91
N GLU A 1198 12.21 15.32 35.62
CA GLU A 1198 12.52 14.05 34.96
C GLU A 1198 12.96 14.25 33.51
N ASP A 1199 12.28 15.13 32.76
CA ASP A 1199 12.65 15.47 31.39
C ASP A 1199 14.02 16.13 31.35
N VAL A 1200 14.25 17.12 32.23
CA VAL A 1200 15.54 17.83 32.38
C VAL A 1200 16.67 16.84 32.66
N ARG A 1201 16.44 15.90 33.59
CA ARG A 1201 17.43 14.86 33.93
C ARG A 1201 17.73 13.95 32.74
N THR A 1202 16.68 13.53 32.02
CA THR A 1202 16.79 12.64 30.85
C THR A 1202 17.63 13.28 29.75
N ILE A 1203 17.32 14.52 29.36
CA ILE A 1203 18.06 15.25 28.32
C ILE A 1203 19.55 15.39 28.72
N ARG A 1204 19.82 15.82 29.95
CA ARG A 1204 21.21 16.00 30.43
C ARG A 1204 22.01 14.70 30.44
N GLN A 1205 21.39 13.58 30.83
CA GLN A 1205 22.05 12.28 30.84
C GLN A 1205 22.38 11.81 29.43
N LEU A 1206 21.42 11.89 28.50
CA LEU A 1206 21.62 11.50 27.11
C LEU A 1206 22.67 12.38 26.42
N LEU A 1207 22.65 13.70 26.66
CA LEU A 1207 23.69 14.61 26.15
C LEU A 1207 25.07 14.33 26.75
N ALA A 1208 25.16 14.05 28.05
CA ALA A 1208 26.44 13.71 28.67
C ALA A 1208 27.06 12.46 28.05
N ARG A 1209 26.24 11.43 27.78
CA ARG A 1209 26.66 10.23 27.05
C ARG A 1209 27.05 10.53 25.61
N HIS A 1210 26.26 11.34 24.90
CA HIS A 1210 26.59 11.78 23.55
C HIS A 1210 27.97 12.44 23.49
N VAL A 1211 28.26 13.36 24.42
CA VAL A 1211 29.58 14.02 24.51
C VAL A 1211 30.69 13.05 24.90
N GLN A 1212 30.41 12.12 25.81
CA GLN A 1212 31.37 11.09 26.22
C GLN A 1212 31.78 10.20 25.03
N TYR A 1213 30.81 9.76 24.23
CA TYR A 1213 31.05 8.81 23.15
C TYR A 1213 31.53 9.45 21.85
N THR A 1214 31.05 10.65 21.50
CA THR A 1214 31.32 11.28 20.19
C THR A 1214 32.25 12.49 20.25
N HIS A 1215 32.55 12.98 21.45
CA HIS A 1215 33.22 14.26 21.67
C HIS A 1215 32.52 15.44 20.98
N SER A 1216 31.18 15.40 20.87
CA SER A 1216 30.37 16.46 20.29
C SER A 1216 30.65 17.83 20.91
N SER A 1217 31.03 18.79 20.06
CA SER A 1217 31.17 20.21 20.40
C SER A 1217 29.81 20.84 20.73
N VAL A 1218 28.76 20.51 19.99
CA VAL A 1218 27.40 21.01 20.20
C VAL A 1218 26.84 20.54 21.54
N GLY A 1219 26.92 19.24 21.82
CA GLY A 1219 26.48 18.67 23.09
C GLY A 1219 27.24 19.26 24.28
N ARG A 1220 28.55 19.49 24.14
CA ARG A 1220 29.35 20.14 25.19
C ARG A 1220 28.93 21.59 25.39
N ARG A 1221 28.74 22.37 24.32
CA ARG A 1221 28.26 23.76 24.36
C ARG A 1221 26.91 23.86 25.10
N ILE A 1222 25.98 22.95 24.81
CA ILE A 1222 24.66 22.90 25.47
C ILE A 1222 24.80 22.58 26.96
N LEU A 1223 25.61 21.59 27.34
CA LEU A 1223 25.81 21.21 28.73
C LEU A 1223 26.49 22.32 29.56
N ASP A 1224 27.50 22.98 28.99
CA ASP A 1224 28.23 24.07 29.64
C ASP A 1224 27.33 25.31 29.84
N ASN A 1225 26.35 25.52 28.93
CA ASN A 1225 25.41 26.65 28.95
C ASN A 1225 23.97 26.21 29.23
N TRP A 1226 23.76 25.15 30.02
CA TRP A 1226 22.45 24.50 30.19
C TRP A 1226 21.30 25.46 30.55
N ARG A 1227 21.56 26.46 31.41
CA ARG A 1227 20.53 27.43 31.83
C ARG A 1227 19.97 28.26 30.68
N GLU A 1228 20.78 28.52 29.65
CA GLU A 1228 20.36 29.23 28.44
C GLU A 1228 19.56 28.29 27.52
N TYR A 1229 20.07 27.07 27.32
CA TYR A 1229 19.50 26.13 26.36
C TYR A 1229 18.24 25.42 26.85
N GLN A 1230 18.05 25.23 28.15
CA GLN A 1230 16.89 24.51 28.69
C GLN A 1230 15.56 25.10 28.18
N GLY A 1231 15.44 26.42 28.16
CA GLY A 1231 14.22 27.11 27.71
C GLY A 1231 13.95 27.00 26.21
N ARG A 1232 14.92 26.54 25.42
CA ARG A 1232 14.82 26.35 23.96
C ARG A 1232 14.48 24.91 23.58
N PHE A 1233 14.44 23.98 24.53
CA PHE A 1233 13.98 22.63 24.25
C PHE A 1233 12.45 22.57 24.24
N VAL A 1234 11.91 21.96 23.19
CA VAL A 1234 10.49 21.64 23.03
C VAL A 1234 10.29 20.13 23.25
N LYS A 1235 9.38 19.78 24.16
CA LYS A 1235 8.91 18.41 24.39
C LYS A 1235 7.78 18.09 23.42
N VAL A 1236 7.93 17.02 22.65
CA VAL A 1236 6.89 16.48 21.77
C VAL A 1236 6.22 15.31 22.47
N MET A 1237 4.94 15.48 22.84
CA MET A 1237 4.19 14.56 23.67
C MET A 1237 2.92 14.06 22.97
N PRO A 1238 2.77 12.75 22.69
CA PRO A 1238 1.55 12.21 22.09
C PRO A 1238 0.34 12.32 23.03
N ARG A 1239 -0.82 12.68 22.47
CA ARG A 1239 -2.05 12.98 23.24
C ARG A 1239 -2.55 11.77 24.01
N ASP A 1240 -2.77 10.66 23.32
CA ASP A 1240 -3.35 9.45 23.93
C ASP A 1240 -2.36 8.82 24.92
N TYR A 1241 -1.06 8.86 24.61
CA TYR A 1241 0.00 8.42 25.53
C TYR A 1241 0.00 9.22 26.83
N LYS A 1242 -0.15 10.55 26.75
CA LYS A 1242 -0.25 11.42 27.93
C LYS A 1242 -1.46 11.05 28.79
N ILE A 1243 -2.62 10.84 28.18
CA ILE A 1243 -3.85 10.43 28.89
C ILE A 1243 -3.60 9.12 29.65
N VAL A 1244 -2.99 8.14 28.99
CA VAL A 1244 -2.67 6.85 29.62
C VAL A 1244 -1.68 7.01 30.78
N LEU A 1245 -0.61 7.78 30.61
CA LEU A 1245 0.37 8.04 31.68
C LEU A 1245 -0.24 8.75 32.90
N GLU A 1246 -1.08 9.76 32.68
CA GLU A 1246 -1.77 10.47 33.74
C GLU A 1246 -2.74 9.56 34.50
N ALA A 1247 -3.44 8.69 33.77
CA ALA A 1247 -4.36 7.74 34.38
C ALA A 1247 -3.63 6.65 35.19
N ILE A 1248 -2.49 6.15 34.69
CA ILE A 1248 -1.60 5.26 35.44
C ILE A 1248 -1.15 5.93 36.74
N ARG A 1249 -0.71 7.19 36.66
CA ARG A 1249 -0.26 7.95 37.83
C ARG A 1249 -1.37 8.08 38.87
N LYS A 1250 -2.58 8.49 38.46
CA LYS A 1250 -3.76 8.59 39.34
C LYS A 1250 -4.17 7.25 39.94
N GLY A 1251 -4.12 6.18 39.16
CA GLY A 1251 -4.46 4.84 39.65
C GLY A 1251 -3.46 4.33 40.69
N LYS A 1252 -2.15 4.55 40.46
CA LYS A 1252 -1.09 4.25 41.43
C LYS A 1252 -1.24 5.08 42.72
N GLU A 1253 -1.59 6.37 42.61
CA GLU A 1253 -1.90 7.24 43.77
C GLU A 1253 -3.11 6.73 44.56
N ASN A 1254 -4.07 6.08 43.91
CA ASN A 1254 -5.27 5.47 44.51
C ASN A 1254 -5.07 4.02 44.98
N GLY A 1255 -3.85 3.48 44.91
CA GLY A 1255 -3.51 2.13 45.39
C GLY A 1255 -3.89 0.98 44.44
N LEU A 1256 -4.25 1.28 43.18
CA LEU A 1256 -4.44 0.26 42.15
C LEU A 1256 -3.09 -0.26 41.66
N SER A 1257 -3.03 -1.53 41.26
CA SER A 1257 -1.90 -2.02 40.47
C SER A 1257 -1.84 -1.29 39.13
N GLU A 1258 -0.69 -1.32 38.46
CA GLU A 1258 -0.51 -0.66 37.17
C GLU A 1258 -1.48 -1.20 36.11
N GLU A 1259 -1.70 -2.51 36.06
CA GLU A 1259 -2.68 -3.11 35.14
C GLU A 1259 -4.10 -2.65 35.46
N GLU A 1260 -4.51 -2.64 36.74
CA GLU A 1260 -5.83 -2.16 37.15
C GLU A 1260 -6.03 -0.67 36.85
N ALA A 1261 -4.98 0.15 37.04
CA ALA A 1261 -5.01 1.57 36.70
C ALA A 1261 -5.20 1.80 35.20
N ILE A 1262 -4.48 1.05 34.35
CA ILE A 1262 -4.60 1.13 32.88
C ILE A 1262 -5.98 0.66 32.42
N MET A 1263 -6.51 -0.39 33.03
CA MET A 1263 -7.83 -0.93 32.71
C MET A 1263 -8.95 0.03 33.16
N ALA A 1264 -8.84 0.64 34.34
CA ALA A 1264 -9.79 1.65 34.82
C ALA A 1264 -9.82 2.89 33.93
N ALA A 1265 -8.64 3.36 33.49
CA ALA A 1265 -8.49 4.50 32.58
C ALA A 1265 -9.26 4.35 31.26
N ALA A 1266 -9.38 3.12 30.76
CA ALA A 1266 -10.01 2.82 29.49
C ALA A 1266 -11.55 2.88 29.54
N HIS A 1267 -12.14 2.80 30.73
CA HIS A 1267 -13.58 2.79 30.92
C HIS A 1267 -14.18 4.18 31.23
N GLY A 1268 -13.35 5.23 31.28
CA GLY A 1268 -13.76 6.60 31.58
C GLY A 1268 -13.75 6.89 33.06
#